data_AF-A0A521FK06-F1
#
_entry.id   AF-A0A521FK06-F1
#
_cell.length_a   1.000
_cell.length_b   1.000
_cell.length_c   1.000
_cell.angle_alpha   90.00
_cell.angle_beta   90.00
_cell.angle_gamma   90.00
#
_symmetry.space_group_name_H-M   'P 1'
#
loop_
_entity.id
_entity.type
_entity.pdbx_description
1 polymer ?
#
loop_
_entity_poly.entity_id
_entity_poly.type
_entity_poly.pdbx_seq_one_letter_code
_entity_poly.pdbx_strand_id
1 'polypeptide(L)'
;MSSLIQSVFGRVTQQENGQPVHGILVKIQAVFGDGWRKRDDCKIDLGCVLTAADGRFVLIVDSSKIPEDCRCAGPMELRIKLRDRDGVRIHKARLKIEDCSCTDDIKIDVAIPAKKLACHLRRPLSWAAPDKPFLPESVLDDIEEALELADADRLLRKRTHFFECIRPTLAIFDNSLSDAWSVLNGDVAAKGRYVDVLNALCATSPTGCGCGGASGDDAGGILQDIFSDDCNDDSCKPIKSKPNPVCCSDHVCPTGKSLIADKDMSLMVFAAMHVSCGHRPTMIKYVGALLEQRCRFQALTALHEAAVNLICKKPHAGRHFKDLLEYVMCICTGQTPCGQVPCCQTCVRQPILDCITDAYRNWCSIECYTVTKINPERACPGDTVAICGCGFGDIAGQVQFTQHGTMNPGPIAVPTSWSDERICVIVPSSAGCGLAIIPPTQTISVCDRFLDYRKSGTMLAEFEGTSADILKFIVKGHQNDDCLLPGEVLKIRWKVCAADSVTVRIVNTDTGAAIAQISPAPDLGRWDFDQTDFDQTTRVRVEIVVTGKCKPPTVSQGLDLVFQNPPDLSIDGVEVTQAIQYFRANQHLTDPADRGPDNSLQLVANKSAWVRTYLRSGQDPNFDNGQLGNVSGTLQVERRVGGIWSTVANIVPSNAPVTAQDSFSSYDAERRDIDATLNFIIPANVMTGLLRLSITVSSPDDCYGGSGTAQQLVDVDLEQELRVAAVTIGYNGPPMGGGANITLPAPNAAQVAADTSFALRVFPVGSTPNVRIIDSQTTTQGLTNNNFPAGGCDPNWTPILNFVANARTNDGNQGDWLYYGLVNAAIPRSHGNTGCASGGNGAGLSGSPVTLAHELGHQAGLPHAPCGTVGTPNASYPLYEPYDTGMTTTDSNGNTVYSDASIGEYGLDTNDGTIHRPANSEDLMGYCGPRWVSIFTHNYMLNRAEFDPVALATGVSGGNSVGAGAMEVDRQDQMRPFVTIVGEVGKDMQVSVASLVRVPTRPLRMSGARTDLVLQLIGDKDEVISSAPVFTMDNHDANGDGCGCGGGDKKDPPKPPYSFIAAMGDVGSGIAIRICQGDAVIWERKRPTRPVKLASAEASIGKSGLKVSWKTTGAKRSYDPDIWLQWSSDGERWNGLRVGARGNSVEIDPNTIPVDKVWIRVLAHDGYFTATADTKQVKLPPAPPELAIIHPSEGQVVRPDRPLHLWGTFTGRTEAKSVEWYLDGKKVAKDLDAWIDVPKPGEHVAELRVKGANPVTVKFSTGER
;
A
#
# COMPACT_ATOMS: atom_id res chain seq x y z
N MET A 1 21.16 32.66 -101.60
CA MET A 1 22.12 31.91 -100.75
C MET A 1 21.40 31.41 -99.51
N SER A 2 21.01 30.14 -99.44
CA SER A 2 20.40 29.58 -98.23
C SER A 2 21.49 29.00 -97.33
N SER A 3 21.83 29.69 -96.25
CA SER A 3 22.63 29.12 -95.17
C SER A 3 21.88 27.95 -94.55
N LEU A 4 22.53 26.79 -94.36
CA LEU A 4 21.97 25.71 -93.56
C LEU A 4 21.75 26.24 -92.12
N ILE A 5 20.53 26.16 -91.60
CA ILE A 5 20.19 26.58 -90.24
C ILE A 5 19.97 25.31 -89.43
N GLN A 6 20.95 24.92 -88.62
CA GLN A 6 20.73 23.92 -87.58
C GLN A 6 20.54 24.61 -86.22
N SER A 7 19.56 24.15 -85.47
CA SER A 7 19.33 24.55 -84.09
C SER A 7 19.59 23.31 -83.25
N VAL A 8 20.56 23.38 -82.34
CA VAL A 8 20.92 22.25 -81.45
C VAL A 8 20.38 22.57 -80.06
N PHE A 9 19.74 21.61 -79.42
CA PHE A 9 19.21 21.74 -78.06
C PHE A 9 20.17 21.02 -77.10
N GLY A 10 20.62 21.69 -76.03
CA GLY A 10 21.55 21.11 -75.05
C GLY A 10 21.09 21.34 -73.62
N ARG A 11 21.38 20.38 -72.73
CA ARG A 11 21.17 20.44 -71.27
C ARG A 11 22.41 21.04 -70.63
N VAL A 12 22.24 22.09 -69.84
CA VAL A 12 23.29 22.62 -68.97
C VAL A 12 23.12 22.03 -67.59
N THR A 13 24.18 21.52 -66.97
CA THR A 13 24.16 21.05 -65.57
C THR A 13 25.15 21.85 -64.72
N GLN A 14 24.79 22.11 -63.47
CA GLN A 14 25.68 22.69 -62.48
C GLN A 14 26.74 21.66 -62.11
N GLN A 15 28.01 22.07 -62.12
CA GLN A 15 29.14 21.18 -61.87
C GLN A 15 29.17 20.64 -60.42
N GLU A 16 28.60 21.36 -59.46
CA GLU A 16 28.72 21.05 -58.02
C GLU A 16 27.75 19.96 -57.54
N ASN A 17 26.57 19.87 -58.12
CA ASN A 17 25.49 18.98 -57.64
C ASN A 17 24.81 18.17 -58.76
N GLY A 18 25.29 18.30 -60.01
CA GLY A 18 24.71 17.63 -61.17
C GLY A 18 23.31 18.12 -61.55
N GLN A 19 22.78 19.16 -60.89
CA GLN A 19 21.44 19.68 -61.13
C GLN A 19 21.38 20.45 -62.46
N PRO A 20 20.35 20.24 -63.29
CA PRO A 20 20.18 21.00 -64.52
C PRO A 20 19.95 22.50 -64.31
N VAL A 21 20.58 23.35 -65.13
CA VAL A 21 20.29 24.78 -65.28
C VAL A 21 19.39 24.95 -66.51
N HIS A 22 18.10 25.20 -66.30
CA HIS A 22 17.11 25.23 -67.37
C HIS A 22 17.01 26.60 -68.08
N GLY A 23 16.56 26.63 -69.35
CA GLY A 23 15.98 27.84 -69.98
C GLY A 23 16.82 28.68 -70.95
N ILE A 24 17.97 28.20 -71.45
CA ILE A 24 18.78 28.92 -72.47
C ILE A 24 18.75 28.18 -73.80
N LEU A 25 18.32 28.85 -74.87
CA LEU A 25 18.38 28.33 -76.24
C LEU A 25 19.72 28.70 -76.89
N VAL A 26 20.54 27.70 -77.23
CA VAL A 26 21.80 27.88 -77.96
C VAL A 26 21.55 27.68 -79.46
N LYS A 27 21.76 28.72 -80.28
CA LYS A 27 21.71 28.61 -81.74
C LYS A 27 23.10 28.79 -82.33
N ILE A 28 23.68 27.72 -82.88
CA ILE A 28 24.97 27.76 -83.56
C ILE A 28 24.75 27.71 -85.06
N GLN A 29 25.32 28.68 -85.78
CA GLN A 29 25.28 28.75 -87.24
C GLN A 29 26.70 28.54 -87.76
N ALA A 30 26.97 27.39 -88.36
CA ALA A 30 28.21 27.14 -89.10
C ALA A 30 28.13 27.76 -90.50
N VAL A 31 29.18 28.46 -90.92
CA VAL A 31 29.32 29.05 -92.25
C VAL A 31 30.58 28.48 -92.89
N PHE A 32 30.40 27.75 -93.99
CA PHE A 32 31.47 27.11 -94.76
C PHE A 32 31.83 27.99 -95.98
N GLY A 33 33.11 28.00 -96.38
CA GLY A 33 33.61 28.81 -97.51
C GLY A 33 33.21 28.31 -98.91
N ASP A 34 33.51 29.09 -99.95
CA ASP A 34 33.10 28.86 -101.35
C ASP A 34 33.83 27.66 -101.98
N GLY A 35 33.38 26.46 -101.63
CA GLY A 35 33.87 25.18 -102.20
C GLY A 35 33.04 23.96 -101.81
N TRP A 36 32.01 24.13 -100.97
CA TRP A 36 31.26 23.04 -100.36
C TRP A 36 29.94 22.76 -101.07
N ARG A 37 29.67 21.50 -101.45
CA ARG A 37 28.37 21.07 -101.99
C ARG A 37 27.35 20.91 -100.86
N LYS A 38 26.15 21.45 -101.10
CA LYS A 38 24.99 21.42 -100.19
C LYS A 38 24.48 19.98 -100.00
N ARG A 39 24.50 19.46 -98.78
CA ARG A 39 23.77 18.24 -98.37
C ARG A 39 23.04 18.50 -97.05
N ASP A 40 21.83 17.96 -96.93
CA ASP A 40 20.86 18.29 -95.86
C ASP A 40 20.99 17.39 -94.60
N ASP A 41 22.01 16.53 -94.51
CA ASP A 41 22.11 15.40 -93.58
C ASP A 41 23.22 15.46 -92.49
N CYS A 42 24.17 16.40 -92.53
CA CYS A 42 25.19 16.51 -91.46
C CYS A 42 24.59 17.10 -90.15
N LYS A 43 24.29 16.30 -89.12
CA LYS A 43 23.89 16.77 -87.76
C LYS A 43 25.12 16.84 -86.82
N ILE A 44 25.34 17.97 -86.17
CA ILE A 44 26.37 18.12 -85.12
C ILE A 44 25.71 17.97 -83.74
N ASP A 45 26.10 16.95 -82.98
CA ASP A 45 25.70 16.75 -81.59
C ASP A 45 26.70 17.46 -80.65
N LEU A 46 26.22 18.41 -79.87
CA LEU A 46 27.04 19.11 -78.87
C LEU A 46 26.83 18.37 -77.55
N GLY A 47 27.86 17.72 -77.03
CA GLY A 47 27.77 16.98 -75.76
C GLY A 47 27.34 17.86 -74.57
N CYS A 48 27.29 17.26 -73.37
CA CYS A 48 26.87 17.96 -72.15
C CYS A 48 27.71 19.22 -71.88
N VAL A 49 27.03 20.35 -71.64
CA VAL A 49 27.66 21.66 -71.42
C VAL A 49 27.67 21.95 -69.92
N LEU A 50 28.86 22.13 -69.34
CA LEU A 50 29.03 22.42 -67.91
C LEU A 50 29.11 23.94 -67.69
N THR A 51 28.29 24.49 -66.79
CA THR A 51 28.41 25.90 -66.32
C THR A 51 29.07 25.98 -64.95
N ALA A 52 29.98 26.94 -64.78
CA ALA A 52 30.40 27.45 -63.48
C ALA A 52 29.38 28.47 -62.92
N ALA A 53 29.36 28.62 -61.59
CA ALA A 53 28.42 29.50 -60.87
C ALA A 53 28.47 30.99 -61.28
N ASP A 54 29.53 31.43 -61.96
CA ASP A 54 29.72 32.82 -62.41
C ASP A 54 29.18 33.11 -63.82
N GLY A 55 28.52 32.14 -64.46
CA GLY A 55 27.93 32.30 -65.80
C GLY A 55 28.91 32.07 -66.95
N ARG A 56 30.10 31.52 -66.68
CA ARG A 56 30.99 30.95 -67.69
C ARG A 56 30.64 29.49 -67.96
N PHE A 57 30.56 29.12 -69.23
CA PHE A 57 30.47 27.72 -69.65
C PHE A 57 31.29 27.46 -70.90
N VAL A 58 31.72 26.20 -71.03
CA VAL A 58 32.49 25.73 -72.17
C VAL A 58 31.60 24.86 -73.03
N LEU A 59 31.36 25.26 -74.28
CA LEU A 59 30.75 24.37 -75.27
C LEU A 59 31.85 23.44 -75.78
N ILE A 60 31.68 22.13 -75.61
CA ILE A 60 32.59 21.12 -76.14
C ILE A 60 31.89 20.48 -77.34
N VAL A 61 32.47 20.65 -78.53
CA VAL A 61 32.07 19.89 -79.71
C VAL A 61 32.91 18.62 -79.72
N ASP A 62 32.26 17.50 -79.41
CA ASP A 62 32.90 16.17 -79.45
C ASP A 62 33.24 15.83 -80.91
N SER A 63 34.54 15.76 -81.19
CA SER A 63 35.04 15.53 -82.55
C SER A 63 34.71 14.12 -83.06
N SER A 64 34.46 13.16 -82.16
CA SER A 64 34.13 11.76 -82.48
C SER A 64 32.69 11.59 -82.97
N LYS A 65 31.78 12.48 -82.56
CA LYS A 65 30.36 12.44 -82.96
C LYS A 65 30.08 13.13 -84.30
N ILE A 66 31.08 13.72 -84.93
CA ILE A 66 30.97 14.25 -86.29
C ILE A 66 31.15 13.07 -87.27
N PRO A 67 30.14 12.78 -88.13
CA PRO A 67 30.24 11.70 -89.13
C PRO A 67 31.52 11.83 -89.96
N GLU A 68 32.22 10.72 -90.25
CA GLU A 68 33.53 10.73 -90.94
C GLU A 68 33.51 11.47 -92.28
N ASP A 69 32.38 11.38 -92.98
CA ASP A 69 32.05 11.98 -94.26
C ASP A 69 31.65 13.47 -94.18
N CYS A 70 31.47 14.01 -92.98
CA CYS A 70 31.33 15.45 -92.69
C CYS A 70 32.65 16.12 -92.22
N ARG A 71 33.77 15.38 -92.14
CA ARG A 71 35.10 15.90 -91.76
C ARG A 71 35.81 16.42 -93.02
N CYS A 72 36.12 17.73 -93.15
CA CYS A 72 36.92 18.19 -94.31
C CYS A 72 37.90 19.35 -94.02
N ALA A 73 38.91 19.42 -94.90
CA ALA A 73 40.01 20.39 -94.94
C ALA A 73 39.56 21.77 -95.48
N GLY A 74 39.40 22.74 -94.59
CA GLY A 74 39.20 24.15 -94.92
C GLY A 74 38.62 24.96 -93.75
N PRO A 75 38.80 26.30 -93.75
CA PRO A 75 38.39 27.15 -92.62
C PRO A 75 36.87 27.27 -92.48
N MET A 76 36.36 27.14 -91.24
CA MET A 76 34.93 27.26 -90.87
C MET A 76 34.70 28.47 -89.95
N GLU A 77 33.62 29.24 -90.16
CA GLU A 77 33.17 30.28 -89.21
C GLU A 77 31.94 29.80 -88.43
N LEU A 78 32.05 29.67 -87.10
CA LEU A 78 30.91 29.41 -86.21
C LEU A 78 30.33 30.72 -85.68
N ARG A 79 29.03 30.94 -85.90
CA ARG A 79 28.28 32.08 -85.39
C ARG A 79 27.31 31.61 -84.32
N ILE A 80 27.60 31.92 -83.07
CA ILE A 80 26.77 31.52 -81.92
C ILE A 80 25.81 32.67 -81.56
N LYS A 81 24.54 32.34 -81.36
CA LYS A 81 23.52 33.25 -80.81
C LYS A 81 22.83 32.53 -79.65
N LEU A 82 22.94 33.10 -78.45
CA LEU A 82 22.15 32.66 -77.31
C LEU A 82 20.87 33.48 -77.24
N ARG A 83 19.74 32.82 -77.08
CA ARG A 83 18.43 33.43 -76.83
C ARG A 83 17.81 32.85 -75.56
N ASP A 84 17.01 33.63 -74.87
CA ASP A 84 16.14 33.12 -73.80
C ASP A 84 14.85 32.52 -74.37
N ARG A 85 13.97 32.02 -73.49
CA ARG A 85 12.70 31.36 -73.85
C ARG A 85 11.69 32.26 -74.56
N ASP A 86 11.80 33.58 -74.40
CA ASP A 86 10.94 34.55 -75.08
C ASP A 86 11.55 34.93 -76.46
N GLY A 87 12.62 34.25 -76.87
CA GLY A 87 13.33 34.49 -78.12
C GLY A 87 14.22 35.73 -78.09
N VAL A 88 14.40 36.39 -76.95
CA VAL A 88 15.23 37.59 -76.81
C VAL A 88 16.71 37.19 -76.80
N ARG A 89 17.52 37.88 -77.61
CA ARG A 89 18.93 37.55 -77.79
C ARG A 89 19.76 38.03 -76.59
N ILE A 90 20.25 37.08 -75.79
CA ILE A 90 21.05 37.35 -74.59
C ILE A 90 22.56 37.43 -74.88
N HIS A 91 23.07 36.73 -75.92
CA HIS A 91 24.49 36.79 -76.31
C HIS A 91 24.70 36.47 -77.81
N LYS A 92 25.83 36.92 -78.39
CA LYS A 92 26.27 36.57 -79.75
C LYS A 92 27.79 36.54 -79.83
N ALA A 93 28.35 35.47 -80.40
CA ALA A 93 29.79 35.32 -80.66
C ALA A 93 30.04 34.86 -82.11
N ARG A 94 31.26 35.10 -82.63
CA ARG A 94 31.75 34.59 -83.91
C ARG A 94 33.15 34.03 -83.70
N LEU A 95 33.41 32.81 -84.16
CA LEU A 95 34.69 32.14 -84.05
C LEU A 95 35.11 31.63 -85.44
N LYS A 96 36.32 31.95 -85.88
CA LYS A 96 36.93 31.36 -87.08
C LYS A 96 37.82 30.20 -86.64
N ILE A 97 37.64 29.06 -87.29
CA ILE A 97 38.48 27.86 -87.12
C ILE A 97 39.26 27.73 -88.42
N GLU A 98 40.57 27.98 -88.37
CA GLU A 98 41.42 28.07 -89.57
C GLU A 98 42.02 26.71 -90.00
N ASP A 99 42.02 25.72 -89.11
CA ASP A 99 42.54 24.37 -89.37
C ASP A 99 41.61 23.30 -88.78
N CYS A 100 41.16 22.34 -89.61
CA CYS A 100 40.20 21.29 -89.24
C CYS A 100 40.89 19.92 -89.21
N SER A 101 41.90 19.75 -88.35
CA SER A 101 42.43 18.42 -88.01
C SER A 101 41.58 17.82 -86.88
N CYS A 102 40.58 17.01 -87.22
CA CYS A 102 39.61 16.45 -86.28
C CYS A 102 40.19 15.30 -85.43
N THR A 103 41.04 15.60 -84.44
CA THR A 103 41.46 14.63 -83.42
C THR A 103 41.25 15.08 -81.98
N ASP A 104 40.99 16.37 -81.72
CA ASP A 104 40.70 16.90 -80.38
C ASP A 104 39.35 17.61 -80.33
N ASP A 105 38.67 17.55 -79.17
CA ASP A 105 37.40 18.23 -78.95
C ASP A 105 37.55 19.75 -79.02
N ILE A 106 36.62 20.42 -79.72
CA ILE A 106 36.65 21.88 -79.88
C ILE A 106 35.97 22.52 -78.67
N LYS A 107 36.77 23.17 -77.82
CA LYS A 107 36.29 23.89 -76.63
C LYS A 107 36.06 25.36 -76.93
N ILE A 108 34.87 25.86 -76.62
CA ILE A 108 34.48 27.27 -76.82
C ILE A 108 34.03 27.85 -75.48
N ASP A 109 34.84 28.76 -74.92
CA ASP A 109 34.50 29.50 -73.71
C ASP A 109 33.46 30.60 -73.99
N VAL A 110 32.33 30.54 -73.29
CA VAL A 110 31.24 31.53 -73.38
C VAL A 110 30.97 32.10 -72.00
N ALA A 111 31.14 33.42 -71.85
CA ALA A 111 30.86 34.16 -70.61
C ALA A 111 29.63 35.06 -70.77
N ILE A 112 28.56 34.79 -70.02
CA ILE A 112 27.38 35.67 -69.95
C ILE A 112 27.57 36.68 -68.80
N PRO A 113 27.36 37.99 -69.02
CA PRO A 113 27.49 38.99 -67.94
C PRO A 113 26.56 38.69 -66.76
N ALA A 114 27.10 38.60 -65.55
CA ALA A 114 26.41 38.17 -64.33
C ALA A 114 25.09 38.93 -64.04
N LYS A 115 25.03 40.24 -64.32
CA LYS A 115 23.80 41.05 -64.15
C LYS A 115 22.65 40.62 -65.07
N LYS A 116 22.93 40.07 -66.27
CA LYS A 116 21.91 39.57 -67.20
C LYS A 116 21.43 38.18 -66.83
N LEU A 117 22.32 37.33 -66.30
CA LEU A 117 21.98 35.99 -65.80
C LEU A 117 21.07 36.07 -64.55
N ALA A 118 21.39 36.98 -63.61
CA ALA A 118 20.65 37.15 -62.36
C ALA A 118 19.20 37.65 -62.53
N CYS A 119 18.88 38.35 -63.64
CA CYS A 119 17.51 38.78 -63.94
C CYS A 119 16.62 37.62 -64.46
N HIS A 120 17.23 36.63 -65.13
CA HIS A 120 16.52 35.50 -65.73
C HIS A 120 16.29 34.34 -64.75
N LEU A 121 17.16 34.18 -63.75
CA LEU A 121 16.99 33.18 -62.68
C LEU A 121 15.84 33.48 -61.70
N ARG A 122 15.13 34.61 -61.83
CA ARG A 122 14.03 35.01 -60.93
C ARG A 122 12.64 34.52 -61.34
N ARG A 123 12.51 33.74 -62.42
CA ARG A 123 11.25 33.09 -62.84
C ARG A 123 11.41 31.56 -62.75
N PRO A 124 10.55 30.82 -62.03
CA PRO A 124 10.70 29.38 -61.91
C PRO A 124 10.52 28.69 -63.28
N LEU A 125 11.44 27.80 -63.61
CA LEU A 125 11.51 27.05 -64.86
C LEU A 125 11.13 25.56 -64.71
N SER A 126 10.98 25.08 -63.48
CA SER A 126 10.48 23.76 -63.12
C SER A 126 9.28 23.87 -62.18
N TRP A 127 8.49 22.80 -62.13
CA TRP A 127 7.58 22.58 -61.01
C TRP A 127 8.40 22.46 -59.71
N ALA A 128 7.90 23.04 -58.63
CA ALA A 128 8.56 23.03 -57.32
C ALA A 128 7.67 22.34 -56.29
N ALA A 129 8.30 21.75 -55.28
CA ALA A 129 7.59 21.20 -54.14
C ALA A 129 6.73 22.31 -53.48
N PRO A 130 5.52 21.97 -52.99
CA PRO A 130 4.68 22.91 -52.27
C PRO A 130 5.35 23.37 -50.97
N ASP A 131 5.15 24.64 -50.58
CA ASP A 131 5.76 25.26 -49.40
C ASP A 131 4.75 25.67 -48.31
N LYS A 132 3.45 25.45 -48.55
CA LYS A 132 2.34 25.82 -47.65
C LYS A 132 1.24 24.76 -47.63
N PRO A 133 0.51 24.61 -46.50
CA PRO A 133 -0.63 23.71 -46.42
C PRO A 133 -1.76 24.16 -47.34
N PHE A 134 -2.56 23.20 -47.78
CA PHE A 134 -3.63 23.38 -48.76
C PHE A 134 -4.77 24.29 -48.27
N LEU A 135 -5.07 24.28 -46.96
CA LEU A 135 -5.99 25.20 -46.28
C LEU A 135 -5.31 25.76 -45.02
N PRO A 136 -5.17 27.10 -44.84
CA PRO A 136 -4.66 27.66 -43.59
C PRO A 136 -5.66 27.48 -42.44
N GLU A 137 -5.19 27.13 -41.23
CA GLU A 137 -6.05 26.92 -40.04
C GLU A 137 -6.95 28.13 -39.74
N SER A 138 -6.44 29.34 -39.92
CA SER A 138 -7.16 30.60 -39.66
C SER A 138 -8.48 30.75 -40.44
N VAL A 139 -8.66 30.05 -41.55
CA VAL A 139 -9.88 30.14 -42.37
C VAL A 139 -11.09 29.55 -41.65
N LEU A 140 -10.90 28.47 -40.87
CA LEU A 140 -11.98 27.84 -40.12
C LEU A 140 -12.28 28.58 -38.82
N ASP A 141 -11.23 29.04 -38.13
CA ASP A 141 -11.35 29.83 -36.90
C ASP A 141 -12.19 31.10 -37.14
N ASP A 142 -11.93 31.82 -38.23
CA ASP A 142 -12.70 33.01 -38.62
C ASP A 142 -14.17 32.67 -38.93
N ILE A 143 -14.47 31.48 -39.45
CA ILE A 143 -15.86 31.06 -39.72
C ILE A 143 -16.56 30.67 -38.41
N GLU A 144 -15.88 29.98 -37.51
CA GLU A 144 -16.38 29.60 -36.19
C GLU A 144 -16.69 30.83 -35.33
N GLU A 145 -15.80 31.81 -35.27
CA GLU A 145 -16.03 33.08 -34.55
C GLU A 145 -17.21 33.87 -35.16
N ALA A 146 -17.34 33.89 -36.49
CA ALA A 146 -18.48 34.54 -37.15
C ALA A 146 -19.83 33.83 -36.87
N LEU A 147 -19.84 32.50 -36.69
CA LEU A 147 -21.05 31.74 -36.32
C LEU A 147 -21.54 32.11 -34.92
N GLU A 148 -20.63 32.28 -33.96
CA GLU A 148 -20.95 32.75 -32.61
C GLU A 148 -21.53 34.18 -32.64
N LEU A 149 -20.91 35.08 -33.39
CA LEU A 149 -21.36 36.47 -33.53
C LEU A 149 -22.71 36.62 -34.25
N ALA A 150 -23.08 35.67 -35.11
CA ALA A 150 -24.32 35.70 -35.88
C ALA A 150 -25.55 35.17 -35.11
N ASP A 151 -25.38 34.62 -33.90
CA ASP A 151 -26.41 33.95 -33.09
C ASP A 151 -27.19 32.89 -33.93
N ALA A 152 -26.43 32.09 -34.66
CA ALA A 152 -26.94 31.12 -35.66
C ALA A 152 -27.32 29.76 -35.04
N ASP A 153 -27.47 29.71 -33.71
CA ASP A 153 -27.65 28.48 -32.92
C ASP A 153 -28.90 27.68 -33.32
N ARG A 154 -29.93 28.37 -33.83
CA ARG A 154 -31.18 27.76 -34.34
C ARG A 154 -31.04 27.14 -35.74
N LEU A 155 -30.10 27.60 -36.56
CA LEU A 155 -29.81 27.05 -37.89
C LEU A 155 -28.94 25.77 -37.78
N LEU A 156 -28.04 25.72 -36.81
CA LEU A 156 -27.17 24.56 -36.54
C LEU A 156 -27.89 23.39 -35.83
N ARG A 157 -28.87 23.66 -34.95
CA ARG A 157 -29.65 22.61 -34.24
C ARG A 157 -30.47 21.69 -35.14
N LYS A 158 -30.67 22.02 -36.43
CA LYS A 158 -31.46 21.18 -37.33
C LYS A 158 -30.68 20.05 -38.02
N ARG A 159 -29.34 20.06 -38.09
CA ARG A 159 -28.53 18.91 -38.58
C ARG A 159 -27.09 18.97 -38.07
N THR A 160 -26.66 17.92 -37.38
CA THR A 160 -25.33 17.63 -36.80
C THR A 160 -24.16 17.53 -37.80
N HIS A 161 -24.32 17.96 -39.05
CA HIS A 161 -23.41 17.63 -40.15
C HIS A 161 -22.83 18.84 -40.90
N PHE A 162 -22.94 20.08 -40.39
CA PHE A 162 -22.37 21.25 -41.09
C PHE A 162 -20.86 21.12 -41.23
N PHE A 163 -20.13 21.03 -40.10
CA PHE A 163 -18.69 20.82 -40.11
C PHE A 163 -18.33 19.49 -40.76
N GLU A 164 -19.10 18.41 -40.58
CA GLU A 164 -18.83 17.14 -41.28
C GLU A 164 -18.98 17.23 -42.80
N CYS A 165 -19.83 18.12 -43.32
CA CYS A 165 -20.04 18.28 -44.75
C CYS A 165 -19.04 19.21 -45.43
N ILE A 166 -18.71 20.36 -44.83
CA ILE A 166 -17.62 21.22 -45.35
C ILE A 166 -16.23 20.67 -44.99
N ARG A 167 -16.16 19.69 -44.08
CA ARG A 167 -14.98 18.85 -43.81
C ARG A 167 -15.16 17.43 -44.38
N PRO A 168 -15.26 17.19 -45.70
CA PRO A 168 -14.89 15.89 -46.21
C PRO A 168 -13.36 15.79 -46.05
N THR A 169 -12.95 15.36 -44.85
CA THR A 169 -11.59 15.01 -44.45
C THR A 169 -10.50 16.01 -44.83
N LEU A 170 -10.45 17.15 -44.14
CA LEU A 170 -9.25 18.01 -44.15
C LEU A 170 -7.99 17.22 -43.77
N ALA A 171 -8.09 16.30 -42.80
CA ALA A 171 -7.01 15.37 -42.45
C ALA A 171 -6.53 14.47 -43.62
N ILE A 172 -7.38 14.20 -44.62
CA ILE A 172 -6.99 13.43 -45.83
C ILE A 172 -6.34 14.37 -46.86
N PHE A 173 -6.68 15.66 -46.88
CA PHE A 173 -6.10 16.65 -47.78
C PHE A 173 -4.79 17.28 -47.29
N ASP A 174 -4.54 17.32 -45.99
CA ASP A 174 -3.38 18.01 -45.39
C ASP A 174 -2.04 17.54 -45.98
N ASN A 175 -1.95 16.25 -46.31
CA ASN A 175 -0.78 15.66 -46.96
C ASN A 175 -0.99 15.40 -48.46
N SER A 176 -2.19 15.57 -49.01
CA SER A 176 -2.52 15.18 -50.40
C SER A 176 -1.68 15.89 -51.46
N LEU A 177 -1.32 17.16 -51.22
CA LEU A 177 -0.49 17.94 -52.13
C LEU A 177 0.99 17.51 -52.07
N SER A 178 1.47 17.15 -50.87
CA SER A 178 2.80 16.56 -50.67
C SER A 178 2.86 15.14 -51.23
N ASP A 179 1.82 14.34 -51.00
CA ASP A 179 1.70 12.98 -51.53
C ASP A 179 1.60 13.01 -53.06
N ALA A 180 0.86 13.96 -53.66
CA ALA A 180 0.84 14.17 -55.12
C ALA A 180 2.24 14.49 -55.68
N TRP A 181 3.02 15.33 -55.00
CA TRP A 181 4.41 15.59 -55.36
C TRP A 181 5.28 14.33 -55.24
N SER A 182 5.14 13.58 -54.15
CA SER A 182 5.87 12.32 -53.92
C SER A 182 5.48 11.22 -54.91
N VAL A 183 4.21 11.14 -55.31
CA VAL A 183 3.69 10.26 -56.37
C VAL A 183 4.44 10.50 -57.67
N LEU A 184 4.57 11.77 -58.08
CA LEU A 184 5.29 12.12 -59.30
C LEU A 184 6.76 11.75 -59.18
N ASN A 185 7.35 11.86 -57.98
CA ASN A 185 8.71 11.40 -57.69
C ASN A 185 8.86 9.88 -57.47
N GLY A 186 7.80 9.09 -57.69
CA GLY A 186 7.82 7.62 -57.65
C GLY A 186 7.71 6.97 -56.27
N ASP A 187 7.20 7.69 -55.26
CA ASP A 187 6.91 7.12 -53.94
C ASP A 187 5.63 6.27 -54.00
N VAL A 188 5.79 4.96 -53.80
CA VAL A 188 4.71 3.97 -53.87
C VAL A 188 3.75 4.09 -52.68
N ALA A 189 4.25 4.45 -51.49
CA ALA A 189 3.42 4.62 -50.30
C ALA A 189 2.59 5.91 -50.40
N ALA A 190 3.19 7.00 -50.90
CA ALA A 190 2.46 8.21 -51.24
C ALA A 190 1.43 7.97 -52.35
N LYS A 191 1.75 7.13 -53.34
CA LYS A 191 0.80 6.70 -54.37
C LYS A 191 -0.42 6.00 -53.77
N GLY A 192 -0.22 5.07 -52.84
CA GLY A 192 -1.31 4.39 -52.13
C GLY A 192 -2.21 5.38 -51.38
N ARG A 193 -1.62 6.21 -50.52
CA ARG A 193 -2.35 7.25 -49.77
C ARG A 193 -3.09 8.22 -50.69
N TYR A 194 -2.46 8.66 -51.77
CA TYR A 194 -3.06 9.58 -52.74
C TYR A 194 -4.23 8.93 -53.51
N VAL A 195 -4.12 7.64 -53.87
CA VAL A 195 -5.22 6.90 -54.49
C VAL A 195 -6.37 6.69 -53.51
N ASP A 196 -6.11 6.42 -52.23
CA ASP A 196 -7.13 6.34 -51.19
C ASP A 196 -7.88 7.68 -51.04
N VAL A 197 -7.16 8.80 -51.10
CA VAL A 197 -7.75 10.16 -51.14
C VAL A 197 -8.69 10.30 -52.35
N LEU A 198 -8.21 9.96 -53.56
CA LEU A 198 -8.99 10.07 -54.80
C LEU A 198 -10.24 9.15 -54.78
N ASN A 199 -10.12 7.95 -54.22
CA ASN A 199 -11.23 7.02 -54.06
C ASN A 199 -12.26 7.51 -53.04
N ALA A 200 -11.82 8.05 -51.90
CA ALA A 200 -12.69 8.66 -50.89
C ALA A 200 -13.44 9.88 -51.47
N LEU A 201 -12.74 10.72 -52.24
CA LEU A 201 -13.36 11.82 -52.99
C LEU A 201 -14.43 11.35 -53.97
N CYS A 202 -14.21 10.21 -54.62
CA CYS A 202 -15.20 9.62 -55.52
C CYS A 202 -16.37 8.94 -54.79
N ALA A 203 -16.16 8.44 -53.58
CA ALA A 203 -17.17 7.68 -52.81
C ALA A 203 -18.15 8.58 -52.02
N THR A 204 -17.78 9.83 -51.75
CA THR A 204 -18.58 10.80 -50.98
C THR A 204 -19.68 11.50 -51.81
N SER A 205 -19.90 11.10 -53.07
CA SER A 205 -20.99 11.60 -53.92
C SER A 205 -22.08 10.53 -54.11
N PRO A 206 -23.32 10.72 -53.62
CA PRO A 206 -24.38 9.71 -53.70
C PRO A 206 -24.91 9.43 -55.13
N THR A 207 -24.53 10.25 -56.11
CA THR A 207 -24.94 10.11 -57.51
C THR A 207 -23.75 10.49 -58.38
N GLY A 208 -23.14 9.51 -59.06
CA GLY A 208 -21.82 9.64 -59.71
C GLY A 208 -21.56 10.98 -60.40
N CYS A 209 -20.43 11.63 -60.06
CA CYS A 209 -19.83 12.85 -60.64
C CYS A 209 -20.81 13.85 -61.33
N GLY A 210 -21.97 14.08 -60.73
CA GLY A 210 -22.96 15.03 -61.20
C GLY A 210 -23.46 15.82 -60.01
N CYS A 211 -23.20 17.13 -60.01
CA CYS A 211 -23.94 18.05 -59.15
C CYS A 211 -25.43 17.89 -59.50
N GLY A 212 -26.21 17.28 -58.60
CA GLY A 212 -27.65 17.13 -58.75
C GLY A 212 -28.35 18.48 -58.63
N GLY A 213 -28.53 19.16 -59.76
CA GLY A 213 -29.27 20.42 -59.85
C GLY A 213 -28.85 21.22 -61.08
N ALA A 214 -29.65 21.12 -62.15
CA ALA A 214 -29.37 21.53 -63.54
C ALA A 214 -28.43 20.57 -64.28
N SER A 215 -28.94 19.96 -65.35
CA SER A 215 -28.28 19.09 -66.36
C SER A 215 -26.84 18.65 -66.06
N GLY A 216 -26.64 17.36 -65.83
CA GLY A 216 -25.33 16.69 -65.69
C GLY A 216 -24.47 16.69 -66.97
N ASP A 217 -24.53 17.76 -67.78
CA ASP A 217 -23.84 17.90 -69.05
C ASP A 217 -22.65 18.88 -69.00
N ASP A 218 -22.48 19.72 -67.98
CA ASP A 218 -21.53 20.86 -68.10
C ASP A 218 -20.07 20.57 -67.68
N ALA A 219 -19.77 19.87 -66.58
CA ALA A 219 -18.37 19.52 -66.23
C ALA A 219 -17.88 18.24 -66.94
N GLY A 220 -18.77 17.24 -67.03
CA GLY A 220 -18.54 16.02 -67.80
C GLY A 220 -18.40 16.30 -69.29
N GLY A 221 -19.19 17.24 -69.85
CA GLY A 221 -19.08 17.68 -71.24
C GLY A 221 -17.77 18.40 -71.55
N ILE A 222 -17.30 19.32 -70.68
CA ILE A 222 -16.00 20.00 -70.87
C ILE A 222 -14.83 18.99 -70.83
N LEU A 223 -14.85 18.02 -69.92
CA LEU A 223 -13.80 17.00 -69.85
C LEU A 223 -13.91 15.98 -70.99
N GLN A 224 -15.13 15.61 -71.41
CA GLN A 224 -15.33 14.77 -72.60
C GLN A 224 -14.85 15.47 -73.88
N ASP A 225 -15.05 16.78 -74.01
CA ASP A 225 -14.56 17.59 -75.13
C ASP A 225 -13.03 17.76 -75.11
N ILE A 226 -12.40 17.91 -73.93
CA ILE A 226 -10.94 17.99 -73.81
C ILE A 226 -10.28 16.64 -74.08
N PHE A 227 -10.93 15.55 -73.69
CA PHE A 227 -10.40 14.19 -73.79
C PHE A 227 -11.08 13.37 -74.89
N SER A 228 -11.69 13.97 -75.92
CA SER A 228 -12.56 13.26 -76.89
C SER A 228 -11.79 12.26 -77.77
N ASP A 229 -10.53 12.56 -78.09
CA ASP A 229 -9.73 11.80 -79.07
C ASP A 229 -8.90 10.70 -78.39
N ASP A 230 -8.82 9.51 -79.02
CA ASP A 230 -7.94 8.43 -78.54
C ASP A 230 -6.46 8.85 -78.65
N CYS A 231 -5.60 8.36 -77.76
CA CYS A 231 -4.16 8.69 -77.70
C CYS A 231 -3.34 8.35 -78.98
N ASN A 232 -3.98 8.04 -80.11
CA ASN A 232 -3.39 7.59 -81.37
C ASN A 232 -3.54 8.55 -82.57
N ASP A 233 -4.05 9.79 -82.40
CA ASP A 233 -4.19 10.74 -83.52
C ASP A 233 -3.25 11.97 -83.39
N ASP A 234 -2.33 12.12 -84.35
CA ASP A 234 -1.29 13.16 -84.44
C ASP A 234 -1.82 14.59 -84.75
N SER A 235 -3.14 14.81 -84.71
CA SER A 235 -3.78 16.03 -85.21
C SER A 235 -4.53 16.86 -84.15
N CYS A 236 -3.99 16.95 -82.94
CA CYS A 236 -4.61 17.68 -81.82
C CYS A 236 -4.56 19.22 -82.00
N LYS A 237 -5.62 19.85 -82.54
CA LYS A 237 -5.78 21.32 -82.60
C LYS A 237 -6.58 21.87 -81.41
N PRO A 238 -6.23 23.05 -80.85
CA PRO A 238 -6.92 23.62 -79.69
C PRO A 238 -8.36 24.03 -80.02
N ILE A 239 -9.32 23.61 -79.19
CA ILE A 239 -10.72 24.00 -79.27
C ILE A 239 -10.87 25.46 -78.83
N LYS A 240 -11.40 26.33 -79.72
CA LYS A 240 -11.78 27.71 -79.39
C LYS A 240 -13.27 27.77 -79.08
N SER A 241 -13.69 27.53 -77.85
CA SER A 241 -15.04 27.92 -77.40
C SER A 241 -14.96 29.28 -76.71
N LYS A 242 -15.77 30.25 -77.17
CA LYS A 242 -16.01 31.51 -76.46
C LYS A 242 -17.25 31.30 -75.58
N PRO A 243 -17.18 31.44 -74.25
CA PRO A 243 -18.40 31.47 -73.43
C PRO A 243 -19.11 32.81 -73.65
N ASN A 244 -20.42 32.74 -73.91
CA ASN A 244 -21.29 33.90 -74.07
C ASN A 244 -21.67 34.42 -72.66
N PRO A 245 -21.38 35.67 -72.28
CA PRO A 245 -21.70 36.15 -70.94
C PRO A 245 -23.13 36.69 -70.93
N VAL A 246 -24.09 35.88 -70.48
CA VAL A 246 -25.44 36.37 -70.14
C VAL A 246 -25.83 35.79 -68.80
N CYS A 247 -25.77 36.60 -67.73
CA CYS A 247 -26.73 36.68 -66.61
C CYS A 247 -26.13 37.40 -65.38
N CYS A 248 -27.04 37.96 -64.57
CA CYS A 248 -26.90 38.54 -63.22
C CYS A 248 -26.71 40.07 -63.14
N SER A 249 -27.83 40.81 -63.16
CA SER A 249 -27.88 42.23 -62.80
C SER A 249 -28.27 42.53 -61.35
N ASP A 250 -28.63 41.57 -60.50
CA ASP A 250 -29.06 41.91 -59.12
C ASP A 250 -28.64 40.93 -58.01
N HIS A 251 -27.80 39.91 -58.28
CA HIS A 251 -27.30 38.97 -57.26
C HIS A 251 -25.77 38.84 -57.36
N VAL A 252 -25.05 38.99 -56.25
CA VAL A 252 -23.58 38.94 -56.21
C VAL A 252 -23.13 37.48 -56.28
N CYS A 253 -22.70 37.02 -57.47
CA CYS A 253 -22.03 35.73 -57.62
C CYS A 253 -20.60 35.80 -57.03
N PRO A 254 -20.10 34.75 -56.34
CA PRO A 254 -18.75 34.71 -55.81
C PRO A 254 -17.73 34.53 -56.95
N THR A 255 -17.31 35.64 -57.56
CA THR A 255 -16.23 35.65 -58.56
C THR A 255 -15.07 36.45 -57.99
N GLY A 256 -13.99 35.76 -57.57
CA GLY A 256 -12.88 36.47 -56.92
C GLY A 256 -11.59 35.69 -56.77
N LYS A 257 -11.51 34.78 -55.80
CA LYS A 257 -10.26 34.09 -55.41
C LYS A 257 -10.57 32.66 -54.97
N SER A 258 -9.61 31.75 -55.18
CA SER A 258 -9.66 30.36 -54.74
C SER A 258 -8.62 30.18 -53.65
N LEU A 259 -8.96 29.45 -52.58
CA LEU A 259 -8.02 29.02 -51.55
C LEU A 259 -6.88 28.16 -52.14
N ILE A 260 -7.16 27.43 -53.22
CA ILE A 260 -6.18 26.61 -53.95
C ILE A 260 -5.59 27.42 -55.10
N ALA A 261 -4.26 27.53 -55.17
CA ALA A 261 -3.58 28.15 -56.29
C ALA A 261 -3.66 27.28 -57.55
N ASP A 262 -3.75 27.90 -58.73
CA ASP A 262 -3.90 27.21 -60.01
C ASP A 262 -2.79 26.19 -60.29
N LYS A 263 -1.56 26.50 -59.87
CA LYS A 263 -0.40 25.60 -59.95
C LYS A 263 -0.59 24.32 -59.11
N ASP A 264 -1.08 24.44 -57.89
CA ASP A 264 -1.16 23.33 -56.94
C ASP A 264 -2.29 22.37 -57.36
N MET A 265 -3.38 22.93 -57.90
CA MET A 265 -4.44 22.17 -58.56
C MET A 265 -3.92 21.38 -59.78
N SER A 266 -3.12 22.02 -60.65
CA SER A 266 -2.52 21.35 -61.81
C SER A 266 -1.59 20.20 -61.39
N LEU A 267 -0.80 20.38 -60.33
CA LEU A 267 0.07 19.33 -59.79
C LEU A 267 -0.72 18.10 -59.33
N MET A 268 -1.81 18.30 -58.59
CA MET A 268 -2.69 17.22 -58.15
C MET A 268 -3.35 16.51 -59.34
N VAL A 269 -3.77 17.27 -60.36
CA VAL A 269 -4.32 16.69 -61.60
C VAL A 269 -3.26 15.84 -62.32
N PHE A 270 -2.00 16.28 -62.38
CA PHE A 270 -0.93 15.48 -63.00
C PHE A 270 -0.65 14.20 -62.22
N ALA A 271 -0.59 14.28 -60.89
CA ALA A 271 -0.45 13.09 -60.06
C ALA A 271 -1.65 12.13 -60.26
N ALA A 272 -2.88 12.66 -60.36
CA ALA A 272 -4.08 11.87 -60.60
C ALA A 272 -4.08 11.18 -61.97
N MET A 273 -3.62 11.89 -63.00
CA MET A 273 -3.35 11.30 -64.32
C MET A 273 -2.28 10.20 -64.19
N HIS A 274 -1.15 10.48 -63.54
CA HIS A 274 -0.03 9.55 -63.39
C HIS A 274 -0.41 8.25 -62.66
N VAL A 275 -1.19 8.32 -61.58
CA VAL A 275 -1.66 7.11 -60.87
C VAL A 275 -2.72 6.33 -61.65
N SER A 276 -3.44 6.99 -62.56
CA SER A 276 -4.43 6.34 -63.44
C SER A 276 -3.78 5.49 -64.53
N CYS A 277 -2.48 5.67 -64.77
CA CYS A 277 -1.66 4.67 -65.46
C CYS A 277 -2.20 4.23 -66.83
N GLY A 278 -2.53 5.20 -67.70
CA GLY A 278 -3.13 4.94 -69.02
C GLY A 278 -4.62 4.58 -69.01
N HIS A 279 -5.23 4.32 -67.85
CA HIS A 279 -6.65 3.96 -67.75
C HIS A 279 -7.56 5.19 -67.82
N ARG A 280 -7.98 5.56 -69.04
CA ARG A 280 -8.81 6.75 -69.35
C ARG A 280 -10.07 6.88 -68.48
N PRO A 281 -10.89 5.84 -68.23
CA PRO A 281 -12.07 5.98 -67.37
C PRO A 281 -11.74 6.37 -65.92
N THR A 282 -10.64 5.83 -65.38
CA THR A 282 -10.18 6.15 -64.01
C THR A 282 -9.62 7.57 -63.95
N MET A 283 -8.86 7.97 -64.98
CA MET A 283 -8.34 9.33 -65.10
C MET A 283 -9.47 10.36 -65.12
N ILE A 284 -10.48 10.17 -65.98
CA ILE A 284 -11.63 11.09 -66.07
C ILE A 284 -12.35 11.19 -64.73
N LYS A 285 -12.54 10.05 -64.04
CA LYS A 285 -13.17 10.00 -62.73
C LYS A 285 -12.38 10.78 -61.67
N TYR A 286 -11.07 10.54 -61.55
CA TYR A 286 -10.22 11.19 -60.55
C TYR A 286 -10.01 12.68 -60.82
N VAL A 287 -9.77 13.06 -62.08
CA VAL A 287 -9.63 14.47 -62.48
C VAL A 287 -10.95 15.22 -62.30
N GLY A 288 -12.08 14.59 -62.64
CA GLY A 288 -13.41 15.14 -62.40
C GLY A 288 -13.70 15.41 -60.94
N ALA A 289 -13.41 14.44 -60.05
CA ALA A 289 -13.59 14.60 -58.61
C ALA A 289 -12.74 15.75 -58.04
N LEU A 290 -11.49 15.89 -58.48
CA LEU A 290 -10.59 16.97 -58.08
C LEU A 290 -11.08 18.35 -58.52
N LEU A 291 -11.60 18.47 -59.74
CA LEU A 291 -12.15 19.73 -60.25
C LEU A 291 -13.47 20.10 -59.56
N GLU A 292 -14.27 19.12 -59.16
CA GLU A 292 -15.50 19.35 -58.38
C GLU A 292 -15.18 19.92 -57.00
N GLN A 293 -14.16 19.40 -56.30
CA GLN A 293 -13.76 19.93 -55.00
C GLN A 293 -13.30 21.39 -55.09
N ARG A 294 -12.62 21.76 -56.18
CA ARG A 294 -12.23 23.15 -56.43
C ARG A 294 -13.43 24.12 -56.47
N CYS A 295 -14.57 23.72 -57.03
CA CYS A 295 -15.81 24.51 -56.96
C CYS A 295 -16.26 24.72 -55.51
N ARG A 296 -16.20 23.66 -54.69
CA ARG A 296 -16.61 23.70 -53.27
C ARG A 296 -15.68 24.62 -52.45
N PHE A 297 -14.37 24.59 -52.71
CA PHE A 297 -13.42 25.49 -52.05
C PHE A 297 -13.60 26.96 -52.42
N GLN A 298 -14.08 27.28 -53.63
CA GLN A 298 -14.45 28.66 -53.99
C GLN A 298 -15.66 29.16 -53.21
N ALA A 299 -16.66 28.31 -52.98
CA ALA A 299 -17.80 28.65 -52.11
C ALA A 299 -17.36 28.85 -50.65
N LEU A 300 -16.43 28.02 -50.15
CA LEU A 300 -15.84 28.19 -48.82
C LEU A 300 -15.04 29.49 -48.71
N THR A 301 -14.31 29.87 -49.76
CA THR A 301 -13.58 31.15 -49.80
C THR A 301 -14.53 32.35 -49.66
N ALA A 302 -15.67 32.32 -50.35
CA ALA A 302 -16.67 33.37 -50.25
C ALA A 302 -17.33 33.43 -48.86
N LEU A 303 -17.59 32.27 -48.24
CA LEU A 303 -18.09 32.19 -46.87
C LEU A 303 -17.09 32.77 -45.86
N HIS A 304 -15.80 32.45 -46.02
CA HIS A 304 -14.72 33.00 -45.19
C HIS A 304 -14.61 34.53 -45.32
N GLU A 305 -14.65 35.07 -46.54
CA GLU A 305 -14.64 36.52 -46.74
C GLU A 305 -15.85 37.20 -46.07
N ALA A 306 -17.03 36.57 -46.12
CA ALA A 306 -18.21 37.06 -45.42
C ALA A 306 -18.07 36.97 -43.88
N ALA A 307 -17.45 35.91 -43.37
CA ALA A 307 -17.15 35.71 -41.95
C ALA A 307 -16.22 36.80 -41.41
N VAL A 308 -15.09 37.04 -42.10
CA VAL A 308 -14.13 38.09 -41.75
C VAL A 308 -14.79 39.46 -41.78
N ASN A 309 -15.66 39.74 -42.76
CA ASN A 309 -16.40 40.99 -42.82
C ASN A 309 -17.40 41.16 -41.65
N LEU A 310 -17.98 40.07 -41.14
CA LEU A 310 -18.86 40.05 -39.97
C LEU A 310 -18.07 40.26 -38.67
N ILE A 311 -16.95 39.56 -38.49
CA ILE A 311 -16.02 39.76 -37.36
C ILE A 311 -15.55 41.22 -37.31
N CYS A 312 -15.23 41.79 -38.49
CA CYS A 312 -14.88 43.20 -38.63
C CYS A 312 -16.07 44.19 -38.50
N LYS A 313 -17.27 43.71 -38.12
CA LYS A 313 -18.50 44.49 -37.86
C LYS A 313 -18.96 45.39 -39.02
N LYS A 314 -18.78 44.97 -40.28
CA LYS A 314 -19.25 45.75 -41.43
C LYS A 314 -20.79 45.75 -41.53
N PRO A 315 -21.41 46.86 -41.99
CA PRO A 315 -22.87 46.94 -42.14
C PRO A 315 -23.40 45.84 -43.09
N HIS A 316 -24.56 45.26 -42.77
CA HIS A 316 -25.22 44.19 -43.53
C HIS A 316 -24.47 42.84 -43.62
N ALA A 317 -23.25 42.72 -43.06
CA ALA A 317 -22.46 41.49 -43.11
C ALA A 317 -23.15 40.30 -42.43
N GLY A 318 -23.91 40.53 -41.35
CA GLY A 318 -24.62 39.46 -40.64
C GLY A 318 -25.74 38.79 -41.46
N ARG A 319 -26.35 39.51 -42.42
CA ARG A 319 -27.34 38.92 -43.34
C ARG A 319 -26.63 38.18 -44.47
N HIS A 320 -25.61 38.79 -45.05
CA HIS A 320 -24.82 38.19 -46.13
C HIS A 320 -24.14 36.88 -45.72
N PHE A 321 -23.58 36.82 -44.49
CA PHE A 321 -23.01 35.61 -43.93
C PHE A 321 -24.06 34.51 -43.74
N LYS A 322 -25.27 34.84 -43.25
CA LYS A 322 -26.38 33.87 -43.11
C LYS A 322 -26.88 33.34 -44.46
N ASP A 323 -27.00 34.21 -45.47
CA ASP A 323 -27.45 33.81 -46.81
C ASP A 323 -26.43 32.85 -47.49
N LEU A 324 -25.13 33.14 -47.37
CA LEU A 324 -24.05 32.26 -47.86
C LEU A 324 -23.96 30.96 -47.05
N LEU A 325 -24.19 31.01 -45.74
CA LEU A 325 -24.23 29.83 -44.87
C LEU A 325 -25.38 28.90 -45.28
N GLU A 326 -26.57 29.42 -45.54
CA GLU A 326 -27.72 28.64 -46.05
C GLU A 326 -27.42 28.03 -47.43
N TYR A 327 -26.77 28.78 -48.33
CA TYR A 327 -26.36 28.30 -49.64
C TYR A 327 -25.37 27.11 -49.54
N VAL A 328 -24.33 27.24 -48.71
CA VAL A 328 -23.36 26.15 -48.47
C VAL A 328 -24.03 24.94 -47.81
N MET A 329 -24.97 25.14 -46.87
CA MET A 329 -25.75 24.06 -46.27
C MET A 329 -26.66 23.33 -47.27
N CYS A 330 -27.21 24.03 -48.27
CA CYS A 330 -28.02 23.41 -49.33
C CYS A 330 -27.18 22.47 -50.20
N ILE A 331 -25.99 22.93 -50.63
CA ILE A 331 -25.00 22.11 -51.36
C ILE A 331 -24.64 20.86 -50.55
N CYS A 332 -24.50 21.03 -49.24
CA CYS A 332 -24.07 20.01 -48.32
C CYS A 332 -25.06 18.86 -48.04
N THR A 333 -26.35 19.13 -48.19
CA THR A 333 -27.41 18.20 -47.77
C THR A 333 -28.18 17.58 -48.93
N GLY A 334 -27.85 17.96 -50.18
CA GLY A 334 -28.44 17.41 -51.40
C GLY A 334 -29.95 17.65 -51.53
N GLN A 335 -30.53 18.62 -50.80
CA GLN A 335 -31.97 18.88 -50.84
C GLN A 335 -32.31 19.90 -51.96
N THR A 336 -33.07 19.47 -52.97
CA THR A 336 -33.80 20.39 -53.85
C THR A 336 -35.20 20.71 -53.30
N PRO A 337 -35.72 21.94 -53.49
CA PRO A 337 -35.20 22.97 -54.40
C PRO A 337 -34.43 24.08 -53.67
N CYS A 338 -33.10 24.12 -53.81
CA CYS A 338 -32.36 25.37 -53.66
C CYS A 338 -32.88 26.30 -54.78
N GLY A 339 -33.44 27.47 -54.45
CA GLY A 339 -33.96 28.40 -55.44
C GLY A 339 -32.92 28.70 -56.54
N GLN A 340 -33.35 28.82 -57.78
CA GLN A 340 -32.49 29.03 -58.95
C GLN A 340 -31.58 30.25 -58.75
N VAL A 341 -30.33 30.03 -58.33
CA VAL A 341 -29.25 31.01 -58.41
C VAL A 341 -28.40 30.63 -59.64
N PRO A 342 -28.49 31.35 -60.78
CA PRO A 342 -27.87 30.95 -62.06
C PRO A 342 -26.35 31.16 -62.13
N CYS A 343 -25.67 31.35 -61.00
CA CYS A 343 -24.35 31.99 -60.94
C CYS A 343 -23.14 31.11 -61.28
N CYS A 344 -23.27 29.79 -61.41
CA CYS A 344 -22.10 28.89 -61.32
C CYS A 344 -21.79 28.13 -62.60
N GLN A 345 -21.91 28.74 -63.78
CA GLN A 345 -21.68 28.01 -65.02
C GLN A 345 -20.20 27.83 -65.43
N THR A 346 -19.19 28.31 -64.67
CA THR A 346 -17.77 27.89 -64.85
C THR A 346 -16.90 28.16 -63.62
N CYS A 347 -16.63 27.16 -62.77
CA CYS A 347 -15.66 27.30 -61.65
C CYS A 347 -14.17 27.21 -62.08
N VAL A 348 -13.91 26.75 -63.32
CA VAL A 348 -12.56 26.48 -63.83
C VAL A 348 -12.17 27.56 -64.84
N ARG A 349 -11.00 28.17 -64.65
CA ARG A 349 -10.48 29.22 -65.53
C ARG A 349 -9.78 28.59 -66.74
N GLN A 350 -9.86 29.28 -67.89
CA GLN A 350 -9.26 28.84 -69.15
C GLN A 350 -7.77 28.41 -69.06
N PRO A 351 -6.86 29.11 -68.35
CA PRO A 351 -5.46 28.71 -68.26
C PRO A 351 -5.22 27.33 -67.63
N ILE A 352 -6.14 26.88 -66.76
CA ILE A 352 -6.07 25.55 -66.13
C ILE A 352 -6.52 24.50 -67.13
N LEU A 353 -7.58 24.78 -67.88
CA LEU A 353 -8.04 23.89 -68.94
C LEU A 353 -6.95 23.70 -70.00
N ASP A 354 -6.31 24.79 -70.44
CA ASP A 354 -5.19 24.74 -71.39
C ASP A 354 -4.02 23.90 -70.85
N CYS A 355 -3.72 24.03 -69.54
CA CYS A 355 -2.68 23.27 -68.86
C CYS A 355 -3.02 21.77 -68.72
N ILE A 356 -4.28 21.44 -68.43
CA ILE A 356 -4.78 20.06 -68.37
C ILE A 356 -4.69 19.40 -69.76
N THR A 357 -5.01 20.12 -70.83
CA THR A 357 -4.87 19.62 -72.20
C THR A 357 -3.41 19.30 -72.56
N ASP A 358 -2.47 20.15 -72.18
CA ASP A 358 -1.03 19.93 -72.40
C ASP A 358 -0.49 18.73 -71.60
N ALA A 359 -0.95 18.57 -70.35
CA ALA A 359 -0.61 17.43 -69.50
C ALA A 359 -1.14 16.10 -70.05
N TYR A 360 -2.36 16.11 -70.60
CA TYR A 360 -2.97 14.93 -71.19
C TYR A 360 -2.18 14.39 -72.40
N ARG A 361 -1.63 15.29 -73.24
CA ARG A 361 -0.77 14.90 -74.37
C ARG A 361 0.50 14.19 -73.92
N ASN A 362 1.16 14.71 -72.88
CA ASN A 362 2.34 14.07 -72.31
C ASN A 362 1.98 12.73 -71.66
N TRP A 363 0.87 12.68 -70.92
CA TRP A 363 0.40 11.47 -70.25
C TRP A 363 0.13 10.30 -71.20
N CYS A 364 -0.44 10.56 -72.40
CA CYS A 364 -0.65 9.53 -73.43
C CYS A 364 0.64 8.81 -73.89
N SER A 365 1.83 9.37 -73.62
CA SER A 365 3.13 8.78 -73.98
C SER A 365 3.82 8.03 -72.83
N ILE A 366 3.21 7.97 -71.64
CA ILE A 366 3.82 7.39 -70.43
C ILE A 366 3.37 5.94 -70.25
N GLU A 367 4.29 4.99 -70.44
CA GLU A 367 4.08 3.57 -70.14
C GLU A 367 4.35 3.23 -68.67
N CYS A 368 3.41 2.54 -68.03
CA CYS A 368 3.57 2.00 -66.67
C CYS A 368 4.17 0.60 -66.66
N TYR A 369 4.86 0.26 -65.56
CA TYR A 369 5.26 -1.13 -65.32
C TYR A 369 4.16 -1.94 -64.62
N THR A 370 4.12 -3.25 -64.85
CA THR A 370 3.25 -4.18 -64.11
C THR A 370 4.07 -5.36 -63.62
N VAL A 371 4.07 -5.62 -62.31
CA VAL A 371 4.65 -6.85 -61.73
C VAL A 371 3.57 -7.91 -61.68
N THR A 372 3.78 -9.02 -62.37
CA THR A 372 2.82 -10.12 -62.48
C THR A 372 3.18 -11.30 -61.58
N LYS A 373 4.45 -11.45 -61.20
CA LYS A 373 4.92 -12.55 -60.35
C LYS A 373 6.17 -12.19 -59.57
N ILE A 374 6.25 -12.63 -58.31
CA ILE A 374 7.46 -12.62 -57.49
C ILE A 374 7.81 -14.09 -57.19
N ASN A 375 9.06 -14.51 -57.40
CA ASN A 375 9.45 -15.90 -57.22
C ASN A 375 10.85 -16.05 -56.60
N PRO A 376 11.00 -16.76 -55.47
CA PRO A 376 9.91 -17.25 -54.62
C PRO A 376 9.16 -16.11 -53.92
N GLU A 377 7.89 -16.33 -53.55
CA GLU A 377 7.06 -15.34 -52.85
C GLU A 377 7.54 -15.09 -51.40
N ARG A 378 8.19 -16.09 -50.78
CA ARG A 378 8.99 -15.99 -49.54
C ARG A 378 10.43 -16.39 -49.78
N ALA A 379 11.37 -15.62 -49.24
CA ALA A 379 12.80 -15.83 -49.44
C ALA A 379 13.58 -15.42 -48.18
N CYS A 380 14.54 -16.23 -47.74
CA CYS A 380 15.37 -15.90 -46.58
C CYS A 380 16.42 -14.85 -46.95
N PRO A 381 16.95 -14.08 -45.98
CA PRO A 381 18.07 -13.18 -46.23
C PRO A 381 19.24 -13.88 -46.95
N GLY A 382 19.71 -13.29 -48.04
CA GLY A 382 20.75 -13.85 -48.92
C GLY A 382 20.21 -14.64 -50.12
N ASP A 383 18.93 -15.01 -50.14
CA ASP A 383 18.30 -15.64 -51.30
C ASP A 383 18.08 -14.62 -52.42
N THR A 384 18.01 -15.10 -53.67
CA THR A 384 17.69 -14.26 -54.84
C THR A 384 16.19 -14.36 -55.14
N VAL A 385 15.53 -13.21 -55.25
CA VAL A 385 14.13 -13.09 -55.66
C VAL A 385 14.07 -12.54 -57.08
N ALA A 386 13.27 -13.20 -57.93
CA ALA A 386 12.96 -12.74 -59.27
C ALA A 386 11.60 -12.05 -59.29
N ILE A 387 11.59 -10.77 -59.69
CA ILE A 387 10.41 -9.95 -59.90
C ILE A 387 10.14 -9.91 -61.40
N CYS A 388 9.06 -10.54 -61.85
CA CYS A 388 8.70 -10.67 -63.26
C CYS A 388 7.50 -9.76 -63.59
N GLY A 389 7.53 -9.16 -64.78
CA GLY A 389 6.54 -8.18 -65.20
C GLY A 389 6.76 -7.69 -66.63
N CYS A 390 6.32 -6.47 -66.91
CA CYS A 390 6.58 -5.76 -68.16
C CYS A 390 6.65 -4.24 -67.90
N GLY A 391 7.31 -3.48 -68.79
CA GLY A 391 7.37 -2.02 -68.73
C GLY A 391 8.39 -1.45 -67.74
N PHE A 392 9.34 -2.25 -67.25
CA PHE A 392 10.41 -1.80 -66.33
C PHE A 392 11.44 -0.87 -67.01
N GLY A 393 11.56 -0.94 -68.34
CA GLY A 393 12.56 -0.26 -69.15
C GLY A 393 13.96 -0.88 -69.08
N ASP A 394 14.85 -0.50 -70.01
CA ASP A 394 16.21 -1.04 -70.11
C ASP A 394 17.25 -0.33 -69.21
N ILE A 395 16.84 0.75 -68.53
CA ILE A 395 17.70 1.51 -67.61
C ILE A 395 17.42 1.02 -66.19
N ALA A 396 18.44 0.45 -65.55
CA ALA A 396 18.32 -0.15 -64.23
C ALA A 396 17.91 0.86 -63.15
N GLY A 397 16.87 0.52 -62.39
CA GLY A 397 16.43 1.19 -61.18
C GLY A 397 16.96 0.52 -59.91
N GLN A 398 16.22 0.67 -58.81
CA GLN A 398 16.52 0.04 -57.51
C GLN A 398 15.30 -0.75 -57.01
N VAL A 399 15.51 -1.70 -56.09
CA VAL A 399 14.42 -2.40 -55.38
C VAL A 399 14.54 -2.11 -53.89
N GLN A 400 13.47 -1.64 -53.27
CA GLN A 400 13.43 -1.35 -51.85
C GLN A 400 12.57 -2.38 -51.12
N PHE A 401 13.14 -3.10 -50.17
CA PHE A 401 12.38 -3.97 -49.28
C PHE A 401 11.78 -3.14 -48.14
N THR A 402 10.70 -3.61 -47.51
CA THR A 402 10.25 -3.02 -46.24
C THR A 402 11.25 -3.31 -45.13
N GLN A 403 11.26 -2.49 -44.09
CA GLN A 403 12.12 -2.70 -42.93
C GLN A 403 11.50 -3.73 -41.98
N HIS A 404 12.28 -4.71 -41.54
CA HIS A 404 11.87 -5.68 -40.51
C HIS A 404 11.26 -4.98 -39.27
N GLY A 405 10.13 -5.51 -38.79
CA GLY A 405 9.36 -4.99 -37.66
C GLY A 405 8.46 -3.79 -37.98
N THR A 406 8.42 -3.32 -39.23
CA THR A 406 7.63 -2.13 -39.61
C THR A 406 7.02 -2.27 -41.01
N MET A 407 6.08 -1.37 -41.34
CA MET A 407 5.61 -1.20 -42.73
C MET A 407 6.37 -0.07 -43.46
N ASN A 408 7.46 0.44 -42.88
CA ASN A 408 8.20 1.55 -43.46
C ASN A 408 9.17 1.07 -44.55
N PRO A 409 9.54 1.95 -45.50
CA PRO A 409 10.57 1.65 -46.48
C PRO A 409 11.88 1.26 -45.79
N GLY A 410 12.44 0.12 -46.18
CA GLY A 410 13.64 -0.45 -45.60
C GLY A 410 14.83 -0.46 -46.57
N PRO A 411 15.69 -1.49 -46.52
CA PRO A 411 16.94 -1.49 -47.27
C PRO A 411 16.69 -1.47 -48.77
N ILE A 412 17.38 -0.53 -49.44
CA ILE A 412 17.45 -0.48 -50.89
C ILE A 412 18.49 -1.49 -51.35
N ALA A 413 18.08 -2.45 -52.15
CA ALA A 413 18.92 -3.43 -52.80
C ALA A 413 19.14 -3.06 -54.27
N VAL A 414 20.39 -3.13 -54.70
CA VAL A 414 20.74 -2.96 -56.11
C VAL A 414 20.42 -4.28 -56.84
N PRO A 415 19.64 -4.25 -57.92
CA PRO A 415 19.35 -5.44 -58.72
C PRO A 415 20.62 -6.10 -59.24
N THR A 416 20.69 -7.43 -59.17
CA THR A 416 21.76 -8.21 -59.80
C THR A 416 21.56 -8.30 -61.31
N SER A 417 20.33 -8.19 -61.81
CA SER A 417 20.01 -8.00 -63.23
C SER A 417 18.70 -7.22 -63.42
N TRP A 418 18.60 -6.45 -64.51
CA TRP A 418 17.42 -5.65 -64.86
C TRP A 418 17.16 -5.72 -66.37
N SER A 419 15.91 -5.99 -66.75
CA SER A 419 15.38 -5.86 -68.12
C SER A 419 13.95 -5.36 -68.07
N ASP A 420 13.36 -5.03 -69.22
CA ASP A 420 11.97 -4.58 -69.30
C ASP A 420 10.94 -5.57 -68.72
N GLU A 421 11.26 -6.87 -68.68
CA GLU A 421 10.36 -7.94 -68.23
C GLU A 421 10.78 -8.62 -66.90
N ARG A 422 12.02 -8.40 -66.42
CA ARG A 422 12.54 -9.14 -65.27
C ARG A 422 13.61 -8.40 -64.48
N ILE A 423 13.45 -8.41 -63.15
CA ILE A 423 14.39 -7.86 -62.17
C ILE A 423 14.80 -8.98 -61.21
N CYS A 424 16.10 -9.21 -61.04
CA CYS A 424 16.62 -10.13 -60.01
C CYS A 424 17.32 -9.33 -58.93
N VAL A 425 17.07 -9.66 -57.66
CA VAL A 425 17.66 -8.94 -56.51
C VAL A 425 17.92 -9.90 -55.35
N ILE A 426 18.98 -9.67 -54.59
CA ILE A 426 19.30 -10.42 -53.37
C ILE A 426 18.58 -9.78 -52.19
N VAL A 427 17.91 -10.59 -51.37
CA VAL A 427 17.18 -10.15 -50.18
C VAL A 427 18.15 -9.70 -49.08
N PRO A 428 18.11 -8.42 -48.66
CA PRO A 428 18.95 -7.91 -47.56
C PRO A 428 18.62 -8.53 -46.19
N SER A 429 19.57 -8.49 -45.26
CA SER A 429 19.40 -9.03 -43.89
C SER A 429 18.36 -8.30 -43.02
N SER A 430 18.04 -7.04 -43.34
CA SER A 430 17.02 -6.25 -42.64
C SER A 430 15.70 -6.12 -43.41
N ALA A 431 15.51 -6.92 -44.46
CA ALA A 431 14.27 -6.93 -45.24
C ALA A 431 13.13 -7.57 -44.46
N GLY A 432 12.00 -6.89 -44.39
CA GLY A 432 10.75 -7.35 -43.82
C GLY A 432 9.79 -7.88 -44.90
N CYS A 433 8.49 -7.68 -44.66
CA CYS A 433 7.43 -8.17 -45.53
C CYS A 433 6.99 -7.11 -46.54
N GLY A 434 7.22 -7.36 -47.82
CA GLY A 434 6.94 -6.43 -48.92
C GLY A 434 8.19 -5.87 -49.60
N LEU A 435 8.02 -5.47 -50.87
CA LEU A 435 9.03 -4.79 -51.66
C LEU A 435 8.40 -3.79 -52.62
N ALA A 436 9.16 -2.79 -53.03
CA ALA A 436 8.79 -1.77 -54.01
C ALA A 436 9.90 -1.63 -55.06
N ILE A 437 9.51 -1.35 -56.31
CA ILE A 437 10.45 -1.02 -57.39
C ILE A 437 10.59 0.50 -57.44
N ILE A 438 11.83 1.00 -57.56
CA ILE A 438 12.16 2.41 -57.73
C ILE A 438 12.75 2.60 -59.15
N PRO A 439 11.93 3.01 -60.15
CA PRO A 439 12.43 3.27 -61.50
C PRO A 439 13.32 4.53 -61.58
N PRO A 440 14.12 4.71 -62.64
CA PRO A 440 14.88 5.94 -62.87
C PRO A 440 13.98 7.16 -63.17
N THR A 441 14.45 8.36 -62.83
CA THR A 441 13.74 9.64 -63.06
C THR A 441 13.76 10.05 -64.54
N GLN A 442 12.63 10.59 -65.02
CA GLN A 442 12.41 11.13 -66.37
C GLN A 442 11.92 12.59 -66.28
N THR A 443 12.10 13.39 -67.33
CA THR A 443 11.72 14.82 -67.35
C THR A 443 10.80 15.11 -68.54
N ILE A 444 9.63 15.72 -68.30
CA ILE A 444 8.66 16.13 -69.33
C ILE A 444 8.37 17.64 -69.27
N SER A 445 7.86 18.20 -70.37
CA SER A 445 7.43 19.61 -70.44
C SER A 445 5.91 19.68 -70.37
N VAL A 446 5.38 20.31 -69.32
CA VAL A 446 3.94 20.45 -69.07
C VAL A 446 3.64 21.86 -68.55
N CYS A 447 2.74 22.57 -69.23
CA CYS A 447 2.31 23.94 -68.93
C CYS A 447 3.45 24.96 -68.88
N ASP A 448 4.28 24.94 -69.93
CA ASP A 448 5.46 25.79 -70.10
C ASP A 448 6.52 25.66 -68.97
N ARG A 449 6.52 24.53 -68.26
CA ARG A 449 7.47 24.18 -67.18
C ARG A 449 7.94 22.73 -67.29
N PHE A 450 9.12 22.45 -66.77
CA PHE A 450 9.63 21.07 -66.69
C PHE A 450 9.17 20.38 -65.40
N LEU A 451 8.74 19.12 -65.52
CA LEU A 451 8.39 18.23 -64.41
C LEU A 451 9.27 16.99 -64.46
N ASP A 452 10.02 16.75 -63.37
CA ASP A 452 10.68 15.48 -63.14
C ASP A 452 9.70 14.48 -62.54
N TYR A 453 9.64 13.27 -63.08
CA TYR A 453 8.78 12.22 -62.58
C TYR A 453 9.43 10.83 -62.71
N ARG A 454 8.95 9.84 -61.96
CA ARG A 454 9.31 8.42 -62.12
C ARG A 454 8.12 7.65 -62.63
N LYS A 455 8.34 6.68 -63.53
CA LYS A 455 7.29 5.78 -64.01
C LYS A 455 6.56 5.15 -62.81
N SER A 456 5.23 5.15 -62.84
CA SER A 456 4.44 4.43 -61.86
C SER A 456 4.06 3.06 -62.42
N GLY A 457 3.74 2.12 -61.54
CA GLY A 457 3.31 0.79 -61.95
C GLY A 457 2.39 0.12 -60.93
N THR A 458 1.97 -1.09 -61.25
CA THR A 458 1.05 -1.91 -60.44
C THR A 458 1.74 -3.20 -60.01
N MET A 459 1.63 -3.54 -58.72
CA MET A 459 2.07 -4.82 -58.17
C MET A 459 0.87 -5.77 -58.12
N LEU A 460 0.81 -6.79 -58.98
CA LEU A 460 -0.23 -7.84 -58.94
C LEU A 460 0.22 -9.07 -58.13
N ALA A 461 1.50 -9.16 -57.83
CA ALA A 461 2.09 -10.15 -56.95
C ALA A 461 2.86 -9.45 -55.82
N GLU A 462 2.76 -9.98 -54.62
CA GLU A 462 3.40 -9.42 -53.41
C GLU A 462 4.53 -10.32 -52.92
N PHE A 463 5.51 -9.71 -52.25
CA PHE A 463 6.54 -10.43 -51.55
C PHE A 463 6.05 -10.72 -50.12
N GLU A 464 5.72 -11.98 -49.84
CA GLU A 464 5.15 -12.44 -48.58
C GLU A 464 6.10 -12.26 -47.37
N GLY A 465 7.39 -12.06 -47.63
CA GLY A 465 8.38 -11.66 -46.63
C GLY A 465 9.52 -12.66 -46.43
N THR A 466 10.33 -12.39 -45.41
CA THR A 466 11.58 -13.10 -45.11
C THR A 466 11.42 -14.05 -43.92
N SER A 467 11.59 -13.57 -42.70
CA SER A 467 11.31 -14.26 -41.43
C SER A 467 9.92 -13.90 -40.92
N ALA A 468 9.33 -14.81 -40.12
CA ALA A 468 8.09 -14.55 -39.42
C ALA A 468 8.22 -13.27 -38.58
N ASP A 469 7.25 -12.37 -38.72
CA ASP A 469 7.31 -11.04 -38.10
C ASP A 469 5.94 -10.58 -37.61
N ILE A 470 5.95 -9.79 -36.53
CA ILE A 470 4.77 -9.23 -35.88
C ILE A 470 4.72 -7.74 -36.22
N LEU A 471 3.93 -7.39 -37.24
CA LEU A 471 3.79 -6.00 -37.71
C LEU A 471 2.97 -5.14 -36.75
N LYS A 472 2.02 -5.76 -36.05
CA LYS A 472 1.20 -5.12 -35.03
C LYS A 472 0.72 -6.17 -34.04
N PHE A 473 0.85 -5.89 -32.75
CA PHE A 473 0.19 -6.62 -31.68
C PHE A 473 -0.15 -5.62 -30.59
N ILE A 474 -1.44 -5.39 -30.36
CA ILE A 474 -1.92 -4.45 -29.34
C ILE A 474 -3.10 -5.06 -28.60
N VAL A 475 -3.20 -4.73 -27.32
CA VAL A 475 -4.46 -4.80 -26.58
C VAL A 475 -4.97 -3.37 -26.46
N LYS A 476 -6.07 -3.06 -27.15
CA LYS A 476 -6.48 -1.66 -27.37
C LYS A 476 -6.80 -0.98 -26.03
N GLY A 477 -6.03 0.06 -25.71
CA GLY A 477 -6.22 0.86 -24.49
C GLY A 477 -5.27 0.50 -23.37
N HIS A 478 -4.43 -0.54 -23.53
CA HIS A 478 -3.61 -1.06 -22.46
C HIS A 478 -2.11 -1.15 -22.81
N GLN A 479 -1.27 -1.08 -21.78
CA GLN A 479 0.18 -1.25 -21.80
C GLN A 479 0.62 -2.34 -20.82
N ASN A 480 1.91 -2.63 -20.77
CA ASN A 480 2.45 -3.62 -19.83
C ASN A 480 2.22 -3.15 -18.40
N ASP A 481 1.84 -4.11 -17.55
CA ASP A 481 1.58 -3.94 -16.13
C ASP A 481 0.37 -3.04 -15.81
N ASP A 482 -0.50 -2.81 -16.80
CA ASP A 482 -1.76 -2.09 -16.57
C ASP A 482 -2.69 -2.88 -15.63
N CYS A 483 -3.34 -2.12 -14.75
CA CYS A 483 -4.25 -2.61 -13.73
C CYS A 483 -5.70 -2.51 -14.19
N LEU A 484 -6.36 -3.66 -14.30
CA LEU A 484 -7.71 -3.78 -14.84
C LEU A 484 -8.68 -4.26 -13.77
N LEU A 485 -9.92 -3.77 -13.85
CA LEU A 485 -10.99 -4.29 -13.02
C LEU A 485 -11.49 -5.62 -13.60
N PRO A 486 -11.92 -6.57 -12.75
CA PRO A 486 -12.60 -7.78 -13.22
C PRO A 486 -13.79 -7.42 -14.13
N GLY A 487 -13.92 -8.15 -15.24
CA GLY A 487 -14.95 -7.93 -16.27
C GLY A 487 -14.56 -6.97 -17.40
N GLU A 488 -13.37 -6.37 -17.36
CA GLU A 488 -12.88 -5.52 -18.45
C GLU A 488 -12.47 -6.32 -19.70
N VAL A 489 -13.18 -6.09 -20.82
CA VAL A 489 -12.99 -6.82 -22.08
C VAL A 489 -11.63 -6.49 -22.75
N LEU A 490 -10.79 -7.52 -22.93
CA LEU A 490 -9.51 -7.41 -23.62
C LEU A 490 -9.70 -7.38 -25.15
N LYS A 491 -9.46 -6.22 -25.77
CA LYS A 491 -9.59 -6.01 -27.22
C LYS A 491 -8.26 -6.22 -27.95
N ILE A 492 -7.93 -7.48 -28.23
CA ILE A 492 -6.66 -7.91 -28.81
C ILE A 492 -6.71 -7.76 -30.34
N ARG A 493 -5.71 -7.12 -30.93
CA ARG A 493 -5.60 -6.91 -32.39
C ARG A 493 -4.18 -7.23 -32.84
N TRP A 494 -4.05 -7.98 -33.93
CA TRP A 494 -2.75 -8.31 -34.47
C TRP A 494 -2.71 -8.32 -36.00
N LYS A 495 -1.51 -8.11 -36.53
CA LYS A 495 -1.15 -8.30 -37.93
C LYS A 495 0.25 -8.90 -37.96
N VAL A 496 0.40 -10.03 -38.64
CA VAL A 496 1.67 -10.73 -38.83
C VAL A 496 1.94 -10.93 -40.31
N CYS A 497 3.16 -11.35 -40.64
CA CYS A 497 3.54 -11.71 -42.01
C CYS A 497 4.62 -12.79 -42.02
N ALA A 498 4.82 -13.42 -43.18
CA ALA A 498 5.72 -14.56 -43.38
C ALA A 498 5.52 -15.72 -42.39
N ALA A 499 4.30 -15.89 -41.87
CA ALA A 499 3.93 -16.91 -40.89
C ALA A 499 3.48 -18.22 -41.58
N ASP A 500 3.89 -19.36 -41.01
CA ASP A 500 3.30 -20.67 -41.30
C ASP A 500 2.28 -21.07 -40.21
N SER A 501 2.47 -20.58 -38.98
CA SER A 501 1.49 -20.73 -37.90
C SER A 501 1.48 -19.51 -36.98
N VAL A 502 0.28 -19.14 -36.52
CA VAL A 502 0.06 -18.05 -35.58
C VAL A 502 -0.74 -18.62 -34.40
N THR A 503 -0.30 -18.34 -33.18
CA THR A 503 -1.03 -18.66 -31.96
C THR A 503 -1.15 -17.40 -31.14
N VAL A 504 -2.37 -17.04 -30.75
CA VAL A 504 -2.64 -15.99 -29.76
C VAL A 504 -3.20 -16.66 -28.53
N ARG A 505 -2.58 -16.48 -27.37
CA ARG A 505 -3.03 -17.09 -26.12
C ARG A 505 -2.98 -16.11 -24.96
N ILE A 506 -3.85 -16.37 -23.99
CA ILE A 506 -3.96 -15.67 -22.72
C ILE A 506 -3.52 -16.69 -21.68
N VAL A 507 -2.44 -16.41 -20.97
CA VAL A 507 -1.88 -17.33 -19.97
C VAL A 507 -1.90 -16.66 -18.61
N ASN A 508 -2.24 -17.43 -17.59
CA ASN A 508 -2.04 -17.02 -16.21
C ASN A 508 -0.54 -17.13 -15.90
N THR A 509 0.10 -16.03 -15.51
CA THR A 509 1.57 -16.00 -15.32
C THR A 509 2.03 -16.72 -14.07
N ASP A 510 1.17 -16.84 -13.05
CA ASP A 510 1.49 -17.46 -11.78
C ASP A 510 1.48 -19.00 -11.89
N THR A 511 0.55 -19.56 -12.67
CA THR A 511 0.39 -21.01 -12.88
C THR A 511 1.00 -21.52 -14.18
N GLY A 512 1.23 -20.63 -15.15
CA GLY A 512 1.61 -20.98 -16.52
C GLY A 512 0.48 -21.63 -17.35
N ALA A 513 -0.74 -21.71 -16.81
CA ALA A 513 -1.88 -22.31 -17.49
C ALA A 513 -2.44 -21.38 -18.58
N ALA A 514 -2.84 -21.95 -19.72
CA ALA A 514 -3.56 -21.21 -20.75
C ALA A 514 -5.02 -21.02 -20.32
N ILE A 515 -5.42 -19.75 -20.14
CA ILE A 515 -6.81 -19.35 -19.87
C ILE A 515 -7.63 -19.52 -21.15
N ALA A 516 -7.12 -19.01 -22.27
CA ALA A 516 -7.75 -19.14 -23.57
C ALA A 516 -6.71 -19.07 -24.69
N GLN A 517 -7.00 -19.67 -25.85
CA GLN A 517 -6.11 -19.63 -27.00
C GLN A 517 -6.87 -19.70 -28.33
N ILE A 518 -6.29 -19.09 -29.36
CA ILE A 518 -6.66 -19.23 -30.76
C ILE A 518 -5.45 -19.80 -31.50
N SER A 519 -5.58 -21.03 -32.00
CA SER A 519 -4.54 -21.70 -32.79
C SER A 519 -5.17 -22.68 -33.81
N PRO A 520 -4.93 -22.53 -35.13
CA PRO A 520 -4.21 -21.42 -35.75
C PRO A 520 -5.06 -20.14 -35.75
N ALA A 521 -4.44 -19.02 -35.39
CA ALA A 521 -5.00 -17.70 -35.58
C ALA A 521 -4.76 -17.21 -37.04
N PRO A 522 -5.64 -16.37 -37.60
CA PRO A 522 -5.41 -15.75 -38.91
C PRO A 522 -4.26 -14.72 -38.86
N ASP A 523 -3.64 -14.43 -40.01
CA ASP A 523 -2.52 -13.47 -40.11
C ASP A 523 -2.92 -12.03 -39.75
N LEU A 524 -4.17 -11.65 -40.04
CA LEU A 524 -4.80 -10.42 -39.58
C LEU A 524 -6.02 -10.82 -38.74
N GLY A 525 -6.00 -10.47 -37.45
CA GLY A 525 -7.04 -10.93 -36.55
C GLY A 525 -7.45 -9.94 -35.47
N ARG A 526 -8.62 -10.24 -34.92
CA ARG A 526 -9.22 -9.54 -33.79
C ARG A 526 -9.79 -10.57 -32.84
N TRP A 527 -9.60 -10.33 -31.54
CA TRP A 527 -10.20 -11.11 -30.48
C TRP A 527 -10.62 -10.16 -29.37
N ASP A 528 -11.91 -10.12 -29.08
CA ASP A 528 -12.46 -9.43 -27.92
C ASP A 528 -12.75 -10.50 -26.88
N PHE A 529 -11.89 -10.62 -25.87
CA PHE A 529 -11.99 -11.63 -24.82
C PHE A 529 -12.70 -11.02 -23.61
N ASP A 530 -13.87 -11.56 -23.27
CA ASP A 530 -14.78 -11.06 -22.25
C ASP A 530 -14.80 -11.89 -20.96
N GLN A 531 -14.22 -13.10 -20.96
CA GLN A 531 -14.10 -13.98 -19.78
C GLN A 531 -13.00 -13.49 -18.81
N THR A 532 -13.16 -12.27 -18.34
CA THR A 532 -12.21 -11.53 -17.49
C THR A 532 -12.78 -11.24 -16.10
N ASP A 533 -13.95 -11.80 -15.79
CA ASP A 533 -14.59 -11.80 -14.47
C ASP A 533 -13.85 -12.74 -13.51
N PHE A 534 -12.57 -12.45 -13.25
CA PHE A 534 -11.78 -13.19 -12.28
C PHE A 534 -12.28 -12.89 -10.86
N ASP A 535 -12.39 -13.93 -10.05
CA ASP A 535 -12.81 -13.89 -8.65
C ASP A 535 -11.63 -13.77 -7.67
N GLN A 536 -10.41 -13.61 -8.19
CA GLN A 536 -9.18 -13.43 -7.43
C GLN A 536 -8.18 -12.61 -8.22
N THR A 537 -7.19 -12.03 -7.53
CA THR A 537 -6.09 -11.31 -8.17
C THR A 537 -5.39 -12.20 -9.20
N THR A 538 -5.50 -11.84 -10.48
CA THR A 538 -5.06 -12.68 -11.60
C THR A 538 -4.09 -11.94 -12.49
N ARG A 539 -2.85 -12.44 -12.56
CA ARG A 539 -1.83 -11.94 -13.48
C ARG A 539 -1.90 -12.69 -14.81
N VAL A 540 -2.06 -11.93 -15.88
CA VAL A 540 -2.35 -12.45 -17.21
C VAL A 540 -1.33 -11.93 -18.22
N ARG A 541 -0.77 -12.84 -19.02
CA ARG A 541 0.00 -12.49 -20.20
C ARG A 541 -0.83 -12.79 -21.45
N VAL A 542 -1.09 -11.75 -22.23
CA VAL A 542 -1.62 -11.89 -23.59
C VAL A 542 -0.44 -11.99 -24.53
N GLU A 543 -0.21 -13.15 -25.14
CA GLU A 543 0.93 -13.38 -26.01
C GLU A 543 0.53 -13.87 -27.40
N ILE A 544 1.26 -13.41 -28.40
CA ILE A 544 1.25 -13.92 -29.76
C ILE A 544 2.57 -14.63 -30.04
N VAL A 545 2.49 -15.81 -30.64
CA VAL A 545 3.62 -16.61 -31.10
C VAL A 545 3.43 -16.89 -32.59
N VAL A 546 4.40 -16.47 -33.40
CA VAL A 546 4.39 -16.61 -34.85
C VAL A 546 5.57 -17.47 -35.26
N THR A 547 5.33 -18.52 -36.04
CA THR A 547 6.37 -19.41 -36.56
C THR A 547 6.43 -19.36 -38.07
N GLY A 548 7.62 -19.33 -38.65
CA GLY A 548 7.88 -19.35 -40.10
C GLY A 548 9.16 -20.12 -40.44
N LYS A 549 9.61 -20.02 -41.71
CA LYS A 549 10.68 -20.87 -42.27
C LYS A 549 12.09 -20.31 -42.09
N CYS A 550 12.26 -19.00 -42.17
CA CYS A 550 13.56 -18.34 -42.12
C CYS A 550 13.96 -18.01 -40.67
N LYS A 551 15.27 -17.86 -40.41
CA LYS A 551 15.77 -17.58 -39.05
C LYS A 551 15.57 -16.09 -38.66
N PRO A 552 15.10 -15.78 -37.44
CA PRO A 552 14.62 -16.73 -36.42
C PRO A 552 13.27 -17.35 -36.82
N PRO A 553 13.10 -18.68 -36.65
CA PRO A 553 11.89 -19.38 -37.11
C PRO A 553 10.67 -19.08 -36.23
N THR A 554 10.86 -18.54 -35.03
CA THR A 554 9.77 -18.18 -34.12
C THR A 554 10.03 -16.80 -33.55
N VAL A 555 9.00 -15.96 -33.59
CA VAL A 555 8.96 -14.65 -32.94
C VAL A 555 7.74 -14.59 -32.03
N SER A 556 7.88 -13.96 -30.87
CA SER A 556 6.77 -13.77 -29.94
C SER A 556 6.76 -12.35 -29.39
N GLN A 557 5.57 -11.89 -29.04
CA GLN A 557 5.34 -10.63 -28.34
C GLN A 557 4.25 -10.85 -27.30
N GLY A 558 4.39 -10.25 -26.12
CA GLY A 558 3.44 -10.38 -25.02
C GLY A 558 3.14 -9.04 -24.38
N LEU A 559 1.96 -8.96 -23.76
CA LEU A 559 1.53 -7.88 -22.88
C LEU A 559 1.14 -8.49 -21.53
N ASP A 560 1.76 -8.03 -20.45
CA ASP A 560 1.42 -8.44 -19.09
C ASP A 560 0.39 -7.48 -18.51
N LEU A 561 -0.65 -8.01 -17.86
CA LEU A 561 -1.78 -7.28 -17.29
C LEU A 561 -2.12 -7.89 -15.93
N VAL A 562 -2.66 -7.08 -15.02
CA VAL A 562 -3.09 -7.53 -13.70
C VAL A 562 -4.55 -7.18 -13.50
N PHE A 563 -5.37 -8.20 -13.24
CA PHE A 563 -6.76 -8.02 -12.84
C PHE A 563 -6.86 -8.01 -11.32
N GLN A 564 -7.24 -6.87 -10.75
CA GLN A 564 -7.40 -6.69 -9.32
C GLN A 564 -8.55 -5.71 -9.04
N ASN A 565 -9.38 -6.01 -8.04
CA ASN A 565 -10.40 -5.09 -7.56
C ASN A 565 -9.83 -4.24 -6.40
N PRO A 566 -9.90 -2.88 -6.45
CA PRO A 566 -9.31 -2.02 -5.43
C PRO A 566 -9.97 -2.23 -4.04
N PRO A 567 -9.17 -2.53 -2.99
CA PRO A 567 -9.69 -2.64 -1.63
C PRO A 567 -9.88 -1.25 -0.97
N ASP A 568 -10.81 -1.16 -0.02
CA ASP A 568 -10.99 0.00 0.89
C ASP A 568 -10.60 -0.38 2.33
N LEU A 569 -9.29 -0.67 2.52
CA LEU A 569 -8.77 -1.09 3.82
C LEU A 569 -8.98 0.00 4.87
N SER A 570 -9.68 -0.34 5.95
CA SER A 570 -9.96 0.58 7.05
C SER A 570 -9.73 -0.06 8.41
N ILE A 571 -9.54 0.80 9.42
CA ILE A 571 -9.48 0.40 10.83
C ILE A 571 -10.86 0.63 11.44
N ASP A 572 -11.51 -0.45 11.85
CA ASP A 572 -12.88 -0.46 12.37
C ASP A 572 -12.93 -0.23 13.89
N GLY A 573 -11.84 -0.54 14.60
CA GLY A 573 -11.72 -0.28 16.03
C GLY A 573 -10.32 -0.54 16.58
N VAL A 574 -10.04 0.05 17.73
CA VAL A 574 -8.78 -0.11 18.46
C VAL A 574 -9.11 -0.47 19.90
N GLU A 575 -8.63 -1.62 20.37
CA GLU A 575 -8.74 -2.06 21.77
C GLU A 575 -7.36 -1.95 22.44
N VAL A 576 -7.30 -1.35 23.63
CA VAL A 576 -6.08 -1.19 24.44
C VAL A 576 -6.27 -1.92 25.77
N THR A 577 -5.58 -3.06 25.93
CA THR A 577 -5.85 -4.01 27.02
C THR A 577 -4.58 -4.35 27.79
N GLN A 578 -4.67 -4.31 29.13
CA GLN A 578 -3.63 -4.78 30.05
C GLN A 578 -3.95 -6.14 30.70
N ALA A 579 -5.23 -6.52 30.76
CA ALA A 579 -5.71 -7.83 31.21
C ALA A 579 -7.14 -8.13 30.71
N ILE A 580 -8.03 -7.14 30.79
CA ILE A 580 -9.41 -7.15 30.29
C ILE A 580 -9.80 -5.71 29.92
N GLN A 581 -10.70 -5.54 28.96
CA GLN A 581 -11.15 -4.22 28.51
C GLN A 581 -12.56 -4.29 27.91
N TYR A 582 -13.33 -3.22 28.06
CA TYR A 582 -14.57 -3.05 27.31
C TYR A 582 -14.26 -2.78 25.83
N PHE A 583 -14.88 -3.56 24.96
CA PHE A 583 -14.82 -3.32 23.53
C PHE A 583 -16.11 -3.84 22.90
N ARG A 584 -16.92 -2.96 22.30
CA ARG A 584 -18.20 -3.28 21.65
C ARG A 584 -19.10 -4.14 22.53
N ALA A 585 -19.12 -3.84 23.83
CA ALA A 585 -19.84 -4.61 24.84
C ALA A 585 -21.32 -4.80 24.50
N ASN A 586 -21.92 -3.83 23.82
CA ASN A 586 -23.31 -3.87 23.35
C ASN A 586 -23.61 -4.93 22.27
N GLN A 587 -22.60 -5.53 21.65
CA GLN A 587 -22.78 -6.59 20.65
C GLN A 587 -22.98 -7.97 21.27
N HIS A 588 -22.58 -8.17 22.54
CA HIS A 588 -22.57 -9.50 23.15
C HIS A 588 -23.21 -9.57 24.54
N LEU A 589 -23.01 -8.56 25.39
CA LEU A 589 -23.70 -8.49 26.69
C LEU A 589 -25.14 -8.05 26.49
N THR A 590 -26.12 -8.74 27.07
CA THR A 590 -27.55 -8.42 26.90
C THR A 590 -28.05 -7.37 27.89
N ASP A 591 -27.52 -7.34 29.12
CA ASP A 591 -27.84 -6.31 30.11
C ASP A 591 -27.06 -5.01 29.83
N PRO A 592 -27.74 -3.86 29.62
CA PRO A 592 -27.08 -2.57 29.51
C PRO A 592 -26.23 -2.14 30.72
N ALA A 593 -26.53 -2.63 31.92
CA ALA A 593 -25.80 -2.28 33.14
C ALA A 593 -24.36 -2.84 33.17
N ASP A 594 -24.14 -3.95 32.47
CA ASP A 594 -22.83 -4.62 32.42
C ASP A 594 -21.92 -4.05 31.32
N ARG A 595 -22.43 -3.15 30.47
CA ARG A 595 -21.72 -2.60 29.31
C ARG A 595 -21.00 -1.30 29.66
N GLY A 596 -19.76 -1.15 29.18
CA GLY A 596 -19.01 0.10 29.20
C GLY A 596 -18.61 0.56 27.78
N PRO A 597 -18.24 1.85 27.62
CA PRO A 597 -17.64 2.33 26.37
C PRO A 597 -16.31 1.63 26.05
N ASP A 598 -15.93 1.59 24.77
CA ASP A 598 -14.66 1.01 24.34
C ASP A 598 -13.48 1.69 25.05
N ASN A 599 -12.53 0.90 25.53
CA ASN A 599 -11.34 1.37 26.25
C ASN A 599 -11.61 2.17 27.54
N SER A 600 -12.76 1.94 28.19
CA SER A 600 -13.15 2.71 29.38
C SER A 600 -12.67 2.14 30.72
N LEU A 601 -12.17 0.89 30.77
CA LEU A 601 -11.51 0.41 31.99
C LEU A 601 -10.20 1.16 32.20
N GLN A 602 -10.01 1.66 33.42
CA GLN A 602 -8.83 2.41 33.84
C GLN A 602 -7.55 1.60 33.59
N LEU A 603 -6.61 2.18 32.84
CA LEU A 603 -5.29 1.62 32.64
C LEU A 603 -4.35 2.08 33.75
N VAL A 604 -3.39 1.23 34.11
CA VAL A 604 -2.38 1.53 35.13
C VAL A 604 -1.00 1.76 34.52
N ALA A 605 -0.26 2.69 35.11
CA ALA A 605 1.08 3.03 34.68
C ALA A 605 2.05 1.87 34.91
N ASN A 606 3.14 1.86 34.15
CA ASN A 606 4.21 0.87 34.29
C ASN A 606 3.73 -0.58 34.12
N LYS A 607 2.67 -0.81 33.34
CA LYS A 607 2.17 -2.13 32.95
C LYS A 607 2.03 -2.24 31.43
N SER A 608 2.59 -3.30 30.84
CA SER A 608 2.56 -3.53 29.39
C SER A 608 1.12 -3.67 28.90
N ALA A 609 0.82 -3.09 27.74
CA ALA A 609 -0.51 -3.14 27.13
C ALA A 609 -0.43 -3.60 25.68
N TRP A 610 -1.44 -4.36 25.25
CA TRP A 610 -1.59 -4.72 23.85
C TRP A 610 -2.62 -3.80 23.20
N VAL A 611 -2.30 -3.36 21.98
CA VAL A 611 -3.21 -2.60 21.12
C VAL A 611 -3.66 -3.53 20.00
N ARG A 612 -4.90 -4.01 20.08
CA ARG A 612 -5.52 -4.86 19.06
C ARG A 612 -6.27 -3.97 18.08
N THR A 613 -5.82 -3.98 16.83
CA THR A 613 -6.40 -3.14 15.76
C THR A 613 -7.30 -4.01 14.88
N TYR A 614 -8.58 -3.70 14.87
CA TYR A 614 -9.60 -4.39 14.08
C TYR A 614 -9.65 -3.80 12.67
N LEU A 615 -9.54 -4.67 11.67
CA LEU A 615 -9.41 -4.28 10.26
C LEU A 615 -10.63 -4.71 9.46
N ARG A 616 -10.96 -3.92 8.44
CA ARG A 616 -11.94 -4.25 7.39
C ARG A 616 -11.23 -4.17 6.05
N SER A 617 -11.33 -5.22 5.25
CA SER A 617 -10.63 -5.31 3.97
C SER A 617 -11.17 -4.31 2.95
N GLY A 618 -12.46 -3.97 3.03
CA GLY A 618 -13.18 -3.23 2.00
C GLY A 618 -13.17 -3.95 0.64
N GLN A 619 -12.91 -5.25 0.63
CA GLN A 619 -12.76 -6.08 -0.56
C GLN A 619 -14.13 -6.65 -0.94
N ASP A 620 -14.51 -6.59 -2.22
CA ASP A 620 -15.77 -7.20 -2.69
C ASP A 620 -15.86 -8.66 -2.23
N PRO A 621 -16.95 -9.10 -1.57
CA PRO A 621 -17.10 -10.49 -1.11
C PRO A 621 -16.96 -11.57 -2.19
N ASN A 622 -17.19 -11.23 -3.46
CA ASN A 622 -17.03 -12.12 -4.60
C ASN A 622 -15.60 -12.13 -5.18
N PHE A 623 -14.69 -11.33 -4.62
CA PHE A 623 -13.29 -11.21 -5.06
C PHE A 623 -12.34 -11.50 -3.89
N ASP A 624 -11.41 -12.44 -4.05
CA ASP A 624 -10.53 -12.92 -2.98
C ASP A 624 -11.33 -13.33 -1.71
N ASN A 625 -12.58 -13.77 -1.88
CA ASN A 625 -13.56 -14.05 -0.80
C ASN A 625 -13.77 -12.89 0.19
N GLY A 626 -13.62 -11.64 -0.26
CA GLY A 626 -13.70 -10.46 0.61
C GLY A 626 -12.51 -10.32 1.57
N GLN A 627 -11.40 -10.99 1.30
CA GLN A 627 -10.20 -10.97 2.14
C GLN A 627 -9.08 -10.16 1.48
N LEU A 628 -8.32 -9.46 2.31
CA LEU A 628 -7.12 -8.72 1.88
C LEU A 628 -5.91 -9.22 2.68
N GLY A 629 -5.04 -9.97 2.01
CA GLY A 629 -3.83 -10.53 2.61
C GLY A 629 -2.70 -9.53 2.78
N ASN A 630 -1.64 -9.96 3.47
CA ASN A 630 -0.37 -9.25 3.62
C ASN A 630 -0.44 -7.87 4.30
N VAL A 631 -1.49 -7.60 5.08
CA VAL A 631 -1.65 -6.31 5.77
C VAL A 631 -0.63 -6.18 6.91
N SER A 632 0.05 -5.03 6.95
CA SER A 632 0.98 -4.65 8.00
C SER A 632 0.71 -3.22 8.45
N GLY A 633 1.51 -2.69 9.38
CA GLY A 633 1.32 -1.33 9.87
C GLY A 633 2.38 -0.85 10.86
N THR A 634 2.13 0.32 11.43
CA THR A 634 2.96 0.95 12.46
C THR A 634 2.08 1.63 13.50
N LEU A 635 2.49 1.58 14.76
CA LEU A 635 1.91 2.33 15.87
C LEU A 635 2.92 3.39 16.34
N GLN A 636 2.57 4.66 16.16
CA GLN A 636 3.29 5.77 16.76
C GLN A 636 2.65 6.12 18.10
N VAL A 637 3.44 6.07 19.18
CA VAL A 637 3.01 6.43 20.53
C VAL A 637 3.57 7.80 20.87
N GLU A 638 2.68 8.74 21.14
CA GLU A 638 3.03 10.10 21.57
C GLU A 638 2.53 10.35 22.99
N ARG A 639 3.35 11.01 23.80
CA ARG A 639 3.00 11.42 25.16
C ARG A 639 2.80 12.92 25.22
N ARG A 640 1.81 13.37 25.99
CA ARG A 640 1.60 14.80 26.25
C ARG A 640 2.38 15.25 27.48
N VAL A 641 3.30 16.20 27.31
CA VAL A 641 4.06 16.82 28.42
C VAL A 641 4.03 18.34 28.25
N GLY A 642 3.62 19.08 29.28
CA GLY A 642 3.53 20.54 29.22
C GLY A 642 2.61 21.07 28.11
N GLY A 643 1.60 20.29 27.71
CA GLY A 643 0.67 20.62 26.63
C GLY A 643 1.14 20.23 25.21
N ILE A 644 2.38 19.79 25.05
CA ILE A 644 3.00 19.40 23.77
C ILE A 644 2.99 17.88 23.62
N TRP A 645 2.69 17.39 22.41
CA TRP A 645 2.81 15.98 22.05
C TRP A 645 4.24 15.69 21.57
N SER A 646 4.86 14.65 22.13
CA SER A 646 6.17 14.15 21.70
C SER A 646 6.12 12.65 21.48
N THR A 647 6.65 12.17 20.36
CA THR A 647 6.80 10.73 20.11
C THR A 647 7.74 10.10 21.13
N VAL A 648 7.25 9.08 21.83
CA VAL A 648 8.01 8.32 22.83
C VAL A 648 8.35 6.91 22.36
N ALA A 649 7.60 6.36 21.41
CA ALA A 649 7.90 5.08 20.77
C ALA A 649 7.29 4.99 19.36
N ASN A 650 7.93 4.20 18.50
CA ASN A 650 7.35 3.69 17.25
C ASN A 650 7.41 2.17 17.32
N ILE A 651 6.26 1.52 17.19
CA ILE A 651 6.08 0.10 17.46
C ILE A 651 5.59 -0.58 16.19
N VAL A 652 6.23 -1.68 15.83
CA VAL A 652 5.79 -2.56 14.75
C VAL A 652 4.84 -3.63 15.29
N PRO A 653 3.91 -4.13 14.47
CA PRO A 653 2.98 -5.16 14.91
C PRO A 653 3.70 -6.48 15.19
N SER A 654 3.23 -7.22 16.19
CA SER A 654 3.82 -8.48 16.65
C SER A 654 3.42 -9.70 15.80
N ASN A 655 2.35 -9.59 15.01
CA ASN A 655 1.81 -10.68 14.20
C ASN A 655 1.67 -10.34 12.72
N ALA A 656 2.32 -9.29 12.23
CA ALA A 656 2.29 -8.99 10.80
C ALA A 656 3.14 -9.98 9.98
N PRO A 657 2.76 -10.25 8.72
CA PRO A 657 1.53 -9.79 8.07
C PRO A 657 0.27 -10.54 8.54
N VAL A 658 -0.90 -9.86 8.48
CA VAL A 658 -2.22 -10.45 8.75
C VAL A 658 -3.13 -10.37 7.52
N THR A 659 -4.22 -11.13 7.53
CA THR A 659 -5.29 -11.04 6.52
C THR A 659 -6.47 -10.27 7.09
N ALA A 660 -6.82 -9.14 6.48
CA ALA A 660 -8.03 -8.39 6.82
C ALA A 660 -9.26 -8.99 6.13
N GLN A 661 -10.43 -8.89 6.78
CA GLN A 661 -11.70 -9.36 6.23
C GLN A 661 -12.85 -8.47 6.71
N ASP A 662 -13.89 -8.33 5.90
CA ASP A 662 -15.02 -7.42 6.19
C ASP A 662 -16.08 -8.01 7.12
N SER A 663 -16.16 -9.34 7.21
CA SER A 663 -17.18 -9.99 8.03
C SER A 663 -16.66 -11.23 8.71
N PHE A 664 -17.19 -11.47 9.90
CA PHE A 664 -16.99 -12.69 10.68
C PHE A 664 -18.35 -13.34 10.92
N SER A 665 -18.38 -14.65 11.14
CA SER A 665 -19.65 -15.38 11.35
C SER A 665 -20.39 -14.96 12.62
N SER A 666 -19.69 -14.37 13.59
CA SER A 666 -20.25 -13.79 14.81
C SER A 666 -19.22 -12.88 15.50
N TYR A 667 -19.66 -12.10 16.47
CA TYR A 667 -18.78 -11.34 17.37
C TYR A 667 -17.75 -12.25 18.08
N ASP A 668 -18.15 -13.44 18.53
CA ASP A 668 -17.24 -14.42 19.15
C ASP A 668 -16.17 -14.89 18.16
N ALA A 669 -16.53 -15.13 16.90
CA ALA A 669 -15.58 -15.58 15.88
C ALA A 669 -14.46 -14.56 15.63
N GLU A 670 -14.77 -13.26 15.70
CA GLU A 670 -13.77 -12.19 15.59
C GLU A 670 -12.97 -12.01 16.89
N ARG A 671 -13.65 -11.88 18.04
CA ARG A 671 -12.99 -11.52 19.30
C ARG A 671 -12.06 -12.58 19.85
N ARG A 672 -12.43 -13.86 19.69
CA ARG A 672 -11.65 -15.00 20.21
C ARG A 672 -10.37 -15.25 19.43
N ASP A 673 -10.28 -14.75 18.21
CA ASP A 673 -9.13 -14.95 17.34
C ASP A 673 -8.18 -13.76 17.48
N ILE A 674 -6.95 -14.05 17.90
CA ILE A 674 -5.92 -13.03 18.05
C ILE A 674 -5.41 -12.56 16.67
N ASP A 675 -5.52 -13.40 15.63
CA ASP A 675 -5.09 -13.08 14.26
C ASP A 675 -6.15 -12.37 13.43
N ALA A 676 -7.37 -12.24 13.95
CA ALA A 676 -8.38 -11.33 13.41
C ALA A 676 -8.01 -9.84 13.59
N THR A 677 -6.94 -9.55 14.35
CA THR A 677 -6.46 -8.20 14.65
C THR A 677 -4.98 -8.04 14.32
N LEU A 678 -4.59 -6.83 13.93
CA LEU A 678 -3.19 -6.42 13.88
C LEU A 678 -2.77 -5.94 15.28
N ASN A 679 -1.82 -6.64 15.90
CA ASN A 679 -1.51 -6.49 17.31
C ASN A 679 -0.20 -5.72 17.53
N PHE A 680 -0.20 -4.76 18.44
CA PHE A 680 1.00 -4.03 18.86
C PHE A 680 1.19 -4.18 20.38
N ILE A 681 2.44 -4.27 20.83
CA ILE A 681 2.75 -4.40 22.26
C ILE A 681 3.45 -3.13 22.72
N ILE A 682 2.80 -2.36 23.59
CA ILE A 682 3.38 -1.19 24.24
C ILE A 682 4.08 -1.64 25.53
N PRO A 683 5.41 -1.46 25.63
CA PRO A 683 6.15 -1.84 26.84
C PRO A 683 5.72 -1.04 28.07
N ALA A 684 5.83 -1.66 29.25
CA ALA A 684 5.45 -1.08 30.54
C ALA A 684 5.98 0.34 30.78
N ASN A 685 7.26 0.61 30.49
CA ASN A 685 7.90 1.92 30.70
C ASN A 685 7.36 3.04 29.78
N VAL A 686 6.67 2.69 28.70
CA VAL A 686 6.02 3.65 27.78
C VAL A 686 4.60 3.98 28.26
N MET A 687 3.91 3.01 28.88
CA MET A 687 2.55 3.12 29.42
C MET A 687 2.49 4.01 30.67
N THR A 688 2.53 5.33 30.49
CA THR A 688 2.33 6.31 31.57
C THR A 688 1.96 7.69 31.00
N GLY A 689 1.05 8.37 31.69
CA GLY A 689 0.52 9.67 31.32
C GLY A 689 -0.53 9.63 30.20
N LEU A 690 -0.86 10.79 29.64
CA LEU A 690 -1.77 10.87 28.50
C LEU A 690 -1.04 10.50 27.20
N LEU A 691 -1.49 9.43 26.56
CA LEU A 691 -0.91 8.91 25.33
C LEU A 691 -1.87 9.04 24.16
N ARG A 692 -1.32 9.42 23.00
CA ARG A 692 -1.98 9.35 21.70
C ARG A 692 -1.32 8.23 20.90
N LEU A 693 -2.14 7.25 20.53
CA LEU A 693 -1.77 6.10 19.74
C LEU A 693 -2.22 6.38 18.31
N SER A 694 -1.28 6.61 17.39
CA SER A 694 -1.58 6.80 15.96
C SER A 694 -1.21 5.53 15.21
N ILE A 695 -2.21 4.82 14.68
CA ILE A 695 -2.05 3.57 13.95
C ILE A 695 -2.15 3.88 12.46
N THR A 696 -1.23 3.35 11.67
CA THR A 696 -1.30 3.33 10.21
C THR A 696 -1.17 1.89 9.74
N VAL A 697 -2.06 1.45 8.85
CA VAL A 697 -2.04 0.12 8.23
C VAL A 697 -1.98 0.24 6.73
N SER A 698 -1.37 -0.75 6.08
CA SER A 698 -1.24 -0.82 4.64
C SER A 698 -1.16 -2.27 4.16
N SER A 699 -1.74 -2.57 3.01
CA SER A 699 -1.42 -3.78 2.25
C SER A 699 -0.39 -3.47 1.15
N PRO A 700 0.37 -4.46 0.66
CA PRO A 700 1.18 -4.29 -0.55
C PRO A 700 0.32 -3.92 -1.76
N ASP A 701 0.87 -3.09 -2.64
CA ASP A 701 0.25 -2.70 -3.91
C ASP A 701 0.81 -3.60 -5.03
N ASP A 702 0.03 -4.55 -5.54
CA ASP A 702 0.29 -5.11 -6.87
C ASP A 702 -0.21 -4.10 -7.93
N CYS A 703 -1.49 -3.74 -7.83
CA CYS A 703 -2.13 -2.69 -8.62
C CYS A 703 -2.77 -1.63 -7.73
N TYR A 704 -3.58 -2.12 -6.79
CA TYR A 704 -4.25 -1.32 -5.78
C TYR A 704 -4.00 -2.00 -4.44
N GLY A 705 -3.40 -1.30 -3.49
CA GLY A 705 -3.45 -1.70 -2.08
C GLY A 705 -4.25 -0.70 -1.28
N GLY A 706 -4.55 -1.11 -0.06
CA GLY A 706 -5.34 -0.34 0.88
C GLY A 706 -4.44 0.31 1.92
N SER A 707 -4.87 1.47 2.43
CA SER A 707 -4.25 2.09 3.59
C SER A 707 -5.32 2.64 4.52
N GLY A 708 -5.14 2.45 5.83
CA GLY A 708 -6.04 2.95 6.85
C GLY A 708 -5.27 3.63 7.97
N THR A 709 -5.90 4.61 8.62
CA THR A 709 -5.33 5.27 9.80
C THR A 709 -6.37 5.45 10.88
N ALA A 710 -5.95 5.28 12.14
CA ALA A 710 -6.79 5.52 13.31
C ALA A 710 -5.98 6.19 14.40
N GLN A 711 -6.68 6.89 15.30
CA GLN A 711 -6.08 7.46 16.50
C GLN A 711 -6.90 7.05 17.72
N GLN A 712 -6.22 6.60 18.77
CA GLN A 712 -6.81 6.32 20.07
C GLN A 712 -6.09 7.16 21.13
N LEU A 713 -6.86 7.89 21.93
CA LEU A 713 -6.35 8.57 23.12
C LEU A 713 -6.54 7.64 24.32
N VAL A 714 -5.50 7.45 25.13
CA VAL A 714 -5.59 6.69 26.38
C VAL A 714 -4.99 7.49 27.52
N ASP A 715 -5.69 7.52 28.65
CA ASP A 715 -5.18 8.15 29.87
C ASP A 715 -4.65 7.06 30.80
N VAL A 716 -3.37 7.17 31.14
CA VAL A 716 -2.65 6.22 32.00
C VAL A 716 -2.14 6.99 33.21
N ASP A 717 -3.10 7.49 33.99
CA ASP A 717 -2.91 8.44 35.10
C ASP A 717 -2.92 7.76 36.47
N LEU A 718 -3.13 6.45 36.56
CA LEU A 718 -3.12 5.70 37.81
C LEU A 718 -1.84 4.87 37.94
N GLU A 719 -1.04 5.13 38.96
CA GLU A 719 0.04 4.25 39.37
C GLU A 719 -0.40 3.43 40.60
N GLN A 720 -0.25 2.11 40.53
CA GLN A 720 -0.54 1.18 41.62
C GLN A 720 0.55 0.10 41.67
N GLU A 721 0.96 -0.31 42.86
CA GLU A 721 2.06 -1.24 43.07
C GLU A 721 1.59 -2.48 43.85
N LEU A 722 2.04 -3.66 43.43
CA LEU A 722 1.81 -4.88 44.20
C LEU A 722 2.87 -5.01 45.29
N ARG A 723 2.49 -4.71 46.54
CA ARG A 723 3.36 -4.81 47.72
C ARG A 723 3.00 -6.03 48.58
N VAL A 724 3.90 -7.01 48.65
CA VAL A 724 3.67 -8.27 49.39
C VAL A 724 4.67 -8.44 50.53
N ALA A 725 4.17 -8.48 51.76
CA ALA A 725 4.90 -8.81 52.97
C ALA A 725 4.70 -10.31 53.29
N ALA A 726 5.71 -11.11 52.95
CA ALA A 726 5.63 -12.55 53.05
C ALA A 726 6.11 -13.10 54.41
N VAL A 727 5.38 -14.11 54.90
CA VAL A 727 5.83 -15.02 55.96
C VAL A 727 6.17 -16.35 55.29
N THR A 728 7.45 -16.68 55.19
CA THR A 728 7.88 -17.90 54.49
C THR A 728 7.92 -19.08 55.44
N ILE A 729 7.43 -20.25 55.02
CA ILE A 729 7.18 -21.38 55.93
C ILE A 729 7.80 -22.66 55.34
N GLY A 730 8.85 -23.15 56.01
CA GLY A 730 9.45 -24.46 55.77
C GLY A 730 8.74 -25.57 56.54
N TYR A 731 9.21 -26.80 56.35
CA TYR A 731 8.63 -27.98 57.01
C TYR A 731 9.71 -28.84 57.68
N ASN A 732 9.45 -29.29 58.91
CA ASN A 732 10.25 -30.31 59.58
C ASN A 732 9.35 -31.27 60.35
N GLY A 733 8.79 -32.25 59.63
CA GLY A 733 7.82 -33.17 60.20
C GLY A 733 7.75 -34.49 59.43
N PRO A 734 6.90 -35.44 59.86
CA PRO A 734 6.78 -36.75 59.23
C PRO A 734 6.25 -36.63 57.79
N PRO A 735 6.68 -37.49 56.85
CA PRO A 735 6.15 -37.52 55.48
C PRO A 735 4.71 -38.07 55.43
N MET A 736 4.06 -37.95 54.26
CA MET A 736 2.79 -38.64 54.00
C MET A 736 2.93 -40.15 54.22
N GLY A 737 2.06 -40.74 55.04
CA GLY A 737 2.10 -42.17 55.39
C GLY A 737 2.99 -42.53 56.60
N GLY A 738 3.65 -41.55 57.23
CA GLY A 738 4.49 -41.75 58.42
C GLY A 738 5.95 -42.11 58.10
N GLY A 739 6.85 -41.92 59.07
CA GLY A 739 8.29 -42.17 58.89
C GLY A 739 9.17 -41.13 59.61
N ALA A 740 10.48 -41.15 59.31
CA ALA A 740 11.42 -40.14 59.81
C ALA A 740 11.10 -38.77 59.22
N ASN A 741 11.29 -37.71 60.00
CA ASN A 741 10.98 -36.35 59.55
C ASN A 741 11.76 -35.97 58.29
N ILE A 742 11.05 -35.33 57.35
CA ILE A 742 11.67 -34.64 56.21
C ILE A 742 11.87 -33.17 56.59
N THR A 743 12.98 -32.59 56.14
CA THR A 743 13.28 -31.17 56.33
C THR A 743 13.25 -30.45 54.99
N LEU A 744 12.37 -29.46 54.88
CA LEU A 744 12.19 -28.63 53.71
C LEU A 744 12.45 -27.16 54.10
N PRO A 745 13.30 -26.43 53.36
CA PRO A 745 13.57 -25.03 53.67
C PRO A 745 12.32 -24.16 53.43
N ALA A 746 12.23 -23.05 54.14
CA ALA A 746 11.25 -22.02 53.81
C ALA A 746 11.56 -21.40 52.44
N PRO A 747 10.54 -20.98 51.68
CA PRO A 747 10.77 -20.23 50.44
C PRO A 747 11.60 -18.95 50.65
N ASN A 748 12.35 -18.53 49.64
CA ASN A 748 13.13 -17.28 49.64
C ASN A 748 12.39 -16.12 48.94
N ALA A 749 13.00 -14.93 48.89
CA ALA A 749 12.36 -13.74 48.35
C ALA A 749 12.15 -13.84 46.82
N ALA A 750 13.07 -14.48 46.10
CA ALA A 750 12.89 -14.76 44.68
C ALA A 750 11.68 -15.67 44.40
N GLN A 751 11.44 -16.70 45.23
CA GLN A 751 10.26 -17.56 45.08
C GLN A 751 8.96 -16.80 45.39
N VAL A 752 8.96 -15.93 46.41
CA VAL A 752 7.83 -15.03 46.69
C VAL A 752 7.55 -14.14 45.47
N ALA A 753 8.59 -13.51 44.89
CA ALA A 753 8.43 -12.68 43.70
C ALA A 753 7.89 -13.47 42.50
N ALA A 754 8.39 -14.67 42.23
CA ALA A 754 7.91 -15.53 41.15
C ALA A 754 6.43 -15.92 41.32
N ASP A 755 5.99 -16.19 42.55
CA ASP A 755 4.61 -16.55 42.86
C ASP A 755 3.62 -15.37 42.70
N THR A 756 4.11 -14.13 42.59
CA THR A 756 3.26 -12.97 42.22
C THR A 756 2.92 -12.90 40.72
N SER A 757 3.51 -13.76 39.89
CA SER A 757 3.38 -13.73 38.42
C SER A 757 1.95 -13.62 37.91
N PHE A 758 1.02 -14.41 38.46
CA PHE A 758 -0.39 -14.35 38.05
C PHE A 758 -1.08 -13.08 38.54
N ALA A 759 -0.82 -12.64 39.77
CA ALA A 759 -1.36 -11.38 40.30
C ALA A 759 -0.94 -10.18 39.43
N LEU A 760 0.33 -10.12 39.00
CA LEU A 760 0.80 -9.04 38.12
C LEU A 760 0.14 -9.06 36.72
N ARG A 761 -0.31 -10.23 36.25
CA ARG A 761 -1.09 -10.35 35.01
C ARG A 761 -2.50 -9.79 35.18
N VAL A 762 -3.17 -10.17 36.25
CA VAL A 762 -4.63 -9.97 36.41
C VAL A 762 -5.02 -8.76 37.26
N PHE A 763 -4.17 -8.27 38.15
CA PHE A 763 -4.45 -7.08 38.98
C PHE A 763 -4.11 -5.79 38.23
N PRO A 764 -4.82 -4.68 38.49
CA PRO A 764 -4.47 -3.36 37.98
C PRO A 764 -3.29 -2.78 38.77
N VAL A 765 -2.10 -3.36 38.62
CA VAL A 765 -0.85 -2.96 39.29
C VAL A 765 0.31 -2.96 38.28
N GLY A 766 1.35 -2.17 38.50
CA GLY A 766 2.53 -2.14 37.64
C GLY A 766 3.23 -3.50 37.49
N SER A 767 4.04 -3.66 36.43
CA SER A 767 4.75 -4.90 36.06
C SER A 767 5.89 -5.31 37.01
N THR A 768 6.07 -4.68 38.17
CA THR A 768 7.14 -5.05 39.11
C THR A 768 6.56 -5.20 40.51
N PRO A 769 6.67 -6.39 41.11
CA PRO A 769 6.22 -6.60 42.48
C PRO A 769 7.27 -6.06 43.45
N ASN A 770 6.81 -5.59 44.59
CA ASN A 770 7.66 -5.22 45.72
C ASN A 770 7.42 -6.18 46.86
N VAL A 771 8.38 -7.07 47.08
CA VAL A 771 8.24 -8.16 48.03
C VAL A 771 9.28 -8.04 49.14
N ARG A 772 8.86 -8.39 50.36
CA ARG A 772 9.75 -8.47 51.52
C ARG A 772 9.39 -9.66 52.39
N ILE A 773 10.38 -10.24 53.06
CA ILE A 773 10.15 -11.28 54.07
C ILE A 773 10.10 -10.61 55.44
N ILE A 774 8.97 -10.73 56.13
CA ILE A 774 8.78 -10.17 57.49
C ILE A 774 8.92 -11.23 58.58
N ASP A 775 8.87 -12.51 58.21
CA ASP A 775 9.14 -13.65 59.08
C ASP A 775 9.43 -14.92 58.24
N SER A 776 10.19 -15.86 58.79
CA SER A 776 10.49 -17.16 58.18
C SER A 776 10.34 -18.29 59.21
N GLN A 777 9.27 -19.06 59.16
CA GLN A 777 8.94 -20.10 60.14
C GLN A 777 9.23 -21.52 59.63
N THR A 778 9.19 -22.50 60.53
CA THR A 778 9.17 -23.93 60.20
C THR A 778 8.00 -24.58 60.91
N THR A 779 7.09 -25.20 60.17
CA THR A 779 6.02 -26.01 60.75
C THR A 779 6.41 -27.48 60.83
N THR A 780 5.89 -28.19 61.83
CA THR A 780 6.06 -29.64 61.97
C THR A 780 4.77 -30.40 61.63
N GLN A 781 3.70 -29.69 61.31
CA GLN A 781 2.37 -30.24 61.00
C GLN A 781 2.10 -30.11 59.50
N GLY A 782 1.75 -31.24 58.87
CA GLY A 782 1.31 -31.26 57.47
C GLY A 782 -0.15 -30.81 57.29
N LEU A 783 -0.54 -30.56 56.04
CA LEU A 783 -1.85 -30.05 55.62
C LEU A 783 -2.76 -31.20 55.15
N THR A 784 -2.99 -32.17 56.03
CA THR A 784 -3.53 -33.50 55.65
C THR A 784 -5.01 -33.71 55.99
N ASN A 785 -5.74 -32.71 56.48
CA ASN A 785 -7.13 -32.89 56.90
C ASN A 785 -8.11 -32.30 55.86
N ASN A 786 -8.89 -33.18 55.22
CA ASN A 786 -9.82 -32.79 54.16
C ASN A 786 -11.26 -32.54 54.63
N ASN A 787 -11.52 -32.50 55.94
CA ASN A 787 -12.88 -32.37 56.47
C ASN A 787 -13.18 -30.91 56.87
N PHE A 788 -13.56 -30.09 55.90
CA PHE A 788 -13.93 -28.69 56.07
C PHE A 788 -15.17 -28.31 55.23
N PRO A 789 -15.96 -27.29 55.64
CA PRO A 789 -17.17 -26.88 54.92
C PRO A 789 -16.87 -26.24 53.56
N ALA A 790 -17.89 -26.14 52.70
CA ALA A 790 -17.77 -25.44 51.41
C ALA A 790 -17.25 -24.00 51.59
N GLY A 791 -16.29 -23.61 50.75
CA GLY A 791 -15.58 -22.34 50.87
C GLY A 791 -14.60 -22.22 52.05
N GLY A 792 -14.52 -23.23 52.93
CA GLY A 792 -13.73 -23.18 54.16
C GLY A 792 -12.35 -23.81 54.05
N CYS A 793 -11.57 -23.65 55.12
CA CYS A 793 -10.18 -24.09 55.17
C CYS A 793 -9.98 -25.38 55.96
N ASP A 794 -8.96 -26.18 55.57
CA ASP A 794 -8.41 -27.23 56.44
C ASP A 794 -8.01 -26.60 57.79
N PRO A 795 -8.48 -27.14 58.93
CA PRO A 795 -8.08 -26.68 60.27
C PRO A 795 -6.56 -26.60 60.49
N ASN A 796 -5.75 -27.40 59.77
CA ASN A 796 -4.29 -27.36 59.81
C ASN A 796 -3.67 -26.08 59.21
N TRP A 797 -4.45 -25.23 58.52
CA TRP A 797 -4.01 -23.88 58.14
C TRP A 797 -4.01 -22.91 59.31
N THR A 798 -4.79 -23.16 60.36
CA THR A 798 -4.95 -22.24 61.49
C THR A 798 -3.63 -21.84 62.14
N PRO A 799 -2.69 -22.76 62.45
CA PRO A 799 -1.38 -22.38 62.98
C PRO A 799 -0.57 -21.50 62.03
N ILE A 800 -0.67 -21.74 60.72
CA ILE A 800 0.02 -20.95 59.69
C ILE A 800 -0.55 -19.54 59.63
N LEU A 801 -1.87 -19.40 59.57
CA LEU A 801 -2.55 -18.11 59.56
C LEU A 801 -2.30 -17.32 60.85
N ASN A 802 -2.18 -18.00 61.99
CA ASN A 802 -1.77 -17.38 63.25
C ASN A 802 -0.34 -16.82 63.19
N PHE A 803 0.60 -17.48 62.50
CA PHE A 803 1.93 -16.89 62.25
C PHE A 803 1.83 -15.64 61.39
N VAL A 804 1.04 -15.68 60.31
CA VAL A 804 0.83 -14.50 59.44
C VAL A 804 0.21 -13.34 60.21
N ALA A 805 -0.82 -13.58 61.02
CA ALA A 805 -1.49 -12.56 61.83
C ALA A 805 -0.56 -11.93 62.87
N ASN A 806 0.24 -12.74 63.57
CA ASN A 806 1.22 -12.23 64.53
C ASN A 806 2.36 -11.47 63.83
N ALA A 807 2.87 -11.97 62.70
CA ALA A 807 3.90 -11.29 61.93
C ALA A 807 3.40 -9.95 61.37
N ARG A 808 2.18 -9.91 60.84
CA ARG A 808 1.49 -8.68 60.40
C ARG A 808 1.37 -7.66 61.54
N THR A 809 0.97 -8.12 62.72
CA THR A 809 0.89 -7.27 63.92
C THR A 809 2.27 -6.77 64.35
N ASN A 810 3.28 -7.63 64.33
CA ASN A 810 4.68 -7.28 64.64
C ASN A 810 5.29 -6.32 63.62
N ASP A 811 4.81 -6.35 62.37
CA ASP A 811 5.20 -5.44 61.30
C ASP A 811 4.44 -4.09 61.30
N GLY A 812 3.52 -3.93 62.25
CA GLY A 812 2.81 -2.67 62.50
C GLY A 812 1.55 -2.47 61.67
N ASN A 813 0.96 -3.55 61.12
CA ASN A 813 -0.28 -3.54 60.34
C ASN A 813 -0.27 -2.47 59.23
N GLN A 814 0.73 -2.49 58.35
CA GLN A 814 0.89 -1.48 57.30
C GLN A 814 -0.23 -1.67 56.26
N GLY A 815 -1.07 -0.65 56.07
CA GLY A 815 -2.28 -0.74 55.24
C GLY A 815 -2.02 -0.76 53.73
N ASP A 816 -0.81 -0.41 53.32
CA ASP A 816 -0.30 -0.40 51.94
C ASP A 816 0.49 -1.69 51.60
N TRP A 817 0.43 -2.71 52.46
CA TRP A 817 1.07 -4.01 52.24
C TRP A 817 0.06 -5.16 52.39
N LEU A 818 0.12 -6.08 51.44
CA LEU A 818 -0.59 -7.35 51.50
C LEU A 818 0.27 -8.41 52.20
N TYR A 819 -0.26 -9.03 53.25
CA TYR A 819 0.41 -10.03 54.07
C TYR A 819 0.05 -11.45 53.66
N TYR A 820 1.06 -12.25 53.27
CA TYR A 820 0.86 -13.59 52.72
C TYR A 820 1.79 -14.64 53.33
N GLY A 821 1.26 -15.80 53.72
CA GLY A 821 2.04 -16.96 54.16
C GLY A 821 2.43 -17.85 52.98
N LEU A 822 3.71 -17.93 52.62
CA LEU A 822 4.19 -18.78 51.53
C LEU A 822 4.80 -20.08 52.08
N VAL A 823 4.11 -21.19 51.86
CA VAL A 823 4.49 -22.52 52.39
C VAL A 823 5.24 -23.32 51.33
N ASN A 824 6.28 -24.05 51.73
CA ASN A 824 6.98 -24.96 50.83
C ASN A 824 6.02 -26.00 50.23
N ALA A 825 5.95 -26.06 48.89
CA ALA A 825 4.99 -26.89 48.15
C ALA A 825 5.13 -28.41 48.39
N ALA A 826 6.32 -28.87 48.79
CA ALA A 826 6.59 -30.28 49.05
C ALA A 826 6.13 -30.75 50.45
N ILE A 827 5.44 -29.88 51.22
CA ILE A 827 4.85 -30.26 52.51
C ILE A 827 3.84 -31.41 52.34
N PRO A 828 3.82 -32.41 53.26
CA PRO A 828 2.80 -33.44 53.30
C PRO A 828 1.41 -32.84 53.37
N ARG A 829 0.58 -33.14 52.38
CA ARG A 829 -0.75 -32.54 52.23
C ARG A 829 -1.74 -33.49 51.56
N SER A 830 -3.01 -33.23 51.79
CA SER A 830 -4.09 -33.90 51.10
C SER A 830 -4.47 -33.18 49.79
N HIS A 831 -5.10 -33.91 48.87
CA HIS A 831 -5.41 -33.41 47.53
C HIS A 831 -6.41 -32.25 47.57
N GLY A 832 -6.23 -31.24 46.72
CA GLY A 832 -7.07 -30.02 46.67
C GLY A 832 -6.70 -28.93 47.68
N ASN A 833 -5.93 -29.25 48.73
CA ASN A 833 -5.53 -28.29 49.74
C ASN A 833 -4.30 -27.48 49.27
N THR A 834 -4.51 -26.23 48.84
CA THR A 834 -3.47 -25.39 48.19
C THR A 834 -3.32 -23.99 48.78
N GLY A 835 -4.37 -23.45 49.41
CA GLY A 835 -4.37 -22.16 50.07
C GLY A 835 -5.57 -21.98 50.97
N CYS A 836 -5.53 -20.90 51.74
CA CYS A 836 -6.60 -20.47 52.64
C CYS A 836 -6.39 -19.00 53.04
N ALA A 837 -7.49 -18.25 53.14
CA ALA A 837 -7.50 -16.94 53.77
C ALA A 837 -8.49 -16.86 54.94
N SER A 838 -8.08 -16.13 55.98
CA SER A 838 -8.84 -15.91 57.20
C SER A 838 -8.35 -14.62 57.89
N GLY A 839 -9.26 -13.71 58.22
CA GLY A 839 -9.03 -12.56 59.10
C GLY A 839 -8.19 -11.47 58.47
N GLY A 840 -8.26 -11.35 57.14
CA GLY A 840 -7.40 -10.49 56.35
C GLY A 840 -5.96 -11.00 56.26
N ASN A 841 -5.74 -12.31 56.43
CA ASN A 841 -4.46 -12.98 56.22
C ASN A 841 -4.67 -14.11 55.21
N GLY A 842 -3.81 -14.22 54.20
CA GLY A 842 -3.81 -15.31 53.22
C GLY A 842 -2.57 -16.18 53.37
N ALA A 843 -2.68 -17.46 53.02
CA ALA A 843 -1.54 -18.34 52.90
C ALA A 843 -1.76 -19.39 51.81
N GLY A 844 -0.67 -19.90 51.24
CA GLY A 844 -0.74 -20.95 50.22
C GLY A 844 0.62 -21.53 49.88
N LEU A 845 0.59 -22.53 49.01
CA LEU A 845 1.78 -23.27 48.58
C LEU A 845 2.60 -22.47 47.56
N SER A 846 3.92 -22.55 47.67
CA SER A 846 4.80 -22.00 46.64
C SER A 846 4.62 -22.70 45.29
N GLY A 847 4.87 -21.98 44.19
CA GLY A 847 4.58 -22.45 42.84
C GLY A 847 3.09 -22.48 42.50
N SER A 848 2.23 -21.82 43.29
CA SER A 848 0.78 -21.73 43.06
C SER A 848 0.34 -20.27 42.89
N PRO A 849 0.78 -19.57 41.83
CA PRO A 849 0.57 -18.11 41.68
C PRO A 849 -0.90 -17.72 41.57
N VAL A 850 -1.76 -18.59 41.02
CA VAL A 850 -3.22 -18.37 40.97
C VAL A 850 -3.82 -18.35 42.37
N THR A 851 -3.41 -19.28 43.24
CA THR A 851 -3.84 -19.33 44.64
C THR A 851 -3.37 -18.07 45.39
N LEU A 852 -2.11 -17.66 45.20
CA LEU A 852 -1.62 -16.41 45.79
C LEU A 852 -2.51 -15.22 45.41
N ALA A 853 -2.81 -15.04 44.13
CA ALA A 853 -3.69 -13.95 43.68
C ALA A 853 -5.10 -14.05 44.30
N HIS A 854 -5.68 -15.25 44.38
CA HIS A 854 -6.99 -15.48 45.01
C HIS A 854 -7.00 -15.03 46.48
N GLU A 855 -6.03 -15.47 47.27
CA GLU A 855 -5.96 -15.11 48.69
C GLU A 855 -5.61 -13.63 48.92
N LEU A 856 -4.79 -13.03 48.03
CA LEU A 856 -4.55 -11.59 48.04
C LEU A 856 -5.83 -10.79 47.74
N GLY A 857 -6.69 -11.31 46.87
CA GLY A 857 -8.03 -10.76 46.62
C GLY A 857 -8.87 -10.67 47.89
N HIS A 858 -8.89 -11.74 48.70
CA HIS A 858 -9.58 -11.72 50.01
C HIS A 858 -9.03 -10.65 50.95
N GLN A 859 -7.72 -10.43 50.96
CA GLN A 859 -7.10 -9.41 51.79
C GLN A 859 -7.40 -7.98 51.29
N ALA A 860 -7.55 -7.80 49.98
CA ALA A 860 -8.05 -6.57 49.37
C ALA A 860 -9.57 -6.37 49.57
N GLY A 861 -10.26 -7.33 50.20
CA GLY A 861 -11.67 -7.24 50.57
C GLY A 861 -12.66 -7.92 49.60
N LEU A 862 -12.17 -8.65 48.59
CA LEU A 862 -13.03 -9.41 47.68
C LEU A 862 -13.60 -10.66 48.37
N PRO A 863 -14.93 -10.85 48.39
CA PRO A 863 -15.53 -12.15 48.66
C PRO A 863 -15.40 -13.07 47.44
N HIS A 864 -15.75 -14.36 47.59
CA HIS A 864 -15.76 -15.30 46.47
C HIS A 864 -16.72 -14.88 45.35
N ALA A 865 -16.33 -15.10 44.10
CA ALA A 865 -17.25 -15.03 42.97
C ALA A 865 -18.16 -16.28 42.95
N PRO A 866 -19.40 -16.19 42.42
CA PRO A 866 -20.38 -17.28 42.42
C PRO A 866 -20.04 -18.39 41.41
N CYS A 867 -18.90 -19.10 41.61
CA CYS A 867 -18.60 -20.30 40.84
C CYS A 867 -17.88 -21.37 41.67
N GLY A 868 -18.42 -22.59 41.62
CA GLY A 868 -17.97 -23.74 42.41
C GLY A 868 -18.59 -23.79 43.81
N THR A 869 -18.03 -24.61 44.69
CA THR A 869 -18.49 -24.80 46.08
C THR A 869 -17.88 -23.73 47.02
N VAL A 870 -18.13 -22.46 46.69
CA VAL A 870 -17.55 -21.28 47.37
C VAL A 870 -18.24 -20.89 48.68
N GLY A 871 -19.31 -21.58 49.05
CA GLY A 871 -20.14 -21.23 50.20
C GLY A 871 -21.08 -20.06 49.88
N THR A 872 -20.90 -18.93 50.56
CA THR A 872 -21.67 -17.70 50.31
C THR A 872 -20.91 -16.79 49.33
N PRO A 873 -21.37 -16.64 48.08
CA PRO A 873 -20.68 -15.80 47.10
C PRO A 873 -20.99 -14.31 47.31
N ASN A 874 -20.24 -13.47 46.61
CA ASN A 874 -20.46 -12.02 46.56
C ASN A 874 -21.81 -11.71 45.88
N ALA A 875 -22.78 -11.23 46.66
CA ALA A 875 -24.10 -10.87 46.17
C ALA A 875 -24.11 -9.68 45.20
N SER A 876 -23.02 -8.89 45.14
CA SER A 876 -22.86 -7.78 44.18
C SER A 876 -22.18 -8.21 42.88
N TYR A 877 -21.76 -9.48 42.75
CA TYR A 877 -21.17 -9.97 41.51
C TYR A 877 -22.24 -9.99 40.41
N PRO A 878 -22.01 -9.34 39.24
CA PRO A 878 -22.99 -9.30 38.16
C PRO A 878 -23.24 -10.67 37.53
N LEU A 879 -24.44 -10.88 37.01
CA LEU A 879 -24.75 -12.01 36.12
C LEU A 879 -24.52 -11.54 34.68
N TYR A 880 -23.36 -11.83 34.10
CA TYR A 880 -23.02 -11.39 32.76
C TYR A 880 -23.77 -12.23 31.71
N GLU A 881 -24.98 -11.83 31.37
CA GLU A 881 -25.74 -12.48 30.31
C GLU A 881 -25.14 -12.16 28.92
N PRO A 882 -25.06 -13.15 28.01
CA PRO A 882 -25.69 -14.47 28.06
C PRO A 882 -24.80 -15.59 28.62
N TYR A 883 -23.66 -15.26 29.23
CA TYR A 883 -22.68 -16.25 29.67
C TYR A 883 -23.07 -16.90 31.00
N ASP A 884 -23.57 -16.10 31.93
CA ASP A 884 -24.13 -16.56 33.18
C ASP A 884 -25.63 -16.87 33.01
N THR A 885 -26.11 -17.92 33.66
CA THR A 885 -27.49 -18.41 33.49
C THR A 885 -28.33 -18.34 34.77
N GLY A 886 -27.71 -17.95 35.89
CA GLY A 886 -28.30 -17.98 37.22
C GLY A 886 -28.51 -19.41 37.73
N MET A 887 -27.80 -20.40 37.17
CA MET A 887 -28.05 -21.80 37.47
C MET A 887 -27.19 -22.28 38.63
N THR A 888 -27.83 -22.79 39.68
CA THR A 888 -27.16 -23.43 40.81
C THR A 888 -27.52 -24.91 40.89
N THR A 889 -26.52 -25.77 41.13
CA THR A 889 -26.71 -27.21 41.35
C THR A 889 -26.30 -27.61 42.77
N THR A 890 -26.32 -28.90 43.09
CA THR A 890 -25.93 -29.43 44.40
C THR A 890 -24.94 -30.59 44.23
N ASP A 891 -23.83 -30.58 44.96
CA ASP A 891 -22.82 -31.65 44.93
C ASP A 891 -23.25 -32.90 45.74
N SER A 892 -22.42 -33.95 45.70
CA SER A 892 -22.68 -35.20 46.43
C SER A 892 -22.68 -35.06 47.96
N ASN A 893 -22.18 -33.95 48.49
CA ASN A 893 -22.13 -33.64 49.91
C ASN A 893 -23.30 -32.72 50.34
N GLY A 894 -24.19 -32.36 49.41
CA GLY A 894 -25.32 -31.47 49.68
C GLY A 894 -24.99 -29.98 49.62
N ASN A 895 -23.80 -29.60 49.13
CA ASN A 895 -23.41 -28.19 49.00
C ASN A 895 -23.94 -27.59 47.70
N THR A 896 -24.35 -26.32 47.74
CA THR A 896 -24.64 -25.55 46.52
C THR A 896 -23.38 -25.38 45.68
N VAL A 897 -23.52 -25.60 44.37
CA VAL A 897 -22.49 -25.39 43.36
C VAL A 897 -23.00 -24.30 42.42
N TYR A 898 -22.30 -23.17 42.40
CA TYR A 898 -22.60 -22.04 41.52
C TYR A 898 -21.84 -22.17 40.19
N SER A 899 -22.33 -21.52 39.13
CA SER A 899 -21.69 -21.49 37.80
C SER A 899 -21.82 -20.14 37.09
N ASP A 900 -21.92 -19.05 37.83
CA ASP A 900 -22.29 -17.73 37.30
C ASP A 900 -21.20 -16.67 37.55
N ALA A 901 -19.93 -17.02 37.30
CA ALA A 901 -18.79 -16.12 37.51
C ALA A 901 -18.04 -15.76 36.22
N SER A 902 -18.75 -15.62 35.10
CA SER A 902 -18.15 -15.16 33.85
C SER A 902 -17.33 -13.89 34.06
N ILE A 903 -16.24 -13.75 33.30
CA ILE A 903 -15.40 -12.55 33.33
C ILE A 903 -16.04 -11.32 32.66
N GLY A 904 -17.19 -11.48 31.99
CA GLY A 904 -17.98 -10.39 31.39
C GLY A 904 -17.45 -9.82 30.07
N GLU A 905 -16.13 -9.85 29.84
CA GLU A 905 -15.50 -9.43 28.58
C GLU A 905 -14.40 -10.41 28.16
N TYR A 906 -13.90 -10.26 26.93
CA TYR A 906 -12.74 -11.03 26.48
C TYR A 906 -11.49 -10.53 27.21
N GLY A 907 -10.91 -11.39 28.04
CA GLY A 907 -9.61 -11.16 28.65
C GLY A 907 -8.46 -11.44 27.68
N LEU A 908 -7.34 -10.78 27.89
CA LEU A 908 -6.11 -10.96 27.13
C LEU A 908 -4.94 -11.10 28.09
N ASP A 909 -4.27 -12.25 28.04
CA ASP A 909 -2.96 -12.40 28.68
C ASP A 909 -1.90 -11.70 27.85
N THR A 910 -1.45 -10.55 28.34
CA THR A 910 -0.46 -9.72 27.66
C THR A 910 0.94 -10.34 27.60
N ASN A 911 1.18 -11.50 28.22
CA ASN A 911 2.44 -12.24 28.11
C ASN A 911 2.57 -13.09 26.84
N ASP A 912 1.47 -13.69 26.38
CA ASP A 912 1.50 -14.68 25.29
C ASP A 912 0.38 -14.51 24.25
N GLY A 913 -0.50 -13.53 24.43
CA GLY A 913 -1.63 -13.27 23.52
C GLY A 913 -2.81 -14.22 23.72
N THR A 914 -2.84 -15.03 24.78
CA THR A 914 -3.97 -15.92 25.07
C THR A 914 -5.23 -15.11 25.34
N ILE A 915 -6.29 -15.39 24.59
CA ILE A 915 -7.62 -14.81 24.80
C ILE A 915 -8.42 -15.67 25.77
N HIS A 916 -8.84 -15.07 26.87
CA HIS A 916 -9.77 -15.64 27.84
C HIS A 916 -11.20 -15.25 27.44
N ARG A 917 -12.05 -16.24 27.15
CA ARG A 917 -13.39 -16.00 26.63
C ARG A 917 -14.39 -15.92 27.79
N PRO A 918 -15.30 -14.94 27.82
CA PRO A 918 -16.31 -14.84 28.88
C PRO A 918 -17.27 -16.05 28.90
N ALA A 919 -17.42 -16.76 27.78
CA ALA A 919 -18.23 -17.97 27.70
C ALA A 919 -17.66 -19.21 28.42
N ASN A 920 -16.38 -19.20 28.83
CA ASN A 920 -15.75 -20.35 29.49
C ASN A 920 -14.63 -20.00 30.47
N SER A 921 -14.40 -18.70 30.72
CA SER A 921 -13.40 -18.22 31.67
C SER A 921 -14.12 -17.59 32.84
N GLU A 922 -13.68 -17.95 34.02
CA GLU A 922 -14.34 -17.67 35.28
C GLU A 922 -13.48 -16.72 36.11
N ASP A 923 -14.11 -15.92 36.96
CA ASP A 923 -13.39 -14.98 37.80
C ASP A 923 -12.40 -15.67 38.73
N LEU A 924 -11.25 -15.02 38.94
CA LEU A 924 -10.17 -15.52 39.79
C LEU A 924 -10.61 -15.78 41.24
N MET A 925 -11.65 -15.10 41.74
CA MET A 925 -12.23 -15.30 43.07
C MET A 925 -13.22 -16.47 43.13
N GLY A 926 -13.41 -17.22 42.03
CA GLY A 926 -14.20 -18.45 41.98
C GLY A 926 -13.35 -19.72 42.03
N TYR A 927 -14.00 -20.86 42.26
CA TYR A 927 -13.34 -22.19 42.26
C TYR A 927 -13.40 -22.91 40.92
N CYS A 928 -14.07 -22.35 39.94
CA CYS A 928 -14.09 -22.83 38.57
C CYS A 928 -12.86 -22.38 37.79
N GLY A 929 -12.68 -22.91 36.58
CA GLY A 929 -11.63 -22.44 35.69
C GLY A 929 -11.92 -22.78 34.22
N PRO A 930 -11.11 -22.27 33.29
CA PRO A 930 -9.91 -21.43 33.48
C PRO A 930 -10.18 -20.08 34.18
N ARG A 931 -9.31 -19.72 35.14
CA ARG A 931 -9.46 -18.49 35.94
C ARG A 931 -8.83 -17.28 35.26
N TRP A 932 -9.53 -16.15 35.27
CA TRP A 932 -9.02 -14.84 34.82
C TRP A 932 -9.69 -13.70 35.60
N VAL A 933 -9.28 -12.45 35.39
CA VAL A 933 -9.94 -11.31 36.02
C VAL A 933 -11.23 -10.94 35.28
N SER A 934 -12.33 -10.77 36.00
CA SER A 934 -13.56 -10.16 35.48
C SER A 934 -13.50 -8.64 35.48
N ILE A 935 -14.41 -8.00 34.74
CA ILE A 935 -14.60 -6.55 34.81
C ILE A 935 -14.90 -6.09 36.26
N PHE A 936 -15.75 -6.84 36.96
CA PHE A 936 -16.12 -6.56 38.34
C PHE A 936 -14.89 -6.55 39.25
N THR A 937 -14.10 -7.62 39.21
CA THR A 937 -12.91 -7.80 40.06
C THR A 937 -11.81 -6.80 39.70
N HIS A 938 -11.64 -6.49 38.41
CA HIS A 938 -10.73 -5.43 37.97
C HIS A 938 -11.11 -4.08 38.58
N ASN A 939 -12.37 -3.67 38.44
CA ASN A 939 -12.85 -2.39 38.95
C ASN A 939 -12.81 -2.30 40.48
N TYR A 940 -13.09 -3.41 41.17
CA TYR A 940 -13.00 -3.48 42.63
C TYR A 940 -11.56 -3.21 43.14
N MET A 941 -10.55 -3.63 42.38
CA MET A 941 -9.14 -3.47 42.75
C MET A 941 -8.53 -2.10 42.41
N LEU A 942 -9.24 -1.25 41.69
CA LEU A 942 -8.78 0.12 41.41
C LEU A 942 -8.93 1.02 42.65
N ASN A 943 -7.96 1.92 42.82
CA ASN A 943 -7.86 2.91 43.90
C ASN A 943 -7.92 2.33 45.32
N ARG A 944 -7.54 1.06 45.49
CA ARG A 944 -7.47 0.38 46.79
C ARG A 944 -6.21 0.79 47.53
N ALA A 945 -6.33 1.19 48.80
CA ALA A 945 -5.20 1.62 49.63
C ALA A 945 -4.10 0.55 49.74
N GLU A 946 -4.50 -0.73 49.63
CA GLU A 946 -3.61 -1.89 49.63
C GLU A 946 -2.61 -1.92 48.46
N PHE A 947 -2.84 -1.14 47.40
CA PHE A 947 -1.96 -1.02 46.22
C PHE A 947 -1.28 0.35 46.09
N ASP A 948 -1.30 1.18 47.15
CA ASP A 948 -0.71 2.53 47.20
C ASP A 948 -0.98 3.40 45.95
N PRO A 949 -2.26 3.70 45.65
CA PRO A 949 -2.64 4.35 44.41
C PRO A 949 -2.15 5.80 44.38
N VAL A 950 -1.46 6.16 43.30
CA VAL A 950 -0.96 7.51 43.03
C VAL A 950 -1.53 8.00 41.71
N ALA A 951 -2.19 9.16 41.75
CA ALA A 951 -2.64 9.84 40.54
C ALA A 951 -1.49 10.66 39.92
N LEU A 952 -1.21 10.42 38.64
CA LEU A 952 -0.21 11.12 37.84
C LEU A 952 -0.85 12.34 37.16
N ALA A 953 -0.15 13.47 37.17
CA ALA A 953 -0.65 14.68 36.50
C ALA A 953 -0.50 14.56 34.97
N THR A 954 -1.60 14.50 34.22
CA THR A 954 -1.57 14.31 32.74
C THR A 954 -1.83 15.56 31.92
N GLY A 955 -2.01 16.73 32.57
CA GLY A 955 -2.11 18.03 31.89
C GLY A 955 -3.46 18.28 31.18
N VAL A 956 -4.47 17.44 31.40
CA VAL A 956 -5.87 17.70 31.03
C VAL A 956 -6.58 18.25 32.26
N SER A 957 -6.69 19.57 32.35
CA SER A 957 -7.44 20.19 33.45
C SER A 957 -8.95 20.04 33.24
N GLY A 958 -9.63 19.24 34.07
CA GLY A 958 -10.97 19.56 34.59
C GLY A 958 -12.07 18.50 34.43
N GLY A 959 -12.31 17.73 35.51
CA GLY A 959 -13.58 17.05 35.84
C GLY A 959 -13.69 15.63 35.27
N ASN A 960 -13.56 14.53 36.02
CA ASN A 960 -13.75 14.32 37.44
C ASN A 960 -12.45 13.83 38.06
N SER A 961 -11.86 14.63 38.95
CA SER A 961 -11.49 14.03 40.22
C SER A 961 -12.80 13.47 40.78
N VAL A 962 -13.13 12.21 40.48
CA VAL A 962 -13.86 11.42 41.49
C VAL A 962 -12.95 11.62 42.67
N GLY A 963 -13.47 12.29 43.68
CA GLY A 963 -12.67 12.53 44.85
C GLY A 963 -12.04 11.19 45.23
N ALA A 964 -10.72 11.10 45.08
CA ALA A 964 -9.96 11.12 46.31
C ALA A 964 -10.58 12.24 47.16
N GLY A 965 -11.71 11.92 47.81
CA GLY A 965 -11.73 12.15 49.22
C GLY A 965 -10.34 11.70 49.59
N ALA A 966 -9.51 12.66 49.99
CA ALA A 966 -8.90 12.48 51.27
C ALA A 966 -10.02 11.88 52.13
N MET A 967 -10.13 10.54 52.09
CA MET A 967 -10.60 9.75 53.20
C MET A 967 -9.80 10.42 54.29
N GLU A 968 -10.48 11.26 55.07
CA GLU A 968 -9.87 12.00 56.17
C GLU A 968 -8.85 11.03 56.70
N VAL A 969 -7.54 11.34 56.58
CA VAL A 969 -6.50 10.43 57.06
C VAL A 969 -6.95 10.15 58.47
N ASP A 970 -7.53 8.96 58.66
CA ASP A 970 -8.40 8.77 59.80
C ASP A 970 -7.45 9.02 60.95
N ARG A 971 -7.85 9.85 61.91
CA ARG A 971 -7.00 10.04 63.09
C ARG A 971 -6.69 8.69 63.75
N GLN A 972 -7.31 7.59 63.32
CA GLN A 972 -7.03 6.20 63.62
C GLN A 972 -5.80 5.58 62.91
N ASP A 973 -5.33 6.01 61.73
CA ASP A 973 -4.19 5.35 61.01
C ASP A 973 -2.80 5.77 61.53
N GLN A 974 -2.67 5.88 62.85
CA GLN A 974 -1.42 6.18 63.55
C GLN A 974 -0.98 4.97 64.37
N MET A 975 0.34 4.75 64.41
CA MET A 975 0.92 3.74 65.30
C MET A 975 0.64 4.13 66.77
N ARG A 976 -0.02 3.23 67.50
CA ARG A 976 -0.39 3.40 68.91
C ARG A 976 -0.15 2.09 69.67
N PRO A 977 0.06 2.13 71.00
CA PRO A 977 0.19 0.91 71.77
C PRO A 977 -1.17 0.20 71.84
N PHE A 978 -1.21 -1.06 71.40
CA PHE A 978 -2.38 -1.93 71.47
C PHE A 978 -2.07 -3.19 72.29
N VAL A 979 -3.09 -3.71 72.96
CA VAL A 979 -3.13 -5.08 73.45
C VAL A 979 -3.82 -5.93 72.40
N THR A 980 -3.07 -6.80 71.72
CA THR A 980 -3.57 -7.69 70.68
C THR A 980 -3.66 -9.11 71.21
N ILE A 981 -4.78 -9.77 70.92
CA ILE A 981 -5.04 -11.15 71.29
C ILE A 981 -5.44 -11.96 70.06
N VAL A 982 -4.90 -13.17 69.94
CA VAL A 982 -5.23 -14.15 68.90
C VAL A 982 -5.49 -15.49 69.58
N GLY A 983 -6.52 -16.21 69.16
CA GLY A 983 -6.88 -17.49 69.75
C GLY A 983 -7.97 -18.24 69.00
N GLU A 984 -8.54 -19.24 69.66
CA GLU A 984 -9.60 -20.11 69.16
C GLU A 984 -10.74 -20.19 70.16
N VAL A 985 -11.97 -20.29 69.65
CA VAL A 985 -13.16 -20.64 70.42
C VAL A 985 -13.58 -22.05 70.01
N GLY A 986 -13.63 -22.97 70.98
CA GLY A 986 -14.07 -24.35 70.78
C GLY A 986 -15.59 -24.48 70.66
N LYS A 987 -16.07 -25.67 70.24
CA LYS A 987 -17.50 -25.98 70.08
C LYS A 987 -18.34 -25.75 71.36
N ASP A 988 -17.71 -25.80 72.52
CA ASP A 988 -18.29 -25.64 73.85
C ASP A 988 -18.08 -24.22 74.44
N MET A 989 -17.73 -23.24 73.60
CA MET A 989 -17.39 -21.86 73.99
C MET A 989 -16.13 -21.73 74.86
N GLN A 990 -15.29 -22.77 74.96
CA GLN A 990 -13.99 -22.63 75.60
C GLN A 990 -13.05 -21.78 74.74
N VAL A 991 -12.45 -20.76 75.35
CA VAL A 991 -11.50 -19.86 74.69
C VAL A 991 -10.07 -20.32 74.97
N SER A 992 -9.35 -20.66 73.91
CA SER A 992 -7.92 -20.93 73.93
C SER A 992 -7.17 -19.73 73.35
N VAL A 993 -6.25 -19.13 74.11
CA VAL A 993 -5.48 -17.97 73.65
C VAL A 993 -4.11 -18.41 73.18
N ALA A 994 -3.86 -18.24 71.88
CA ALA A 994 -2.60 -18.56 71.23
C ALA A 994 -1.54 -17.46 71.48
N SER A 995 -1.94 -16.19 71.40
CA SER A 995 -1.07 -15.03 71.57
C SER A 995 -1.79 -13.90 72.30
N LEU A 996 -1.11 -13.26 73.25
CA LEU A 996 -1.55 -12.03 73.92
C LEU A 996 -0.34 -11.13 74.13
N VAL A 997 -0.29 -10.03 73.39
CA VAL A 997 0.88 -9.15 73.31
C VAL A 997 0.51 -7.69 73.47
N ARG A 998 1.48 -6.87 73.87
CA ARG A 998 1.37 -5.41 73.89
C ARG A 998 2.41 -4.83 72.95
N VAL A 999 1.98 -4.21 71.85
CA VAL A 999 2.87 -3.75 70.80
C VAL A 999 2.37 -2.43 70.18
N PRO A 1000 3.27 -1.50 69.82
CA PRO A 1000 2.92 -0.38 68.97
C PRO A 1000 2.54 -0.88 67.57
N THR A 1001 1.30 -0.67 67.16
CA THR A 1001 0.80 -1.05 65.83
C THR A 1001 -0.30 -0.09 65.39
N ARG A 1002 -0.68 -0.13 64.11
CA ARG A 1002 -1.88 0.54 63.62
C ARG A 1002 -3.12 -0.29 63.99
N PRO A 1003 -4.30 0.34 64.10
CA PRO A 1003 -5.53 -0.40 64.32
C PRO A 1003 -5.67 -1.49 63.26
N LEU A 1004 -6.05 -2.69 63.70
CA LEU A 1004 -6.40 -3.74 62.76
C LEU A 1004 -7.63 -3.30 61.96
N ARG A 1005 -7.49 -3.21 60.63
CA ARG A 1005 -8.65 -3.17 59.73
C ARG A 1005 -9.21 -4.58 59.67
N MET A 1006 -10.30 -4.82 60.39
CA MET A 1006 -10.86 -6.15 60.61
C MET A 1006 -11.87 -6.48 59.52
N SER A 1007 -11.62 -7.55 58.76
CA SER A 1007 -12.51 -8.04 57.70
C SER A 1007 -13.43 -9.18 58.15
N GLY A 1008 -13.15 -9.82 59.29
CA GLY A 1008 -13.92 -10.95 59.80
C GLY A 1008 -15.23 -10.54 60.50
N ALA A 1009 -16.10 -11.53 60.73
CA ALA A 1009 -17.39 -11.31 61.37
C ALA A 1009 -17.22 -10.87 62.82
N ARG A 1010 -17.93 -9.81 63.23
CA ARG A 1010 -17.97 -9.39 64.63
C ARG A 1010 -18.68 -10.47 65.46
N THR A 1011 -18.05 -10.89 66.56
CA THR A 1011 -18.67 -11.84 67.50
C THR A 1011 -19.46 -11.10 68.59
N ASP A 1012 -20.16 -11.86 69.42
CA ASP A 1012 -20.78 -11.39 70.66
C ASP A 1012 -19.79 -11.28 71.83
N LEU A 1013 -18.52 -11.62 71.60
CA LEU A 1013 -17.45 -11.55 72.58
C LEU A 1013 -16.81 -10.16 72.62
N VAL A 1014 -16.45 -9.72 73.82
CA VAL A 1014 -15.79 -8.44 74.07
C VAL A 1014 -14.52 -8.65 74.88
N LEU A 1015 -13.40 -8.16 74.37
CA LEU A 1015 -12.14 -8.08 75.10
C LEU A 1015 -12.18 -6.85 76.02
N GLN A 1016 -11.87 -7.02 77.30
CA GLN A 1016 -11.87 -5.96 78.31
C GLN A 1016 -10.54 -5.93 79.08
N LEU A 1017 -10.04 -4.71 79.31
CA LEU A 1017 -8.96 -4.40 80.24
C LEU A 1017 -9.57 -3.82 81.52
N ILE A 1018 -9.28 -4.43 82.66
CA ILE A 1018 -9.84 -4.05 83.96
C ILE A 1018 -8.83 -3.21 84.75
N GLY A 1019 -9.25 -2.04 85.23
CA GLY A 1019 -8.48 -1.10 86.03
C GLY A 1019 -8.31 -1.50 87.49
N ASP A 1020 -7.55 -0.72 88.25
CA ASP A 1020 -7.24 -1.03 89.65
C ASP A 1020 -8.46 -0.88 90.59
N LYS A 1021 -9.57 -0.29 90.14
CA LYS A 1021 -10.86 -0.20 90.90
C LYS A 1021 -11.92 -1.18 90.37
N ASP A 1022 -11.51 -2.21 89.63
CA ASP A 1022 -12.38 -3.21 89.00
C ASP A 1022 -13.32 -2.63 87.91
N GLU A 1023 -12.95 -1.49 87.32
CA GLU A 1023 -13.66 -0.83 86.22
C GLU A 1023 -13.09 -1.23 84.85
N VAL A 1024 -13.92 -1.25 83.79
CA VAL A 1024 -13.41 -1.44 82.42
C VAL A 1024 -12.75 -0.14 81.95
N ILE A 1025 -11.43 -0.16 81.76
CA ILE A 1025 -10.65 1.02 81.32
C ILE A 1025 -10.39 1.04 79.81
N SER A 1026 -10.49 -0.11 79.14
CA SER A 1026 -10.42 -0.25 77.69
C SER A 1026 -11.18 -1.50 77.27
N SER A 1027 -11.80 -1.48 76.10
CA SER A 1027 -12.51 -2.63 75.55
C SER A 1027 -12.52 -2.62 74.04
N ALA A 1028 -12.55 -3.79 73.42
CA ALA A 1028 -12.71 -3.94 71.99
C ALA A 1028 -13.60 -5.14 71.64
N PRO A 1029 -14.38 -5.07 70.56
CA PRO A 1029 -15.06 -6.25 70.03
C PRO A 1029 -14.04 -7.30 69.59
N VAL A 1030 -14.41 -8.57 69.74
CA VAL A 1030 -13.69 -9.71 69.17
C VAL A 1030 -14.30 -10.04 67.82
N PHE A 1031 -13.45 -10.43 66.86
CA PHE A 1031 -13.90 -10.81 65.53
C PHE A 1031 -13.36 -12.19 65.20
N THR A 1032 -14.13 -12.92 64.38
CA THR A 1032 -13.61 -14.14 63.77
C THR A 1032 -12.45 -13.79 62.86
N MET A 1033 -11.52 -14.73 62.71
CA MET A 1033 -10.64 -14.74 61.56
C MET A 1033 -11.39 -15.37 60.38
N ASP A 1034 -12.25 -16.37 60.60
CA ASP A 1034 -12.92 -17.03 59.47
C ASP A 1034 -13.89 -16.05 58.76
N ASN A 1035 -13.67 -15.85 57.46
CA ASN A 1035 -14.31 -14.82 56.64
C ASN A 1035 -15.71 -15.22 56.16
N HIS A 1036 -16.34 -16.19 56.82
CA HIS A 1036 -17.48 -16.91 56.26
C HIS A 1036 -18.81 -16.19 56.27
N ASP A 1037 -18.94 -15.08 57.01
CA ASP A 1037 -20.18 -14.32 57.03
C ASP A 1037 -19.88 -12.82 57.10
N ALA A 1038 -20.12 -12.11 55.99
CA ALA A 1038 -20.97 -10.92 56.01
C ALA A 1038 -21.08 -10.33 54.61
N ASN A 1039 -22.30 -10.39 54.07
CA ASN A 1039 -22.83 -9.58 52.98
C ASN A 1039 -22.05 -8.28 52.77
N GLY A 1040 -21.60 -8.09 51.52
CA GLY A 1040 -21.12 -6.81 51.03
C GLY A 1040 -22.21 -5.77 51.13
N ASP A 1041 -22.18 -4.98 52.21
CA ASP A 1041 -22.83 -3.67 52.23
C ASP A 1041 -21.77 -2.65 51.76
N GLY A 1042 -21.67 -2.49 50.46
CA GLY A 1042 -21.04 -1.32 49.85
C GLY A 1042 -21.88 -0.08 50.17
N CYS A 1043 -21.34 0.82 50.99
CA CYS A 1043 -21.72 2.22 51.19
C CYS A 1043 -23.22 2.58 51.27
N GLY A 1044 -23.71 2.93 52.48
CA GLY A 1044 -24.83 3.88 52.63
C GLY A 1044 -25.84 3.53 53.71
N CYS A 1045 -25.95 4.40 54.70
CA CYS A 1045 -26.95 4.47 55.78
C CYS A 1045 -28.28 3.73 55.53
N GLY A 1046 -28.49 2.59 56.20
CA GLY A 1046 -29.79 1.94 56.36
C GLY A 1046 -29.73 0.95 57.53
N GLY A 1047 -30.46 1.22 58.61
CA GLY A 1047 -30.50 0.36 59.79
C GLY A 1047 -31.49 -0.79 59.66
N GLY A 1048 -31.16 -1.93 60.30
CA GLY A 1048 -31.96 -3.15 60.39
C GLY A 1048 -31.50 -4.16 59.33
N ASP A 1049 -30.72 -5.18 59.65
CA ASP A 1049 -31.18 -6.32 60.45
C ASP A 1049 -30.10 -6.89 61.39
N LYS A 1050 -30.55 -7.44 62.53
CA LYS A 1050 -29.70 -8.15 63.49
C LYS A 1050 -29.24 -9.48 62.86
N LYS A 1051 -27.99 -9.54 62.40
CA LYS A 1051 -27.33 -10.78 61.99
C LYS A 1051 -27.04 -11.65 63.23
N ASP A 1052 -27.26 -12.96 63.11
CA ASP A 1052 -26.87 -13.92 64.15
C ASP A 1052 -25.34 -13.94 64.30
N PRO A 1053 -24.79 -14.02 65.52
CA PRO A 1053 -23.35 -14.08 65.73
C PRO A 1053 -22.77 -15.41 65.19
N PRO A 1054 -21.52 -15.41 64.70
CA PRO A 1054 -20.86 -16.61 64.19
C PRO A 1054 -20.80 -17.72 65.25
N LYS A 1055 -21.07 -18.96 64.84
CA LYS A 1055 -21.16 -20.13 65.73
C LYS A 1055 -19.79 -20.81 65.88
N PRO A 1056 -19.38 -21.22 67.09
CA PRO A 1056 -18.13 -21.98 67.29
C PRO A 1056 -18.14 -23.35 66.58
N PRO A 1057 -16.96 -23.90 66.22
CA PRO A 1057 -15.64 -23.38 66.52
C PRO A 1057 -15.16 -22.37 65.46
N TYR A 1058 -14.38 -21.38 65.89
CA TYR A 1058 -13.74 -20.41 65.01
C TYR A 1058 -12.47 -19.87 65.63
N SER A 1059 -11.56 -19.39 64.79
CA SER A 1059 -10.40 -18.61 65.26
C SER A 1059 -10.78 -17.15 65.43
N PHE A 1060 -10.17 -16.43 66.37
CA PHE A 1060 -10.49 -15.03 66.66
C PHE A 1060 -9.25 -14.15 66.81
N ILE A 1061 -9.46 -12.86 66.56
CA ILE A 1061 -8.49 -11.81 66.81
C ILE A 1061 -9.21 -10.59 67.42
N ALA A 1062 -8.52 -9.86 68.30
CA ALA A 1062 -8.98 -8.57 68.79
C ALA A 1062 -7.80 -7.68 69.15
N ALA A 1063 -7.99 -6.37 69.02
CA ALA A 1063 -7.02 -5.37 69.45
C ALA A 1063 -7.74 -4.27 70.23
N MET A 1064 -7.32 -4.05 71.48
CA MET A 1064 -7.82 -2.97 72.33
C MET A 1064 -6.70 -1.97 72.63
N GLY A 1065 -7.04 -0.69 72.78
CA GLY A 1065 -6.04 0.32 73.12
C GLY A 1065 -5.34 0.00 74.44
N ASP A 1066 -4.01 0.06 74.45
CA ASP A 1066 -3.23 -0.07 75.68
C ASP A 1066 -3.17 1.27 76.41
N VAL A 1067 -4.15 1.50 77.27
CA VAL A 1067 -4.29 2.73 78.08
C VAL A 1067 -3.66 2.59 79.48
N GLY A 1068 -3.02 1.44 79.77
CA GLY A 1068 -2.46 1.13 81.07
C GLY A 1068 -2.31 -0.37 81.33
N SER A 1069 -1.69 -0.73 82.45
CA SER A 1069 -1.44 -2.14 82.74
C SER A 1069 -2.70 -2.92 83.10
N GLY A 1070 -3.65 -2.34 83.84
CA GLY A 1070 -4.85 -3.03 84.35
C GLY A 1070 -4.55 -4.22 85.28
N ILE A 1071 -5.49 -4.68 86.10
CA ILE A 1071 -5.30 -5.83 87.01
C ILE A 1071 -5.63 -7.17 86.36
N ALA A 1072 -6.46 -7.15 85.32
CA ALA A 1072 -6.84 -8.32 84.54
C ALA A 1072 -7.20 -7.93 83.10
N ILE A 1073 -7.04 -8.88 82.18
CA ILE A 1073 -7.56 -8.86 80.83
C ILE A 1073 -8.55 -10.02 80.73
N ARG A 1074 -9.76 -9.78 80.24
CA ARG A 1074 -10.79 -10.81 80.14
C ARG A 1074 -11.57 -10.75 78.83
N ILE A 1075 -12.11 -11.88 78.42
CA ILE A 1075 -13.08 -11.98 77.32
C ILE A 1075 -14.43 -12.31 77.95
N CYS A 1076 -15.44 -11.51 77.59
CA CYS A 1076 -16.79 -11.62 78.09
C CYS A 1076 -17.78 -11.90 76.97
N GLN A 1077 -18.82 -12.70 77.26
CA GLN A 1077 -20.03 -12.82 76.45
C GLN A 1077 -21.18 -12.23 77.26
N GLY A 1078 -21.68 -11.05 76.86
CA GLY A 1078 -22.55 -10.25 77.74
C GLY A 1078 -21.84 -9.96 79.08
N ASP A 1079 -22.48 -10.32 80.20
CA ASP A 1079 -21.92 -10.15 81.55
C ASP A 1079 -21.06 -11.34 82.02
N ALA A 1080 -21.04 -12.46 81.28
CA ALA A 1080 -20.31 -13.65 81.67
C ALA A 1080 -18.84 -13.58 81.24
N VAL A 1081 -17.91 -13.80 82.18
CA VAL A 1081 -16.48 -13.93 81.90
C VAL A 1081 -16.17 -15.36 81.47
N ILE A 1082 -15.80 -15.55 80.20
CA ILE A 1082 -15.50 -16.87 79.63
C ILE A 1082 -13.99 -17.15 79.58
N TRP A 1083 -13.17 -16.10 79.69
CA TRP A 1083 -11.72 -16.22 79.80
C TRP A 1083 -11.14 -15.03 80.56
N GLU A 1084 -10.15 -15.28 81.41
CA GLU A 1084 -9.46 -14.22 82.17
C GLU A 1084 -7.96 -14.52 82.31
N ARG A 1085 -7.16 -13.46 82.23
CA ARG A 1085 -5.76 -13.46 82.61
C ARG A 1085 -5.46 -12.32 83.56
N LYS A 1086 -5.01 -12.67 84.77
CA LYS A 1086 -4.63 -11.70 85.82
C LYS A 1086 -3.19 -11.23 85.64
N ARG A 1087 -2.92 -10.00 86.08
CA ARG A 1087 -1.58 -9.40 86.10
C ARG A 1087 -0.58 -10.33 86.82
N PRO A 1088 0.55 -10.70 86.20
CA PRO A 1088 1.56 -11.54 86.86
C PRO A 1088 2.29 -10.77 87.97
N THR A 1089 2.65 -11.47 89.06
CA THR A 1089 3.37 -10.88 90.21
C THR A 1089 4.84 -10.56 89.93
N ARG A 1090 5.42 -11.20 88.91
CA ARG A 1090 6.77 -10.92 88.41
C ARG A 1090 6.71 -10.75 86.89
N PRO A 1091 6.72 -9.50 86.38
CA PRO A 1091 6.72 -9.26 84.94
C PRO A 1091 8.06 -9.69 84.32
N VAL A 1092 8.01 -10.11 83.06
CA VAL A 1092 9.24 -10.34 82.28
C VAL A 1092 10.05 -9.05 82.13
N LYS A 1093 11.38 -9.19 82.15
CA LYS A 1093 12.33 -8.11 81.86
C LYS A 1093 13.40 -8.61 80.90
N LEU A 1094 13.79 -7.78 79.95
CA LEU A 1094 14.97 -8.00 79.12
C LEU A 1094 16.18 -7.29 79.76
N ALA A 1095 17.14 -8.08 80.23
CA ALA A 1095 18.36 -7.57 80.85
C ALA A 1095 19.39 -7.10 79.80
N SER A 1096 19.43 -7.76 78.64
CA SER A 1096 20.25 -7.38 77.50
C SER A 1096 19.69 -7.95 76.20
N ALA A 1097 19.99 -7.26 75.10
CA ALA A 1097 19.80 -7.71 73.73
C ALA A 1097 21.05 -7.36 72.92
N GLU A 1098 21.59 -8.34 72.19
CA GLU A 1098 22.80 -8.20 71.38
C GLU A 1098 22.58 -8.82 70.00
N ALA A 1099 23.02 -8.13 68.96
CA ALA A 1099 23.02 -8.63 67.60
C ALA A 1099 24.43 -8.56 67.01
N SER A 1100 24.84 -9.62 66.32
CA SER A 1100 26.14 -9.73 65.69
C SER A 1100 26.08 -10.61 64.44
N ILE A 1101 26.98 -10.37 63.49
CA ILE A 1101 27.13 -11.25 62.31
C ILE A 1101 27.91 -12.50 62.73
N GLY A 1102 27.23 -13.64 62.74
CA GLY A 1102 27.81 -14.96 62.95
C GLY A 1102 28.28 -15.61 61.66
N LYS A 1103 28.67 -16.90 61.73
CA LYS A 1103 29.09 -17.68 60.55
C LYS A 1103 27.92 -18.05 59.62
N SER A 1104 26.72 -18.16 60.18
CA SER A 1104 25.49 -18.67 59.54
C SER A 1104 24.43 -17.59 59.31
N GLY A 1105 24.66 -16.34 59.75
CA GLY A 1105 23.70 -15.25 59.57
C GLY A 1105 23.80 -14.17 60.65
N LEU A 1106 22.78 -13.32 60.75
CA LEU A 1106 22.61 -12.36 61.85
C LEU A 1106 22.14 -13.12 63.10
N LYS A 1107 23.04 -13.26 64.07
CA LYS A 1107 22.71 -13.86 65.37
C LYS A 1107 22.19 -12.78 66.31
N VAL A 1108 20.95 -12.93 66.76
CA VAL A 1108 20.32 -12.07 67.78
C VAL A 1108 20.20 -12.88 69.06
N SER A 1109 20.68 -12.34 70.18
CA SER A 1109 20.66 -12.99 71.49
C SER A 1109 20.13 -12.06 72.57
N TRP A 1110 19.47 -12.63 73.56
CA TRP A 1110 18.82 -11.88 74.64
C TRP A 1110 18.90 -12.63 75.96
N LYS A 1111 18.70 -11.88 77.05
CA LYS A 1111 18.60 -12.44 78.40
C LYS A 1111 17.33 -11.98 79.08
N THR A 1112 16.40 -12.90 79.30
CA THR A 1112 15.17 -12.65 80.06
C THR A 1112 15.37 -12.91 81.56
N THR A 1113 14.71 -12.10 82.39
CA THR A 1113 14.62 -12.29 83.84
C THR A 1113 13.19 -12.03 84.30
N GLY A 1114 12.83 -12.44 85.52
CA GLY A 1114 11.50 -12.17 86.10
C GLY A 1114 10.37 -13.09 85.63
N ALA A 1115 10.52 -13.79 84.50
CA ALA A 1115 9.56 -14.80 84.05
C ALA A 1115 9.37 -15.93 85.09
N LYS A 1116 8.14 -16.43 85.27
CA LYS A 1116 7.88 -17.62 86.09
C LYS A 1116 8.69 -18.80 85.54
N ARG A 1117 9.26 -19.64 86.42
CA ARG A 1117 10.02 -20.84 86.03
C ARG A 1117 9.26 -21.79 85.08
N SER A 1118 7.93 -21.71 85.04
CA SER A 1118 7.03 -22.55 84.25
C SER A 1118 6.51 -21.87 82.97
N TYR A 1119 6.96 -20.66 82.63
CA TYR A 1119 6.51 -19.93 81.44
C TYR A 1119 7.72 -19.41 80.66
N ASP A 1120 7.87 -19.88 79.42
CA ASP A 1120 8.88 -19.36 78.50
C ASP A 1120 8.31 -18.15 77.75
N PRO A 1121 8.88 -16.94 77.91
CA PRO A 1121 8.42 -15.76 77.19
C PRO A 1121 8.34 -16.00 75.68
N ASP A 1122 7.29 -15.48 75.05
CA ASP A 1122 7.22 -15.44 73.59
C ASP A 1122 8.09 -14.27 73.10
N ILE A 1123 9.07 -14.54 72.24
CA ILE A 1123 10.06 -13.55 71.80
C ILE A 1123 9.78 -13.14 70.37
N TRP A 1124 9.55 -11.85 70.16
CA TRP A 1124 9.41 -11.23 68.84
C TRP A 1124 10.60 -10.33 68.55
N LEU A 1125 10.95 -10.21 67.28
CA LEU A 1125 12.01 -9.34 66.79
C LEU A 1125 11.44 -8.36 65.77
N GLN A 1126 11.89 -7.12 65.86
CA GLN A 1126 11.65 -6.07 64.87
C GLN A 1126 12.98 -5.49 64.38
N TRP A 1127 12.98 -4.88 63.21
CA TRP A 1127 14.13 -4.16 62.67
C TRP A 1127 13.79 -2.71 62.31
N SER A 1128 14.78 -1.83 62.36
CA SER A 1128 14.63 -0.42 61.99
C SER A 1128 15.88 0.11 61.30
N SER A 1129 15.67 0.97 60.28
CA SER A 1129 16.73 1.67 59.54
C SER A 1129 17.06 3.05 60.11
N ASP A 1130 16.16 3.63 60.92
CA ASP A 1130 16.25 4.98 61.49
C ASP A 1130 16.16 5.00 63.03
N GLY A 1131 15.76 3.88 63.66
CA GLY A 1131 15.51 3.76 65.10
C GLY A 1131 14.11 4.21 65.52
N GLU A 1132 13.32 4.77 64.60
CA GLU A 1132 11.99 5.33 64.85
C GLU A 1132 10.89 4.41 64.29
N ARG A 1133 11.05 3.94 63.05
CA ARG A 1133 10.10 3.06 62.35
C ARG A 1133 10.54 1.62 62.46
N TRP A 1134 9.70 0.78 63.05
CA TRP A 1134 9.99 -0.62 63.31
C TRP A 1134 9.16 -1.51 62.37
N ASN A 1135 9.82 -2.46 61.72
CA ASN A 1135 9.24 -3.46 60.83
C ASN A 1135 9.41 -4.87 61.42
N GLY A 1136 8.57 -5.81 61.02
CA GLY A 1136 8.59 -7.19 61.51
C GLY A 1136 9.83 -7.94 61.05
N LEU A 1137 10.34 -8.85 61.90
CA LEU A 1137 11.46 -9.73 61.55
C LEU A 1137 11.25 -11.19 61.94
N ARG A 1138 10.69 -11.44 63.14
CA ARG A 1138 10.43 -12.79 63.65
C ARG A 1138 9.38 -12.75 64.74
N VAL A 1139 8.42 -13.66 64.73
CA VAL A 1139 7.59 -13.96 65.90
C VAL A 1139 7.86 -15.37 66.45
N GLY A 1140 7.46 -15.66 67.68
CA GLY A 1140 7.51 -17.04 68.18
C GLY A 1140 8.90 -17.57 68.53
N ALA A 1141 9.95 -16.73 68.62
CA ALA A 1141 11.30 -17.21 68.89
C ALA A 1141 11.43 -17.78 70.31
N ARG A 1142 12.18 -18.88 70.45
CA ARG A 1142 12.35 -19.61 71.72
C ARG A 1142 13.80 -19.62 72.18
N GLY A 1143 14.00 -19.83 73.48
CA GLY A 1143 15.34 -19.85 74.08
C GLY A 1143 15.93 -18.45 74.29
N ASN A 1144 17.24 -18.32 74.07
CA ASN A 1144 18.00 -17.09 74.34
C ASN A 1144 18.72 -16.50 73.11
N SER A 1145 18.55 -17.11 71.93
CA SER A 1145 19.06 -16.58 70.68
C SER A 1145 18.37 -17.18 69.47
N VAL A 1146 18.35 -16.45 68.36
CA VAL A 1146 17.91 -16.93 67.05
C VAL A 1146 18.89 -16.46 65.98
N GLU A 1147 18.99 -17.22 64.91
CA GLU A 1147 19.72 -16.84 63.70
C GLU A 1147 18.73 -16.40 62.63
N ILE A 1148 18.99 -15.22 62.05
CA ILE A 1148 18.18 -14.60 61.00
C ILE A 1148 19.04 -14.49 59.76
N ASP A 1149 18.46 -14.80 58.60
CA ASP A 1149 19.11 -14.51 57.33
C ASP A 1149 19.19 -12.99 57.11
N PRO A 1150 20.39 -12.39 57.06
CA PRO A 1150 20.55 -10.95 56.86
C PRO A 1150 20.04 -10.46 55.49
N ASN A 1151 19.78 -11.34 54.52
CA ASN A 1151 19.21 -10.97 53.22
C ASN A 1151 17.73 -10.58 53.29
N THR A 1152 17.01 -11.01 54.34
CA THR A 1152 15.61 -10.62 54.57
C THR A 1152 15.45 -9.14 54.97
N ILE A 1153 16.53 -8.49 55.40
CA ILE A 1153 16.53 -7.09 55.82
C ILE A 1153 17.01 -6.22 54.63
N PRO A 1154 16.24 -5.22 54.20
CA PRO A 1154 16.52 -4.43 52.99
C PRO A 1154 17.50 -3.26 53.21
N VAL A 1155 18.13 -3.13 54.38
CA VAL A 1155 19.12 -2.08 54.69
C VAL A 1155 20.48 -2.63 55.09
N ASP A 1156 21.56 -1.84 54.93
CA ASP A 1156 22.93 -2.26 55.25
C ASP A 1156 23.32 -2.01 56.72
N LYS A 1157 22.62 -1.09 57.40
CA LYS A 1157 22.75 -0.82 58.83
C LYS A 1157 21.40 -0.88 59.50
N VAL A 1158 21.30 -1.64 60.58
CA VAL A 1158 20.01 -1.97 61.18
C VAL A 1158 20.09 -1.95 62.71
N TRP A 1159 19.03 -1.45 63.35
CA TRP A 1159 18.74 -1.71 64.76
C TRP A 1159 17.78 -2.89 64.88
N ILE A 1160 18.02 -3.77 65.84
CA ILE A 1160 17.11 -4.87 66.16
C ILE A 1160 16.46 -4.58 67.51
N ARG A 1161 15.15 -4.77 67.61
CA ARG A 1161 14.41 -4.70 68.87
C ARG A 1161 13.94 -6.10 69.22
N VAL A 1162 14.23 -6.50 70.44
CA VAL A 1162 13.70 -7.72 71.04
C VAL A 1162 12.50 -7.35 71.90
N LEU A 1163 11.36 -7.98 71.65
CA LEU A 1163 10.16 -7.90 72.48
C LEU A 1163 9.96 -9.24 73.18
N ALA A 1164 9.87 -9.24 74.50
CA ALA A 1164 9.59 -10.43 75.30
C ALA A 1164 8.21 -10.32 75.92
N HIS A 1165 7.30 -11.19 75.49
CA HIS A 1165 5.92 -11.22 75.92
C HIS A 1165 5.71 -12.32 76.97
N ASP A 1166 5.17 -11.97 78.15
CA ASP A 1166 4.82 -12.95 79.19
C ASP A 1166 3.34 -13.38 79.16
N GLY A 1167 2.64 -13.04 78.08
CA GLY A 1167 1.21 -13.21 77.94
C GLY A 1167 0.39 -12.19 78.74
N TYR A 1168 1.00 -11.13 79.28
CA TYR A 1168 0.31 -9.97 79.85
C TYR A 1168 1.10 -8.66 79.63
N PHE A 1169 2.38 -8.65 80.02
CA PHE A 1169 3.34 -7.57 79.80
C PHE A 1169 4.25 -7.86 78.61
N THR A 1170 4.81 -6.80 78.05
CA THR A 1170 5.85 -6.86 77.03
C THR A 1170 7.05 -6.03 77.51
N ALA A 1171 8.22 -6.67 77.59
CA ALA A 1171 9.49 -5.97 77.79
C ALA A 1171 10.17 -5.75 76.45
N THR A 1172 10.80 -4.60 76.24
CA THR A 1172 11.53 -4.26 75.01
C THR A 1172 13.00 -4.00 75.32
N ALA A 1173 13.89 -4.38 74.41
CA ALA A 1173 15.30 -4.01 74.44
C ALA A 1173 15.84 -3.87 73.01
N ASP A 1174 16.52 -2.76 72.75
CA ASP A 1174 17.09 -2.46 71.43
C ASP A 1174 18.58 -2.77 71.42
N THR A 1175 19.07 -3.34 70.32
CA THR A 1175 20.49 -3.61 70.12
C THR A 1175 21.23 -2.34 69.72
N LYS A 1176 22.57 -2.39 69.75
CA LYS A 1176 23.36 -1.42 68.96
C LYS A 1176 23.11 -1.64 67.48
N GLN A 1177 23.37 -0.61 66.67
CA GLN A 1177 23.28 -0.72 65.21
C GLN A 1177 24.30 -1.74 64.70
N VAL A 1178 23.84 -2.68 63.87
CA VAL A 1178 24.67 -3.71 63.25
C VAL A 1178 24.80 -3.40 61.77
N LYS A 1179 26.04 -3.43 61.26
CA LYS A 1179 26.29 -3.38 59.82
C LYS A 1179 26.17 -4.80 59.26
N LEU A 1180 25.20 -4.99 58.39
CA LEU A 1180 24.97 -6.25 57.68
C LEU A 1180 25.95 -6.38 56.50
N PRO A 1181 26.36 -7.60 56.13
CA PRO A 1181 27.16 -7.81 54.93
C PRO A 1181 26.36 -7.40 53.68
N PRO A 1182 27.01 -7.03 52.57
CA PRO A 1182 26.32 -6.81 51.30
C PRO A 1182 25.51 -8.06 50.91
N ALA A 1183 24.24 -7.86 50.56
CA ALA A 1183 23.41 -8.90 49.96
C ALA A 1183 23.45 -8.76 48.43
N PRO A 1184 23.87 -9.79 47.68
CA PRO A 1184 23.66 -9.80 46.24
C PRO A 1184 22.15 -9.77 45.96
N PRO A 1185 21.72 -9.18 44.83
CA PRO A 1185 20.32 -9.24 44.43
C PRO A 1185 19.87 -10.70 44.23
N GLU A 1186 18.69 -11.05 44.72
CA GLU A 1186 18.02 -12.31 44.41
C GLU A 1186 17.13 -12.10 43.19
N LEU A 1187 17.38 -12.87 42.13
CA LEU A 1187 16.68 -12.75 40.86
C LEU A 1187 15.49 -13.70 40.81
N ALA A 1188 14.42 -13.28 40.15
CA ALA A 1188 13.28 -14.14 39.83
C ALA A 1188 12.88 -13.94 38.36
N ILE A 1189 12.55 -15.04 37.69
CA ILE A 1189 11.92 -15.03 36.38
C ILE A 1189 10.42 -15.10 36.61
N ILE A 1190 9.69 -14.10 36.13
CA ILE A 1190 8.23 -14.00 36.20
C ILE A 1190 7.59 -14.69 34.98
N HIS A 1191 8.21 -14.56 33.79
CA HIS A 1191 7.80 -15.26 32.58
C HIS A 1191 9.03 -15.53 31.67
N PRO A 1192 9.14 -16.72 31.03
CA PRO A 1192 8.26 -17.88 31.17
C PRO A 1192 8.38 -18.56 32.54
N SER A 1193 7.37 -19.34 32.93
CA SER A 1193 7.37 -20.15 34.15
C SER A 1193 8.00 -21.53 33.91
N GLU A 1194 8.49 -22.17 34.98
CA GLU A 1194 9.05 -23.53 34.91
C GLU A 1194 8.05 -24.53 34.33
N GLY A 1195 8.46 -25.23 33.27
CA GLY A 1195 7.66 -26.22 32.54
C GLY A 1195 6.58 -25.61 31.63
N GLN A 1196 6.50 -24.30 31.48
CA GLN A 1196 5.49 -23.66 30.63
C GLN A 1196 5.68 -24.03 29.15
N VAL A 1197 4.56 -24.32 28.48
CA VAL A 1197 4.51 -24.37 27.01
C VAL A 1197 4.14 -22.99 26.49
N VAL A 1198 5.02 -22.40 25.69
CA VAL A 1198 4.86 -21.10 25.00
C VAL A 1198 4.56 -21.36 23.52
N ARG A 1199 3.71 -20.52 22.93
CA ARG A 1199 3.30 -20.70 21.53
C ARG A 1199 4.42 -20.28 20.56
N PRO A 1200 4.68 -21.05 19.49
CA PRO A 1200 5.78 -20.77 18.55
C PRO A 1200 5.45 -19.69 17.50
N ASP A 1201 4.21 -19.18 17.47
CA ASP A 1201 3.72 -18.19 16.50
C ASP A 1201 3.71 -16.76 17.05
N ARG A 1202 4.23 -16.52 18.26
CA ARG A 1202 4.17 -15.22 18.96
C ARG A 1202 5.52 -14.82 19.53
N PRO A 1203 5.83 -13.52 19.67
CA PRO A 1203 7.01 -13.08 20.42
C PRO A 1203 7.02 -13.65 21.85
N LEU A 1204 8.21 -14.03 22.32
CA LEU A 1204 8.41 -14.49 23.69
C LEU A 1204 8.66 -13.29 24.61
N HIS A 1205 7.79 -13.13 25.61
CA HIS A 1205 8.02 -12.19 26.71
C HIS A 1205 9.05 -12.78 27.69
N LEU A 1206 10.15 -12.09 27.89
CA LEU A 1206 11.13 -12.38 28.94
C LEU A 1206 10.98 -11.34 30.03
N TRP A 1207 10.43 -11.77 31.16
CA TRP A 1207 10.08 -10.90 32.26
C TRP A 1207 10.68 -11.41 33.55
N GLY A 1208 11.46 -10.55 34.19
CA GLY A 1208 12.17 -10.85 35.41
C GLY A 1208 12.09 -9.69 36.39
N THR A 1209 12.44 -9.98 37.63
CA THR A 1209 12.55 -9.01 38.71
C THR A 1209 13.72 -9.38 39.61
N PHE A 1210 14.08 -8.48 40.51
CA PHE A 1210 15.06 -8.75 41.54
C PHE A 1210 14.64 -8.13 42.87
N THR A 1211 15.09 -8.74 43.95
CA THR A 1211 14.90 -8.25 45.31
C THR A 1211 16.28 -8.11 45.97
N GLY A 1212 16.42 -7.19 46.92
CA GLY A 1212 17.66 -7.07 47.69
C GLY A 1212 18.14 -5.63 47.89
N ARG A 1213 19.33 -5.51 48.47
CA ARG A 1213 19.89 -4.24 48.99
C ARG A 1213 20.77 -3.48 48.01
N THR A 1214 21.11 -4.11 46.90
CA THR A 1214 22.04 -3.56 45.92
C THR A 1214 21.31 -3.38 44.59
N GLU A 1215 21.50 -2.23 43.96
CA GLU A 1215 20.93 -1.98 42.64
C GLU A 1215 21.53 -2.92 41.59
N ALA A 1216 20.68 -3.40 40.67
CA ALA A 1216 21.10 -4.12 39.49
C ALA A 1216 21.88 -3.19 38.53
N LYS A 1217 23.19 -3.42 38.36
CA LYS A 1217 24.06 -2.57 37.53
C LYS A 1217 24.08 -2.93 36.04
N SER A 1218 23.69 -4.15 35.69
CA SER A 1218 23.55 -4.61 34.31
C SER A 1218 22.70 -5.88 34.29
N VAL A 1219 21.67 -5.89 33.45
CA VAL A 1219 20.72 -7.00 33.26
C VAL A 1219 20.98 -7.62 31.90
N GLU A 1220 21.00 -8.94 31.82
CA GLU A 1220 21.19 -9.68 30.57
C GLU A 1220 20.34 -10.95 30.58
N TRP A 1221 19.64 -11.19 29.47
CA TRP A 1221 18.95 -12.45 29.22
C TRP A 1221 19.74 -13.32 28.27
N TYR A 1222 19.78 -14.61 28.58
CA TYR A 1222 20.35 -15.66 27.75
C TYR A 1222 19.26 -16.70 27.46
N LEU A 1223 19.14 -17.08 26.20
CA LEU A 1223 18.28 -18.18 25.75
C LEU A 1223 19.18 -19.26 25.14
N ASP A 1224 19.15 -20.46 25.71
CA ASP A 1224 20.02 -21.58 25.34
C ASP A 1224 21.52 -21.19 25.28
N GLY A 1225 21.94 -20.35 26.23
CA GLY A 1225 23.32 -19.86 26.33
C GLY A 1225 23.68 -18.70 25.38
N LYS A 1226 22.75 -18.22 24.54
CA LYS A 1226 22.93 -17.04 23.67
C LYS A 1226 22.27 -15.81 24.28
N LYS A 1227 23.01 -14.70 24.36
CA LYS A 1227 22.45 -13.42 24.84
C LYS A 1227 21.36 -12.89 23.88
N VAL A 1228 20.19 -12.54 24.41
CA VAL A 1228 19.01 -12.12 23.63
C VAL A 1228 18.43 -10.76 24.04
N ALA A 1229 18.56 -10.34 25.31
CA ALA A 1229 18.05 -9.03 25.77
C ALA A 1229 18.91 -8.45 26.91
N LYS A 1230 18.65 -7.18 27.29
CA LYS A 1230 19.43 -6.41 28.28
C LYS A 1230 18.58 -5.66 29.33
N ASP A 1231 17.29 -5.92 29.36
CA ASP A 1231 16.30 -5.26 30.21
C ASP A 1231 15.51 -6.33 30.99
N LEU A 1232 14.90 -5.97 32.13
CA LEU A 1232 14.12 -6.92 32.96
C LEU A 1232 12.81 -7.35 32.31
N ASP A 1233 12.23 -6.49 31.47
CA ASP A 1233 11.04 -6.72 30.66
C ASP A 1233 11.47 -6.55 29.20
N ALA A 1234 11.42 -7.63 28.44
CA ALA A 1234 11.89 -7.67 27.06
C ALA A 1234 11.04 -8.61 26.21
N TRP A 1235 10.82 -8.21 24.95
CA TRP A 1235 10.14 -9.02 23.94
C TRP A 1235 11.14 -9.44 22.87
N ILE A 1236 11.18 -10.74 22.57
CA ILE A 1236 12.10 -11.31 21.58
C ILE A 1236 11.36 -12.24 20.62
N ASP A 1237 12.00 -12.55 19.49
CA ASP A 1237 11.51 -13.63 18.61
C ASP A 1237 11.51 -14.95 19.38
N VAL A 1238 10.41 -15.69 19.25
CA VAL A 1238 10.26 -17.00 19.90
C VAL A 1238 11.22 -18.02 19.28
N PRO A 1239 11.87 -18.87 20.10
CA PRO A 1239 12.74 -19.91 19.57
C PRO A 1239 11.92 -20.99 18.83
N LYS A 1240 12.62 -21.77 18.00
CA LYS A 1240 12.03 -22.90 17.27
C LYS A 1240 11.37 -23.90 18.23
N PRO A 1241 10.30 -24.62 17.83
CA PRO A 1241 9.67 -25.66 18.65
C PRO A 1241 10.67 -26.61 19.33
N GLY A 1242 10.55 -26.80 20.64
CA GLY A 1242 11.47 -27.63 21.44
C GLY A 1242 11.55 -27.22 22.92
N GLU A 1243 12.46 -27.86 23.67
CA GLU A 1243 12.79 -27.45 25.03
C GLU A 1243 13.87 -26.36 25.02
N HIS A 1244 13.71 -25.36 25.88
CA HIS A 1244 14.59 -24.20 25.98
C HIS A 1244 14.90 -23.86 27.44
N VAL A 1245 16.02 -23.16 27.64
CA VAL A 1245 16.41 -22.61 28.93
C VAL A 1245 16.54 -21.10 28.82
N ALA A 1246 15.67 -20.37 29.51
CA ALA A 1246 15.83 -18.93 29.74
C ALA A 1246 16.68 -18.71 31.00
N GLU A 1247 17.70 -17.86 30.89
CA GLU A 1247 18.58 -17.51 32.00
C GLU A 1247 18.67 -15.99 32.15
N LEU A 1248 18.39 -15.51 33.36
CA LEU A 1248 18.52 -14.10 33.73
C LEU A 1248 19.82 -13.90 34.51
N ARG A 1249 20.67 -12.98 34.04
CA ARG A 1249 21.93 -12.59 34.68
C ARG A 1249 21.90 -11.13 35.08
N VAL A 1250 22.29 -10.87 36.32
CA VAL A 1250 22.55 -9.52 36.82
C VAL A 1250 23.92 -9.46 37.46
N LYS A 1251 24.70 -8.43 37.15
CA LYS A 1251 26.05 -8.28 37.70
C LYS A 1251 26.02 -8.16 39.23
N GLY A 1252 26.66 -9.11 39.90
CA GLY A 1252 26.69 -9.19 41.36
C GLY A 1252 25.59 -10.07 41.97
N ALA A 1253 24.75 -10.70 41.14
CA ALA A 1253 23.75 -11.69 41.55
C ALA A 1253 24.12 -13.09 41.02
N ASN A 1254 23.56 -14.13 41.64
CA ASN A 1254 23.60 -15.47 41.07
C ASN A 1254 22.60 -15.53 39.90
N PRO A 1255 22.98 -16.05 38.72
CA PRO A 1255 22.05 -16.29 37.63
C PRO A 1255 20.91 -17.22 38.04
N VAL A 1256 19.74 -17.01 37.44
CA VAL A 1256 18.58 -17.89 37.60
C VAL A 1256 18.12 -18.39 36.24
N THR A 1257 17.66 -19.63 36.20
CA THR A 1257 17.23 -20.30 34.97
C THR A 1257 15.83 -20.85 35.12
N VAL A 1258 15.06 -20.80 34.04
CA VAL A 1258 13.78 -21.49 33.90
C VAL A 1258 13.82 -22.35 32.63
N LYS A 1259 13.30 -23.57 32.74
CA LYS A 1259 13.06 -24.45 31.58
C LYS A 1259 11.64 -24.28 31.09
N PHE A 1260 11.47 -24.14 29.78
CA PHE A 1260 10.17 -24.04 29.13
C PHE A 1260 10.23 -24.75 27.79
N SER A 1261 9.09 -24.98 27.15
CA SER A 1261 9.04 -25.51 25.79
C SER A 1261 8.25 -24.62 24.85
N THR A 1262 8.58 -24.67 23.58
CA THR A 1262 7.83 -24.04 22.49
C THR A 1262 7.11 -25.11 21.68
N GLY A 1263 5.80 -24.94 21.50
CA GLY A 1263 4.96 -25.92 20.82
C GLY A 1263 3.49 -25.53 20.81
N GLU A 1264 2.67 -26.26 20.06
CA GLU A 1264 1.22 -26.10 20.14
C GLU A 1264 0.73 -26.57 21.52
N ARG A 1265 -0.15 -25.76 22.12
CA ARG A 1265 -0.68 -25.96 23.48
C ARG A 1265 -1.81 -26.98 23.52
#